data_AF-A0A1E1MT64-F1
#
_entry.id   AF-A0A1E1MT64-F1
#
_cell.length_a   1.000
_cell.length_b   1.000
_cell.length_c   1.000
_cell.angle_alpha   90.00
_cell.angle_beta   90.00
_cell.angle_gamma   90.00
#
_symmetry.space_group_name_H-M   'P 1'
#
loop_
_entity.id
_entity.type
_entity.pdbx_description
1 polymer ?
#
loop_
_entity_poly.entity_id
_entity_poly.type
_entity_poly.pdbx_seq_one_letter_code
_entity_poly.pdbx_strand_id
1 'polypeptide(L)'
;MPHVVLEDDARKALDDAIRFSFDDQKEDGHWAAEVSADVTFTSEYVMFKCAMGLDLEADRDDLKKWLLQDQKDDGSWALSPDLPGNNSTTTEAYLALKILGVPRTHPQMLKTQNFMKSHGGVEKVRFFTRFFLSTFGLFPYSAIPQLPAELILMPSSSPLNIYTFSSWARSTLIPILIVRHHEPIYALPNGRSDDNDYLDEIWCNPANKNIPYAPPLSKMFWGAECVEFGFTAIDKLLGQMTFLKHSPLRDLSRRKCVEWLLKHQEKGGDWAGFFPPMHGSLWALILEGFPLDHKAVLLGLEAMERLTVSDDRGKRVPPTVSPVWDTALMMNALCDAGLASDPRVSKAVSWVKDRQLLNDHGDWRVYSENQIPGGWSFEYNNTLYPDVDDTAVVVMSLLKYDPYCISSSSVLNATEWMLGMQNPDGGWGAFDTKNDKLWLHKIPFSDMDSLCDPSSADITGRLLECFGMLLNHHKGSLNNALRQRLVASSGRGIMWLEKDQHPCGGWWGRWGNNFTYGTGNVMRGLVYFSASSLKVREMVRKATRWFESCQNPDGGWGEHLRSYNEPEWIGKGPSTSAQTAWALLSLQPYRPQSDPYLEKGIRWLISNQNVRSKTGSSWPTNVYTATGFPNVLYLGYPYYHHFFSIMALKKYLDGKEQPSYRSIELSNPISRSINQPNILLMVIGSRGDIQVFLNIAKALTKSHGYRVRVATHSCHQNFVESNGIEFYATGGDPSAFAKAFTENPNILYSAVKGEYQILYRSFTLMLQRFWKASIDNEYLQSSEKLPARPFIADGIVSSLSSLTHVHCAEKLQVPLVLASLQPLLTTSEFPNVLTMSKPKFSAGRKFNSYSYFILDLINWLVFGSYLQNLRVNTYGMATVSWTWATYDFWKMSIPHVCLWSPHILPKPVEWDSSTIMAGYSFTEDLEFTPPTDLERFLLVKSPIMLFSFGSASLANPQRLLSMIFEATAKLGYNAVICQSSSDIDNSLFIPDHVYITEEIPHSWILPRVNGFIHHGGAGHTAVGVKNGVPQLIMPFYLDQNFWAVKIKQLRLGPPPLDRRILTTERLQSSLEDLLSKKYKASCDNMASRVSEEKDGACVAAETISRVQRCTETAAGCSIIPSLRAQWKHTASGITLSGAAAACLVSEEVIYWSDLEIKRAYNWSDQQAVTQPALLRLMGKVIALICVLLSAILQILRFSTHLGFDKLRTETIADEFCDPVRQAKMDQGVHDLKYIKEEMREQVDITRRVVENWSILHTEAFHRKIGLHLQTSIGKQVGR
;
A
#
# COMPACT_ATOMS: atom_id res chain seq x y z
N MET A 1 -35.46 -35.49 -0.57
CA MET A 1 -35.13 -36.59 -1.51
C MET A 1 -34.38 -36.13 -2.77
N PRO A 2 -34.68 -34.99 -3.45
CA PRO A 2 -33.96 -34.57 -4.67
C PRO A 2 -32.47 -34.25 -4.48
N HIS A 3 -32.09 -33.76 -3.29
CA HIS A 3 -30.70 -33.44 -2.93
C HIS A 3 -29.78 -34.67 -2.80
N VAL A 4 -30.26 -35.74 -2.16
CA VAL A 4 -29.48 -36.96 -1.94
C VAL A 4 -29.12 -37.62 -3.28
N VAL A 5 -30.06 -37.63 -4.23
CA VAL A 5 -29.81 -38.15 -5.58
C VAL A 5 -28.73 -37.36 -6.32
N LEU A 6 -28.71 -36.02 -6.16
CA LEU A 6 -27.69 -35.18 -6.82
C LEU A 6 -26.29 -35.38 -6.23
N GLU A 7 -26.17 -35.61 -4.92
CA GLU A 7 -24.89 -35.91 -4.29
C GLU A 7 -24.32 -37.26 -4.74
N ASP A 8 -25.17 -38.28 -4.86
CA ASP A 8 -24.76 -39.61 -5.35
C ASP A 8 -24.32 -39.55 -6.83
N ASP A 9 -25.07 -38.83 -7.67
CA ASP A 9 -24.72 -38.61 -9.07
C ASP A 9 -23.41 -37.80 -9.22
N ALA A 10 -23.22 -36.77 -8.39
CA ALA A 10 -21.99 -35.98 -8.37
C ALA A 10 -20.78 -36.83 -7.93
N ARG A 11 -20.96 -37.74 -6.97
CA ARG A 11 -19.92 -38.67 -6.53
C ARG A 11 -19.54 -39.65 -7.63
N LYS A 12 -20.53 -40.21 -8.33
CA LYS A 12 -20.27 -41.09 -9.48
C LYS A 12 -19.51 -40.37 -10.59
N ALA A 13 -19.94 -39.16 -10.95
CA ALA A 13 -19.25 -38.35 -11.96
C ALA A 13 -17.79 -38.03 -11.57
N LEU A 14 -17.56 -37.74 -10.28
CA LEU A 14 -16.22 -37.54 -9.72
C LEU A 14 -15.36 -38.80 -9.83
N ASP A 15 -15.88 -39.97 -9.45
CA ASP A 15 -15.16 -41.25 -9.53
C ASP A 15 -14.81 -41.62 -10.98
N ASP A 16 -15.72 -41.40 -11.92
CA ASP A 16 -15.48 -41.60 -13.36
C ASP A 16 -14.37 -40.66 -13.88
N ALA A 17 -14.34 -39.42 -13.41
CA ALA A 17 -13.31 -38.45 -13.78
C ALA A 17 -11.93 -38.81 -13.22
N ILE A 18 -11.87 -39.30 -11.97
CA ILE A 18 -10.64 -39.79 -11.34
C ILE A 18 -10.07 -40.98 -12.12
N ARG A 19 -10.93 -41.92 -12.56
CA ARG A 19 -10.50 -43.06 -13.39
C ARG A 19 -9.87 -42.60 -14.70
N PHE A 20 -10.46 -41.60 -15.36
CA PHE A 20 -9.88 -41.03 -16.58
C PHE A 20 -8.50 -40.40 -16.31
N SER A 21 -8.34 -39.65 -15.22
CA SER A 21 -7.05 -39.06 -14.85
C SER A 21 -5.95 -40.12 -14.77
N PHE A 22 -6.20 -41.27 -14.15
CA PHE A 22 -5.17 -42.32 -14.05
C PHE A 22 -5.00 -43.15 -15.32
N ASP A 23 -6.06 -43.34 -16.11
CA ASP A 23 -5.96 -44.01 -17.41
C ASP A 23 -5.06 -43.24 -18.39
N ASP A 24 -4.97 -41.90 -18.24
CA ASP A 24 -4.21 -41.00 -19.12
C ASP A 24 -2.86 -40.54 -18.54
N GLN A 25 -2.50 -41.01 -17.33
CA GLN A 25 -1.21 -40.70 -16.71
C GLN A 25 -0.06 -41.37 -17.48
N LYS A 26 1.03 -40.62 -17.74
CA LYS A 26 2.23 -41.16 -18.39
C LYS A 26 3.00 -42.09 -17.44
N GLU A 27 3.85 -42.95 -18.01
CA GLU A 27 4.59 -43.97 -17.26
C GLU A 27 5.47 -43.38 -16.15
N ASP A 28 6.09 -42.22 -16.34
CA ASP A 28 6.92 -41.52 -15.36
C ASP A 28 6.11 -40.68 -14.36
N GLY A 29 4.77 -40.67 -14.47
CA GLY A 29 3.84 -40.13 -13.50
C GLY A 29 3.26 -38.74 -13.82
N HIS A 30 3.68 -38.10 -14.91
CA HIS A 30 3.16 -36.78 -15.28
C HIS A 30 1.93 -36.88 -16.20
N TRP A 31 1.29 -35.73 -16.43
CA TRP A 31 0.23 -35.54 -17.42
C TRP A 31 0.64 -34.47 -18.40
N ALA A 32 0.33 -34.69 -19.67
CA ALA A 32 0.53 -33.72 -20.72
C ALA A 32 -0.46 -34.01 -21.85
N ALA A 33 -1.38 -33.08 -22.08
CA ALA A 33 -2.23 -33.10 -23.26
C ALA A 33 -1.62 -32.24 -24.35
N GLU A 34 -2.03 -32.47 -25.60
CA GLU A 34 -1.66 -31.58 -26.69
C GLU A 34 -2.33 -30.21 -26.52
N VAL A 35 -1.52 -29.15 -26.52
CA VAL A 35 -2.02 -27.76 -26.58
C VAL A 35 -2.44 -27.45 -28.01
N SER A 36 -3.73 -27.33 -28.25
CA SER A 36 -4.26 -27.04 -29.58
C SER A 36 -4.18 -25.53 -29.89
N ALA A 37 -3.91 -25.18 -31.15
CA ALA A 37 -3.94 -23.80 -31.65
C ALA A 37 -4.42 -23.79 -33.11
N ASP A 38 -4.35 -22.64 -33.78
CA ASP A 38 -4.62 -22.55 -35.21
C ASP A 38 -3.48 -23.12 -36.07
N VAL A 39 -3.72 -23.24 -37.37
CA VAL A 39 -2.82 -23.89 -38.32
C VAL A 39 -1.56 -23.10 -38.71
N THR A 40 -1.37 -21.87 -38.21
CA THR A 40 -0.21 -21.02 -38.58
C THR A 40 1.11 -21.70 -38.25
N PHE A 41 1.28 -22.28 -37.05
CA PHE A 41 2.51 -22.99 -36.67
C PHE A 41 2.88 -24.13 -37.62
N THR A 42 1.89 -24.91 -38.07
CA THR A 42 2.12 -26.00 -39.04
C THR A 42 2.44 -25.44 -40.42
N SER A 43 1.80 -24.32 -40.80
CA SER A 43 2.05 -23.63 -42.07
C SER A 43 3.46 -23.02 -42.12
N GLU A 44 3.87 -22.35 -41.05
CA GLU A 44 5.19 -21.78 -40.84
C GLU A 44 6.28 -22.87 -40.82
N TYR A 45 6.02 -24.04 -40.25
CA TYR A 45 6.92 -25.20 -40.32
C TYR A 45 7.15 -25.69 -41.76
N VAL A 46 6.08 -25.77 -42.58
CA VAL A 46 6.19 -26.08 -44.01
C VAL A 46 7.00 -25.02 -44.74
N MET A 47 6.74 -23.75 -44.48
CA MET A 47 7.50 -22.64 -45.04
C MET A 47 8.97 -22.70 -44.66
N PHE A 48 9.28 -22.94 -43.37
CA PHE A 48 10.64 -23.06 -42.87
C PHE A 48 11.40 -24.20 -43.56
N LYS A 49 10.81 -25.41 -43.63
CA LYS A 49 11.43 -26.54 -44.34
C LYS A 49 11.67 -26.22 -45.82
N CYS A 50 10.70 -25.59 -46.49
CA CYS A 50 10.86 -25.15 -47.87
C CYS A 50 12.01 -24.14 -48.04
N ALA A 51 12.07 -23.13 -47.17
CA ALA A 51 13.10 -22.09 -47.20
C ALA A 51 14.51 -22.69 -46.97
N MET A 52 14.63 -23.65 -46.07
CA MET A 52 15.91 -24.30 -45.74
C MET A 52 16.28 -25.44 -46.70
N GLY A 53 15.41 -25.80 -47.65
CA GLY A 53 15.63 -26.95 -48.55
C GLY A 53 15.61 -28.30 -47.83
N LEU A 54 14.89 -28.40 -46.71
CA LEU A 54 14.73 -29.62 -45.93
C LEU A 54 13.65 -30.52 -46.54
N ASP A 55 13.76 -31.82 -46.29
CA ASP A 55 12.83 -32.81 -46.83
C ASP A 55 11.40 -32.63 -46.25
N LEU A 56 10.44 -32.53 -47.16
CA LEU A 56 9.00 -32.46 -46.90
C LEU A 56 8.27 -33.70 -47.42
N GLU A 57 8.91 -34.56 -48.22
CA GLU A 57 8.24 -35.68 -48.90
C GLU A 57 7.67 -36.70 -47.90
N ALA A 58 8.46 -37.06 -46.88
CA ALA A 58 8.05 -38.04 -45.88
C ALA A 58 6.78 -37.65 -45.11
N ASP A 59 6.62 -36.35 -44.82
CA ASP A 59 5.50 -35.81 -44.04
C ASP A 59 4.38 -35.22 -44.91
N ARG A 60 4.55 -35.22 -46.25
CA ARG A 60 3.77 -34.39 -47.18
C ARG A 60 2.27 -34.60 -47.07
N ASP A 61 1.83 -35.86 -47.08
CA ASP A 61 0.41 -36.19 -47.12
C ASP A 61 -0.27 -36.04 -45.75
N ASP A 62 0.47 -36.29 -44.66
CA ASP A 62 -0.02 -36.08 -43.30
C ASP A 62 -0.18 -34.58 -42.97
N LEU A 63 0.73 -33.73 -43.45
CA LEU A 63 0.60 -32.27 -43.32
C LEU A 63 -0.58 -31.73 -44.13
N LYS A 64 -0.78 -32.20 -45.38
CA LYS A 64 -1.95 -31.83 -46.19
C LYS A 64 -3.25 -32.22 -45.51
N LYS A 65 -3.31 -33.44 -44.98
CA LYS A 65 -4.49 -34.00 -44.33
C LYS A 65 -4.92 -33.14 -43.15
N TRP A 66 -3.98 -32.78 -42.28
CA TRP A 66 -4.25 -31.88 -41.15
C TRP A 66 -4.78 -30.52 -41.61
N LEU A 67 -4.06 -29.83 -42.52
CA LEU A 67 -4.45 -28.50 -42.98
C LEU A 67 -5.83 -28.50 -43.67
N LEU A 68 -6.12 -29.50 -44.51
CA LEU A 68 -7.42 -29.60 -45.17
C LEU A 68 -8.56 -29.99 -44.21
N GLN A 69 -8.26 -30.74 -43.15
CA GLN A 69 -9.25 -31.15 -42.15
C GLN A 69 -9.69 -29.98 -41.26
N ASP A 70 -8.78 -29.06 -40.94
CA ASP A 70 -9.10 -27.89 -40.11
C ASP A 70 -9.85 -26.77 -40.87
N GLN A 71 -9.89 -26.87 -42.20
CA GLN A 71 -10.54 -25.87 -43.05
C GLN A 71 -12.05 -25.78 -42.79
N LYS A 72 -12.57 -24.54 -42.68
CA LYS A 72 -14.00 -24.28 -42.55
C LYS A 72 -14.75 -24.49 -43.87
N ASP A 73 -16.08 -24.61 -43.79
CA ASP A 73 -16.96 -24.83 -44.94
C ASP A 73 -16.85 -23.76 -46.03
N ASP A 74 -16.57 -22.51 -45.65
CA ASP A 74 -16.36 -21.35 -46.53
C ASP A 74 -14.96 -21.30 -47.17
N GLY A 75 -14.08 -22.24 -46.83
CA GLY A 75 -12.72 -22.35 -47.32
C GLY A 75 -11.66 -21.57 -46.53
N SER A 76 -12.04 -20.93 -45.42
CA SER A 76 -11.12 -20.20 -44.54
C SER A 76 -10.54 -21.08 -43.41
N TRP A 77 -9.54 -20.55 -42.72
CA TRP A 77 -9.05 -21.06 -41.43
C TRP A 77 -9.21 -19.97 -40.37
N ALA A 78 -9.48 -20.37 -39.13
CA ALA A 78 -9.76 -19.46 -38.01
C ALA A 78 -8.74 -19.61 -36.88
N LEU A 79 -8.69 -18.62 -35.99
CA LEU A 79 -7.83 -18.64 -34.79
C LEU A 79 -8.32 -19.61 -33.70
N SER A 80 -9.57 -20.04 -33.79
CA SER A 80 -10.22 -21.01 -32.91
C SER A 80 -11.40 -21.64 -33.67
N PRO A 81 -11.80 -22.89 -33.38
CA PRO A 81 -12.88 -23.57 -34.09
C PRO A 81 -14.19 -22.77 -34.19
N ASP A 82 -14.53 -22.01 -33.14
CA ASP A 82 -15.76 -21.23 -32.99
C ASP A 82 -15.68 -19.80 -33.57
N LEU A 83 -14.50 -19.35 -34.00
CA LEU A 83 -14.30 -18.02 -34.58
C LEU A 83 -14.49 -18.01 -36.11
N PRO A 84 -14.82 -16.86 -36.71
CA PRO A 84 -14.83 -16.70 -38.17
C PRO A 84 -13.42 -16.83 -38.76
N GLY A 85 -13.36 -17.03 -40.09
CA GLY A 85 -12.12 -17.10 -40.83
C GLY A 85 -11.22 -15.88 -40.63
N ASN A 86 -9.91 -16.10 -40.52
CA ASN A 86 -8.88 -15.09 -40.37
C ASN A 86 -8.01 -15.02 -41.62
N ASN A 87 -7.80 -13.81 -42.18
CA ASN A 87 -7.03 -13.63 -43.41
C ASN A 87 -5.57 -14.11 -43.30
N SER A 88 -4.93 -13.90 -42.16
CA SER A 88 -3.53 -14.26 -41.93
C SER A 88 -3.38 -15.78 -41.87
N THR A 89 -4.15 -16.44 -40.98
CA THR A 89 -4.20 -17.91 -40.85
C THR A 89 -4.54 -18.57 -42.18
N THR A 90 -5.52 -18.03 -42.91
CA THR A 90 -5.95 -18.55 -44.21
C THR A 90 -4.88 -18.41 -45.28
N THR A 91 -4.17 -17.27 -45.31
CA THR A 91 -3.09 -17.03 -46.29
C THR A 91 -1.92 -17.98 -46.06
N GLU A 92 -1.52 -18.16 -44.79
CA GLU A 92 -0.41 -19.04 -44.44
C GLU A 92 -0.73 -20.51 -44.75
N ALA A 93 -1.94 -20.98 -44.38
CA ALA A 93 -2.41 -22.33 -44.71
C ALA A 93 -2.49 -22.58 -46.22
N TYR A 94 -3.00 -21.61 -46.98
CA TYR A 94 -3.08 -21.69 -48.43
C TYR A 94 -1.70 -21.80 -49.08
N LEU A 95 -0.73 -20.98 -48.63
CA LEU A 95 0.65 -21.07 -49.11
C LEU A 95 1.28 -22.44 -48.77
N ALA A 96 1.11 -22.91 -47.54
CA ALA A 96 1.63 -24.21 -47.12
C ALA A 96 1.05 -25.36 -47.96
N LEU A 97 -0.27 -25.36 -48.22
CA LEU A 97 -0.91 -26.34 -49.10
C LEU A 97 -0.37 -26.30 -50.53
N LYS A 98 -0.08 -25.12 -51.08
CA LYS A 98 0.55 -24.98 -52.41
C LYS A 98 1.97 -25.54 -52.42
N ILE A 99 2.79 -25.24 -51.41
CA ILE A 99 4.14 -25.80 -51.24
C ILE A 99 4.08 -27.34 -51.16
N LEU A 100 3.08 -27.88 -50.46
CA LEU A 100 2.84 -29.31 -50.35
C LEU A 100 2.27 -29.94 -51.64
N GLY A 101 1.98 -29.15 -52.68
CA GLY A 101 1.59 -29.63 -54.01
C GLY A 101 0.08 -29.75 -54.23
N VAL A 102 -0.75 -29.14 -53.37
CA VAL A 102 -2.20 -29.06 -53.62
C VAL A 102 -2.47 -28.04 -54.73
N PRO A 103 -3.09 -28.45 -55.86
CA PRO A 103 -3.25 -27.55 -57.00
C PRO A 103 -4.26 -26.45 -56.71
N ARG A 104 -4.06 -25.26 -57.27
CA ARG A 104 -4.99 -24.11 -57.13
C ARG A 104 -6.42 -24.40 -57.62
N THR A 105 -6.60 -25.42 -58.45
CA THR A 105 -7.89 -25.88 -58.98
C THR A 105 -8.60 -26.86 -58.05
N HIS A 106 -7.97 -27.29 -56.96
CA HIS A 106 -8.59 -28.16 -55.96
C HIS A 106 -9.83 -27.46 -55.37
N PRO A 107 -10.97 -28.16 -55.18
CA PRO A 107 -12.23 -27.53 -54.74
C PRO A 107 -12.09 -26.70 -53.46
N GLN A 108 -11.31 -27.19 -52.50
CA GLN A 108 -11.04 -26.47 -51.26
C GLN A 108 -10.20 -25.21 -51.45
N MET A 109 -9.23 -25.22 -52.37
CA MET A 109 -8.40 -24.06 -52.69
C MET A 109 -9.22 -22.97 -53.40
N LEU A 110 -10.18 -23.36 -54.25
CA LEU A 110 -11.10 -22.42 -54.90
C LEU A 110 -12.02 -21.71 -53.89
N LYS A 111 -12.51 -22.43 -52.87
CA LYS A 111 -13.27 -21.81 -51.78
C LYS A 111 -12.42 -20.79 -51.03
N THR A 112 -11.18 -21.14 -50.69
CA THR A 112 -10.23 -20.20 -50.08
C THR A 112 -10.01 -18.96 -50.93
N GLN A 113 -9.84 -19.10 -52.24
CA GLN A 113 -9.70 -17.95 -53.14
C GLN A 113 -10.92 -17.01 -53.09
N ASN A 114 -12.13 -17.57 -53.06
CA ASN A 114 -13.36 -16.80 -52.96
C ASN A 114 -13.50 -16.09 -51.60
N PHE A 115 -13.14 -16.79 -50.51
CA PHE A 115 -13.09 -16.19 -49.18
C PHE A 115 -12.08 -15.03 -49.15
N MET A 116 -10.85 -15.23 -49.61
CA MET A 116 -9.80 -14.22 -49.58
C MET A 116 -10.19 -12.98 -50.37
N LYS A 117 -10.72 -13.14 -51.60
CA LYS A 117 -11.20 -12.01 -52.42
C LYS A 117 -12.33 -11.24 -51.75
N SER A 118 -13.24 -11.91 -51.05
CA SER A 118 -14.35 -11.23 -50.35
C SER A 118 -13.91 -10.54 -49.05
N HIS A 119 -12.81 -10.95 -48.43
CA HIS A 119 -12.34 -10.45 -47.12
C HIS A 119 -11.13 -9.49 -47.21
N GLY A 120 -10.84 -8.97 -48.41
CA GLY A 120 -9.81 -7.97 -48.64
C GLY A 120 -8.40 -8.53 -48.87
N GLY A 121 -8.32 -9.83 -49.18
CA GLY A 121 -7.14 -10.48 -49.74
C GLY A 121 -5.92 -10.51 -48.83
N VAL A 122 -4.80 -10.86 -49.44
CA VAL A 122 -3.48 -10.87 -48.82
C VAL A 122 -3.08 -9.47 -48.32
N GLU A 123 -3.67 -8.39 -48.85
CA GLU A 123 -3.40 -7.01 -48.44
C GLU A 123 -3.69 -6.74 -46.95
N LYS A 124 -4.61 -7.50 -46.34
CA LYS A 124 -5.08 -7.31 -44.96
C LYS A 124 -4.51 -8.31 -43.94
N VAL A 125 -3.35 -8.91 -44.24
CA VAL A 125 -2.66 -9.81 -43.29
C VAL A 125 -1.80 -9.07 -42.27
N ARG A 126 -1.58 -9.71 -41.12
CA ARG A 126 -0.77 -9.23 -39.99
C ARG A 126 0.72 -9.13 -40.32
N PHE A 127 1.48 -8.44 -39.47
CA PHE A 127 2.92 -8.23 -39.61
C PHE A 127 3.69 -9.54 -39.80
N PHE A 128 3.47 -10.56 -38.95
CA PHE A 128 4.20 -11.83 -39.07
C PHE A 128 3.98 -12.53 -40.41
N THR A 129 2.73 -12.54 -40.90
CA THR A 129 2.42 -13.10 -42.22
C THR A 129 3.14 -12.32 -43.32
N ARG A 130 3.13 -10.97 -43.27
CA ARG A 130 3.92 -10.16 -44.22
C ARG A 130 5.41 -10.49 -44.15
N PHE A 131 5.95 -10.62 -42.94
CA PHE A 131 7.35 -10.97 -42.72
C PHE A 131 7.72 -12.31 -43.36
N PHE A 132 6.96 -13.37 -43.12
CA PHE A 132 7.21 -14.68 -43.74
C PHE A 132 7.03 -14.64 -45.26
N LEU A 133 5.97 -14.01 -45.76
CA LEU A 133 5.73 -13.85 -47.19
C LEU A 133 6.85 -13.05 -47.89
N SER A 134 7.44 -12.07 -47.21
CA SER A 134 8.58 -11.32 -47.74
C SER A 134 9.81 -12.19 -47.98
N THR A 135 10.01 -13.23 -47.16
CA THR A 135 11.13 -14.17 -47.38
C THR A 135 10.99 -15.02 -48.64
N PHE A 136 9.83 -15.00 -49.33
CA PHE A 136 9.59 -15.69 -50.60
C PHE A 136 9.33 -14.72 -51.77
N GLY A 137 9.51 -13.41 -51.57
CA GLY A 137 9.20 -12.38 -52.57
C GLY A 137 7.70 -12.19 -52.83
N LEU A 138 6.83 -12.66 -51.93
CA LEU A 138 5.38 -12.49 -52.03
C LEU A 138 4.89 -11.16 -51.44
N PHE A 139 5.73 -10.51 -50.63
CA PHE A 139 5.63 -9.11 -50.21
C PHE A 139 7.00 -8.44 -50.35
N PRO A 140 7.11 -7.19 -50.80
CA PRO A 140 8.39 -6.49 -50.79
C PRO A 140 8.83 -6.18 -49.35
N TYR A 141 10.14 -6.28 -49.05
CA TYR A 141 10.69 -5.92 -47.73
C TYR A 141 10.42 -4.45 -47.33
N SER A 142 10.12 -3.55 -48.28
CA SER A 142 9.69 -2.18 -48.00
C SER A 142 8.31 -2.09 -47.35
N ALA A 143 7.50 -3.15 -47.42
CA ALA A 143 6.18 -3.23 -46.83
C ALA A 143 6.19 -3.71 -45.36
N ILE A 144 7.37 -3.88 -44.75
CA ILE A 144 7.54 -4.21 -43.33
C ILE A 144 8.58 -3.28 -42.63
N PRO A 145 8.44 -3.01 -41.32
CA PRO A 145 9.39 -2.20 -40.53
C PRO A 145 10.84 -2.69 -40.57
N GLN A 146 11.82 -1.80 -40.32
CA GLN A 146 13.25 -2.06 -40.50
C GLN A 146 13.90 -2.90 -39.39
N LEU A 147 13.37 -2.86 -38.16
CA LEU A 147 13.81 -3.65 -37.01
C LEU A 147 15.35 -3.79 -36.89
N PRO A 148 16.07 -2.70 -36.53
CA PRO A 148 17.54 -2.69 -36.53
C PRO A 148 18.13 -3.64 -35.48
N ALA A 149 19.13 -4.43 -35.88
CA ALA A 149 19.86 -5.33 -34.97
C ALA A 149 20.57 -4.59 -33.83
N GLU A 150 20.90 -3.31 -34.00
CA GLU A 150 21.52 -2.44 -32.99
C GLU A 150 20.74 -2.36 -31.68
N LEU A 151 19.44 -2.71 -31.67
CA LEU A 151 18.63 -2.79 -30.46
C LEU A 151 19.25 -3.70 -29.38
N ILE A 152 19.99 -4.75 -29.78
CA ILE A 152 20.68 -5.67 -28.85
C ILE A 152 21.78 -4.98 -28.03
N LEU A 153 22.31 -3.86 -28.50
CA LEU A 153 23.39 -3.11 -27.84
C LEU A 153 22.86 -2.14 -26.78
N MET A 154 21.55 -1.92 -26.72
CA MET A 154 20.95 -0.98 -25.78
C MET A 154 21.07 -1.53 -24.35
N PRO A 155 21.62 -0.75 -23.39
CA PRO A 155 21.74 -1.21 -22.01
C PRO A 155 20.36 -1.35 -21.35
N SER A 156 20.24 -2.21 -20.33
CA SER A 156 18.99 -2.45 -19.60
C SER A 156 18.41 -1.20 -18.89
N SER A 157 19.24 -0.16 -18.70
CA SER A 157 18.84 1.15 -18.18
C SER A 157 18.19 2.06 -19.24
N SER A 158 18.29 1.73 -20.53
CA SER A 158 17.67 2.48 -21.62
C SER A 158 16.14 2.30 -21.60
N PRO A 159 15.34 3.35 -21.91
CA PRO A 159 13.89 3.25 -21.99
C PRO A 159 13.40 2.27 -23.06
N LEU A 160 14.20 2.04 -24.11
CA LEU A 160 13.97 1.02 -25.13
C LEU A 160 15.20 0.10 -25.16
N ASN A 161 15.01 -1.17 -24.80
CA ASN A 161 16.02 -2.22 -24.88
C ASN A 161 15.34 -3.59 -25.03
N ILE A 162 16.08 -4.67 -25.25
CA ILE A 162 15.47 -5.99 -25.50
C ILE A 162 14.72 -6.55 -24.28
N TYR A 163 15.07 -6.14 -23.06
CA TYR A 163 14.45 -6.59 -21.80
C TYR A 163 13.20 -5.80 -21.43
N THR A 164 12.87 -4.71 -22.13
CA THR A 164 11.55 -4.05 -22.00
C THR A 164 10.45 -4.77 -22.75
N PHE A 165 10.79 -5.69 -23.66
CA PHE A 165 9.85 -6.62 -24.29
C PHE A 165 9.66 -7.82 -23.37
N SER A 166 8.47 -8.42 -23.38
CA SER A 166 8.19 -9.69 -22.69
C SER A 166 9.13 -10.80 -23.16
N SER A 167 9.29 -11.86 -22.35
CA SER A 167 10.12 -13.02 -22.68
C SER A 167 9.82 -13.62 -24.07
N TRP A 168 8.54 -13.80 -24.40
CA TRP A 168 8.09 -14.34 -25.69
C TRP A 168 8.37 -13.38 -26.85
N ALA A 169 8.14 -12.08 -26.67
CA ALA A 169 8.37 -11.07 -27.70
C ALA A 169 9.88 -10.89 -27.95
N ARG A 170 10.67 -10.87 -26.88
CA ARG A 170 12.14 -10.78 -26.94
C ARG A 170 12.73 -11.96 -27.70
N SER A 171 12.40 -13.19 -27.30
CA SER A 171 12.94 -14.41 -27.88
C SER A 171 12.55 -14.57 -29.36
N THR A 172 11.41 -14.02 -29.77
CA THR A 172 10.97 -14.00 -31.17
C THR A 172 11.60 -12.85 -31.95
N LEU A 173 11.80 -11.69 -31.32
CA LEU A 173 12.34 -10.49 -31.98
C LEU A 173 13.81 -10.65 -32.37
N ILE A 174 14.66 -11.18 -31.48
CA ILE A 174 16.10 -11.30 -31.73
C ILE A 174 16.43 -12.01 -33.06
N PRO A 175 15.88 -13.20 -33.37
CA PRO A 175 16.13 -13.83 -34.66
C PRO A 175 15.55 -13.01 -35.83
N ILE A 176 14.40 -12.36 -35.66
CA ILE A 176 13.82 -11.48 -36.69
C ILE A 176 14.76 -10.32 -37.03
N LEU A 177 15.49 -9.75 -36.06
CA LEU A 177 16.48 -8.70 -36.34
C LEU A 177 17.57 -9.17 -37.32
N ILE A 178 17.97 -10.43 -37.24
CA ILE A 178 18.95 -11.05 -38.14
C ILE A 178 18.32 -11.32 -39.52
N VAL A 179 17.15 -11.96 -39.57
CA VAL A 179 16.46 -12.24 -40.84
C VAL A 179 16.16 -10.93 -41.59
N ARG A 180 15.76 -9.88 -40.85
CA ARG A 180 15.48 -8.55 -41.41
C ARG A 180 16.73 -7.83 -41.90
N HIS A 181 17.91 -8.12 -41.34
CA HIS A 181 19.18 -7.61 -41.85
C HIS A 181 19.54 -8.22 -43.21
N HIS A 182 19.41 -9.55 -43.34
CA HIS A 182 19.77 -10.29 -44.55
C HIS A 182 18.76 -10.14 -45.70
N GLU A 183 17.48 -9.93 -45.38
CA GLU A 183 16.40 -9.83 -46.37
C GLU A 183 16.40 -11.00 -47.39
N PRO A 184 16.46 -12.27 -46.94
CA PRO A 184 16.59 -13.40 -47.85
C PRO A 184 15.36 -13.59 -48.73
N ILE A 185 15.56 -14.13 -49.93
CA ILE A 185 14.47 -14.50 -50.85
C ILE A 185 14.67 -15.97 -51.26
N TYR A 186 13.82 -16.84 -50.73
CA TYR A 186 13.85 -18.28 -50.94
C TYR A 186 13.01 -18.68 -52.17
N ALA A 187 13.39 -19.79 -52.81
CA ALA A 187 12.67 -20.32 -53.95
C ALA A 187 11.37 -21.00 -53.51
N LEU A 188 10.30 -20.76 -54.26
CA LEU A 188 9.07 -21.54 -54.22
C LEU A 188 9.05 -22.54 -55.39
N PRO A 189 8.05 -23.43 -55.51
CA PRO A 189 7.97 -24.36 -56.64
C PRO A 189 7.93 -23.70 -58.02
N ASN A 190 7.53 -22.42 -58.14
CA ASN A 190 7.61 -21.64 -59.38
C ASN A 190 8.96 -20.90 -59.58
N GLY A 191 9.95 -21.14 -58.71
CA GLY A 191 11.26 -20.51 -58.74
C GLY A 191 11.45 -19.41 -57.69
N ARG A 192 12.62 -18.76 -57.75
CA ARG A 192 13.00 -17.62 -56.90
C ARG A 192 12.71 -16.33 -57.65
N SER A 193 11.96 -15.40 -57.04
CA SER A 193 11.66 -14.08 -57.58
C SER A 193 11.45 -13.07 -56.45
N ASP A 194 11.87 -11.82 -56.65
CA ASP A 194 11.67 -10.72 -55.69
C ASP A 194 10.25 -10.10 -55.80
N ASP A 195 9.56 -10.37 -56.91
CA ASP A 195 8.14 -10.10 -57.13
C ASP A 195 7.48 -11.40 -57.58
N ASN A 196 7.30 -12.30 -56.62
CA ASN A 196 6.81 -13.65 -56.88
C ASN A 196 5.28 -13.63 -57.07
N ASP A 197 4.78 -14.27 -58.12
CA ASP A 197 3.36 -14.36 -58.48
C ASP A 197 2.63 -15.56 -57.85
N TYR A 198 3.31 -16.33 -56.99
CA TYR A 198 2.81 -17.60 -56.46
C TYR A 198 1.54 -17.50 -55.62
N LEU A 199 1.10 -16.30 -55.20
CA LEU A 199 -0.16 -16.09 -54.48
C LEU A 199 -1.12 -15.11 -55.17
N ASP A 200 -0.84 -14.66 -56.40
CA ASP A 200 -1.58 -13.59 -57.08
C ASP A 200 -3.10 -13.85 -57.15
N GLU A 201 -3.54 -15.11 -57.18
CA GLU A 201 -4.96 -15.44 -57.22
C GLU A 201 -5.76 -15.10 -55.95
N ILE A 202 -5.07 -14.87 -54.82
CA ILE A 202 -5.70 -14.48 -53.54
C ILE A 202 -5.45 -13.02 -53.14
N TRP A 203 -4.74 -12.25 -54.00
CA TRP A 203 -4.66 -10.79 -53.88
C TRP A 203 -5.92 -10.12 -54.44
N CYS A 204 -6.33 -8.99 -53.87
CA CYS A 204 -7.34 -8.13 -54.48
C CYS A 204 -6.74 -7.34 -55.66
N ASN A 205 -5.51 -6.88 -55.50
CA ASN A 205 -4.75 -6.14 -56.50
C ASN A 205 -3.30 -6.65 -56.58
N PRO A 206 -3.05 -7.76 -57.31
CA PRO A 206 -1.71 -8.32 -57.44
C PRO A 206 -0.71 -7.37 -58.14
N ALA A 207 -1.17 -6.35 -58.86
CA ALA A 207 -0.30 -5.36 -59.50
C ALA A 207 0.34 -4.36 -58.52
N ASN A 208 -0.12 -4.29 -57.26
CA ASN A 208 0.47 -3.43 -56.23
C ASN A 208 0.59 -4.16 -54.89
N LYS A 209 1.70 -4.89 -54.71
CA LYS A 209 2.00 -5.62 -53.47
C LYS A 209 2.65 -4.78 -52.37
N ASN A 210 3.04 -3.52 -52.66
CA ASN A 210 3.71 -2.63 -51.71
C ASN A 210 2.70 -1.88 -50.83
N ILE A 211 2.01 -2.62 -49.96
CA ILE A 211 1.01 -2.07 -49.05
C ILE A 211 1.70 -1.42 -47.85
N PRO A 212 1.38 -0.16 -47.49
CA PRO A 212 1.94 0.48 -46.29
C PRO A 212 1.64 -0.33 -45.01
N TYR A 213 2.63 -0.46 -44.12
CA TYR A 213 2.47 -1.06 -42.79
C TYR A 213 2.01 -0.06 -41.72
N ALA A 214 2.11 1.24 -41.99
CA ALA A 214 1.68 2.31 -41.09
C ALA A 214 0.98 3.42 -41.87
N PRO A 215 0.01 4.14 -41.25
CA PRO A 215 -0.57 5.35 -41.81
C PRO A 215 0.46 6.41 -42.26
N PRO A 216 0.08 7.33 -43.16
CA PRO A 216 0.93 8.46 -43.53
C PRO A 216 1.29 9.34 -42.32
N LEU A 217 2.54 9.81 -42.24
CA LEU A 217 3.04 10.64 -41.12
C LEU A 217 2.21 11.92 -40.92
N SER A 218 1.70 12.49 -42.02
CA SER A 218 0.80 13.65 -41.95
C SER A 218 -0.48 13.35 -41.17
N LYS A 219 -1.11 12.20 -41.42
CA LYS A 219 -2.34 11.78 -40.73
C LYS A 219 -2.09 11.56 -39.23
N MET A 220 -0.96 10.94 -38.86
CA MET A 220 -0.59 10.70 -37.46
C MET A 220 -0.30 12.01 -36.70
N PHE A 221 0.40 12.96 -37.34
CA PHE A 221 0.74 14.24 -36.73
C PHE A 221 -0.51 15.05 -36.33
N TRP A 222 -1.56 15.02 -37.16
CA TRP A 222 -2.85 15.67 -36.86
C TRP A 222 -3.73 14.88 -35.88
N GLY A 223 -3.44 13.59 -35.64
CA GLY A 223 -4.22 12.69 -34.79
C GLY A 223 -3.81 12.66 -33.31
N ALA A 224 -2.82 13.45 -32.89
CA ALA A 224 -2.28 13.52 -31.52
C ALA A 224 -1.59 12.23 -30.99
N GLU A 225 -1.19 11.31 -31.86
CA GLU A 225 -0.48 10.06 -31.49
C GLU A 225 1.06 10.23 -31.58
N CYS A 226 1.62 11.07 -30.70
CA CYS A 226 3.03 11.48 -30.77
C CYS A 226 4.04 10.32 -30.71
N VAL A 227 3.73 9.25 -29.98
CA VAL A 227 4.60 8.07 -29.84
C VAL A 227 4.67 7.30 -31.15
N GLU A 228 3.51 6.94 -31.72
CA GLU A 228 3.41 6.21 -32.98
C GLU A 228 4.01 7.00 -34.15
N PHE A 229 3.77 8.32 -34.18
CA PHE A 229 4.42 9.22 -35.13
C PHE A 229 5.95 9.15 -35.02
N GLY A 230 6.49 9.27 -33.80
CA GLY A 230 7.93 9.26 -33.55
C GLY A 230 8.59 7.96 -34.02
N PHE A 231 8.03 6.81 -33.63
CA PHE A 231 8.55 5.50 -34.03
C PHE A 231 8.41 5.25 -35.53
N THR A 232 7.29 5.63 -36.14
CA THR A 232 7.10 5.50 -37.60
C THR A 232 8.07 6.40 -38.38
N ALA A 233 8.33 7.62 -37.89
CA ALA A 233 9.28 8.53 -38.51
C ALA A 233 10.71 8.01 -38.40
N ILE A 234 11.11 7.51 -37.23
CA ILE A 234 12.43 6.89 -37.01
C ILE A 234 12.58 5.67 -37.92
N ASP A 235 11.60 4.79 -37.98
CA ASP A 235 11.65 3.58 -38.82
C ASP A 235 11.77 3.91 -40.33
N LYS A 236 11.02 4.92 -40.80
CA LYS A 236 11.15 5.42 -42.19
C LYS A 236 12.52 6.04 -42.48
N LEU A 237 13.08 6.81 -41.52
CA LEU A 237 14.43 7.37 -41.64
C LEU A 237 15.48 6.26 -41.69
N LEU A 238 15.38 5.26 -40.81
CA LEU A 238 16.26 4.08 -40.83
C LEU A 238 16.19 3.35 -42.16
N GLY A 239 15.00 3.24 -42.76
CA GLY A 239 14.82 2.62 -44.08
C GLY A 239 15.48 3.39 -45.23
N GLN A 240 15.63 4.71 -45.11
CA GLN A 240 16.37 5.53 -46.07
C GLN A 240 17.89 5.47 -45.85
N MET A 241 18.34 5.15 -44.64
CA MET A 241 19.75 5.11 -44.25
C MET A 241 20.37 3.73 -44.48
N THR A 242 20.27 3.18 -45.70
CA THR A 242 20.74 1.83 -46.04
C THR A 242 22.24 1.61 -45.82
N PHE A 243 23.05 2.68 -45.82
CA PHE A 243 24.48 2.61 -45.49
C PHE A 243 24.75 2.11 -44.06
N LEU A 244 23.81 2.29 -43.12
CA LEU A 244 23.95 1.81 -41.74
C LEU A 244 24.03 0.28 -41.67
N LYS A 245 23.41 -0.44 -42.62
CA LYS A 245 23.50 -1.91 -42.71
C LYS A 245 24.93 -2.42 -42.94
N HIS A 246 25.82 -1.58 -43.47
CA HIS A 246 27.22 -1.91 -43.75
C HIS A 246 28.18 -1.32 -42.71
N SER A 247 27.66 -0.78 -41.60
CA SER A 247 28.48 -0.19 -40.55
C SER A 247 29.14 -1.26 -39.67
N PRO A 248 30.34 -1.00 -39.09
CA PRO A 248 30.95 -1.91 -38.12
C PRO A 248 30.06 -2.18 -36.89
N LEU A 249 29.18 -1.23 -36.56
CA LEU A 249 28.21 -1.38 -35.47
C LEU A 249 27.16 -2.46 -35.80
N ARG A 250 26.73 -2.57 -37.05
CA ARG A 250 25.80 -3.62 -37.49
C ARG A 250 26.43 -5.01 -37.34
N ASP A 251 27.69 -5.19 -37.73
CA ASP A 251 28.39 -6.45 -37.57
C ASP A 251 28.56 -6.84 -36.09
N LEU A 252 28.90 -5.89 -35.23
CA LEU A 252 28.94 -6.12 -33.78
C LEU A 252 27.57 -6.55 -33.25
N SER A 253 26.51 -5.87 -33.70
CA SER A 253 25.13 -6.16 -33.28
C SER A 253 24.70 -7.56 -33.67
N ARG A 254 24.97 -8.00 -34.91
CA ARG A 254 24.66 -9.37 -35.37
C ARG A 254 25.38 -10.43 -34.55
N ARG A 255 26.68 -10.24 -34.29
CA ARG A 255 27.46 -11.13 -33.41
C ARG A 255 26.84 -11.20 -32.02
N LYS A 256 26.39 -10.08 -31.45
CA LYS A 256 25.70 -10.04 -30.16
C LYS A 256 24.34 -10.75 -30.19
N CYS A 257 23.59 -10.66 -31.27
CA CYS A 257 22.38 -11.45 -31.45
C CYS A 257 22.71 -12.96 -31.50
N VAL A 258 23.71 -13.40 -32.27
CA VAL A 258 24.13 -14.81 -32.33
C VAL A 258 24.61 -15.32 -30.96
N GLU A 259 25.44 -14.54 -30.26
CA GLU A 259 25.87 -14.85 -28.89
C GLU A 259 24.66 -15.01 -27.95
N TRP A 260 23.68 -14.12 -28.07
CA TRP A 260 22.43 -14.21 -27.31
C TRP A 260 21.67 -15.49 -27.66
N LEU A 261 21.45 -15.81 -28.94
CA LEU A 261 20.76 -17.02 -29.38
C LEU A 261 21.43 -18.29 -28.85
N LEU A 262 22.75 -18.42 -28.99
CA LEU A 262 23.48 -19.60 -28.52
C LEU A 262 23.46 -19.74 -27.00
N LYS A 263 23.43 -18.62 -26.26
CA LYS A 263 23.30 -18.64 -24.80
C LYS A 263 21.89 -19.02 -24.33
N HIS A 264 20.87 -18.73 -25.14
CA HIS A 264 19.46 -19.00 -24.81
C HIS A 264 18.95 -20.32 -25.38
N GLN A 265 19.80 -21.11 -26.03
CA GLN A 265 19.46 -22.46 -26.45
C GLN A 265 19.56 -23.41 -25.24
N GLU A 266 18.47 -24.12 -24.97
CA GLU A 266 18.43 -25.15 -23.95
C GLU A 266 19.30 -26.34 -24.35
N LYS A 267 19.66 -27.19 -23.36
CA LYS A 267 20.41 -28.42 -23.65
C LYS A 267 19.67 -29.35 -24.62
N GLY A 268 18.33 -29.34 -24.58
CA GLY A 268 17.47 -30.07 -25.50
C GLY A 268 17.39 -29.46 -26.91
N GLY A 269 17.95 -28.26 -27.11
CA GLY A 269 17.92 -27.52 -28.37
C GLY A 269 16.79 -26.49 -28.46
N ASP A 270 15.86 -26.49 -27.51
CA ASP A 270 14.72 -25.58 -27.45
C ASP A 270 15.14 -24.13 -27.21
N TRP A 271 14.33 -23.18 -27.67
CA TRP A 271 14.38 -21.77 -27.27
C TRP A 271 13.04 -21.38 -26.68
N ALA A 272 13.06 -20.94 -25.41
CA ALA A 272 11.89 -20.46 -24.69
C ALA A 272 10.66 -21.38 -24.67
N GLY A 273 10.82 -22.68 -24.96
CA GLY A 273 9.71 -23.65 -24.96
C GLY A 273 8.62 -23.41 -26.02
N PHE A 274 8.82 -22.50 -26.97
CA PHE A 274 7.77 -22.00 -27.87
C PHE A 274 8.19 -22.08 -29.34
N PHE A 275 7.29 -22.45 -30.26
CA PHE A 275 7.66 -22.68 -31.67
C PHE A 275 8.25 -21.44 -32.39
N PRO A 276 7.67 -20.22 -32.29
CA PRO A 276 8.20 -19.03 -32.95
C PRO A 276 9.69 -18.73 -32.68
N PRO A 277 10.18 -18.68 -31.42
CA PRO A 277 11.60 -18.49 -31.17
C PRO A 277 12.46 -19.68 -31.61
N MET A 278 11.96 -20.91 -31.57
CA MET A 278 12.73 -22.09 -32.03
C MET A 278 13.06 -22.02 -33.53
N HIS A 279 12.04 -21.91 -34.38
CA HIS A 279 12.27 -21.88 -35.83
C HIS A 279 12.96 -20.58 -36.27
N GLY A 280 12.62 -19.45 -35.64
CA GLY A 280 13.28 -18.17 -35.91
C GLY A 280 14.78 -18.22 -35.59
N SER A 281 15.16 -18.81 -34.45
CA SER A 281 16.56 -18.94 -34.05
C SER A 281 17.36 -19.81 -35.00
N LEU A 282 16.79 -20.94 -35.44
CA LEU A 282 17.39 -21.78 -36.48
C LEU A 282 17.62 -21.00 -37.77
N TRP A 283 16.59 -20.28 -38.22
CA TRP A 283 16.64 -19.47 -39.44
C TRP A 283 17.76 -18.41 -39.36
N ALA A 284 17.84 -17.71 -38.24
CA ALA A 284 18.86 -16.70 -37.99
C ALA A 284 20.28 -17.28 -37.95
N LEU A 285 20.49 -18.42 -37.29
CA LEU A 285 21.80 -19.08 -37.23
C LEU A 285 22.28 -19.53 -38.61
N ILE A 286 21.40 -20.11 -39.42
CA ILE A 286 21.73 -20.55 -40.79
C ILE A 286 22.12 -19.35 -41.66
N LEU A 287 21.38 -18.24 -41.57
CA LEU A 287 21.71 -16.99 -42.27
C LEU A 287 23.06 -16.38 -41.82
N GLU A 288 23.45 -16.60 -40.57
CA GLU A 288 24.76 -16.21 -40.04
C GLU A 288 25.87 -17.23 -40.37
N GLY A 289 25.59 -18.22 -41.23
CA GLY A 289 26.57 -19.13 -41.81
C GLY A 289 26.78 -20.43 -41.03
N PHE A 290 25.92 -20.76 -40.08
CA PHE A 290 25.99 -22.04 -39.38
C PHE A 290 25.48 -23.16 -40.32
N PRO A 291 26.29 -24.20 -40.61
CA PRO A 291 25.86 -25.29 -41.47
C PRO A 291 24.78 -26.16 -40.79
N LEU A 292 24.00 -26.90 -41.58
CA LEU A 292 22.91 -27.74 -41.07
C LEU A 292 23.38 -28.86 -40.12
N ASP A 293 24.64 -29.28 -40.22
CA ASP A 293 25.28 -30.27 -39.34
C ASP A 293 25.95 -29.64 -38.10
N HIS A 294 25.89 -28.31 -37.95
CA HIS A 294 26.38 -27.66 -36.74
C HIS A 294 25.53 -28.09 -35.54
N LYS A 295 26.18 -28.42 -34.42
CA LYS A 295 25.51 -28.94 -33.21
C LYS A 295 24.29 -28.12 -32.76
N ALA A 296 24.40 -26.80 -32.71
CA ALA A 296 23.30 -25.91 -32.32
C ALA A 296 22.10 -26.01 -33.28
N VAL A 297 22.35 -26.16 -34.59
CA VAL A 297 21.30 -26.29 -35.62
C VAL A 297 20.65 -27.66 -35.53
N LEU A 298 21.44 -28.73 -35.42
CA LEU A 298 20.94 -30.09 -35.23
C LEU A 298 20.03 -30.22 -34.00
N LEU A 299 20.48 -29.73 -32.84
CA LEU A 299 19.67 -29.77 -31.62
C LEU A 299 18.37 -28.97 -31.76
N GLY A 300 18.41 -27.81 -32.42
CA GLY A 300 17.20 -27.02 -32.65
C GLY A 300 16.22 -27.71 -33.61
N LEU A 301 16.71 -28.37 -34.66
CA LEU A 301 15.88 -29.17 -35.56
C LEU A 301 15.25 -30.36 -34.81
N GLU A 302 16.02 -31.04 -33.97
CA GLU A 302 15.51 -32.10 -33.08
C GLU A 302 14.43 -31.58 -32.13
N ALA A 303 14.62 -30.38 -31.55
CA ALA A 303 13.62 -29.76 -30.68
C ALA A 303 12.32 -29.45 -31.41
N MET A 304 12.42 -28.90 -32.63
CA MET A 304 11.26 -28.65 -33.48
C MET A 304 10.53 -29.93 -33.85
N GLU A 305 11.24 -31.02 -34.20
CA GLU A 305 10.61 -32.31 -34.50
C GLU A 305 9.97 -32.95 -33.25
N ARG A 306 10.57 -32.82 -32.06
CA ARG A 306 9.96 -33.30 -30.80
C ARG A 306 8.63 -32.62 -30.46
N LEU A 307 8.42 -31.38 -30.91
CA LEU A 307 7.18 -30.66 -30.70
C LEU A 307 6.05 -31.20 -31.59
N THR A 308 6.37 -31.81 -32.73
CA THR A 308 5.37 -32.27 -33.70
C THR A 308 4.51 -33.41 -33.18
N VAL A 309 3.23 -33.43 -33.57
CA VAL A 309 2.28 -34.50 -33.26
C VAL A 309 1.83 -35.14 -34.56
N SER A 310 1.85 -36.46 -34.60
CA SER A 310 1.35 -37.25 -35.74
C SER A 310 0.36 -38.29 -35.23
N ASP A 311 -0.88 -38.18 -35.69
CA ASP A 311 -1.96 -39.12 -35.36
C ASP A 311 -2.84 -39.38 -36.60
N ASP A 312 -4.02 -39.98 -36.39
CA ASP A 312 -4.98 -40.27 -37.44
C ASP A 312 -5.56 -39.02 -38.13
N ARG A 313 -5.34 -37.81 -37.59
CA ARG A 313 -5.71 -36.53 -38.21
C ARG A 313 -4.59 -35.95 -39.07
N GLY A 314 -3.39 -36.56 -39.06
CA GLY A 314 -2.21 -36.10 -39.78
C GLY A 314 -1.13 -35.52 -38.87
N LYS A 315 -0.10 -34.91 -39.48
CA LYS A 315 1.04 -34.30 -38.79
C LYS A 315 0.80 -32.80 -38.61
N ARG A 316 1.08 -32.29 -37.42
CA ARG A 316 0.93 -30.87 -37.06
C ARG A 316 1.93 -30.43 -36.03
N VAL A 317 2.03 -29.12 -35.88
CA VAL A 317 2.93 -28.45 -34.94
C VAL A 317 2.09 -27.66 -33.92
N PRO A 318 2.00 -28.13 -32.67
CA PRO A 318 1.52 -27.34 -31.55
C PRO A 318 2.41 -26.11 -31.30
N PRO A 319 1.88 -25.05 -30.66
CA PRO A 319 2.67 -23.87 -30.33
C PRO A 319 3.70 -24.10 -29.20
N THR A 320 3.35 -24.95 -28.23
CA THR A 320 4.12 -25.29 -27.02
C THR A 320 3.59 -26.62 -26.42
N VAL A 321 4.15 -27.07 -25.31
CA VAL A 321 3.71 -28.23 -24.50
C VAL A 321 3.51 -27.82 -23.04
N SER A 322 2.50 -28.36 -22.36
CA SER A 322 2.06 -27.93 -21.02
C SER A 322 2.30 -28.91 -19.85
N PRO A 323 3.39 -29.70 -19.81
CA PRO A 323 3.49 -30.83 -18.90
C PRO A 323 3.55 -30.46 -17.42
N VAL A 324 4.23 -29.36 -17.04
CA VAL A 324 4.33 -28.95 -15.62
C VAL A 324 2.98 -28.41 -15.16
N TRP A 325 2.38 -27.53 -15.95
CA TRP A 325 1.07 -26.95 -15.70
C TRP A 325 -0.03 -28.00 -15.55
N ASP A 326 -0.13 -28.91 -16.53
CA ASP A 326 -1.13 -29.98 -16.55
C ASP A 326 -0.96 -30.92 -15.35
N THR A 327 0.29 -31.30 -15.06
CA THR A 327 0.59 -32.19 -13.94
C THR A 327 0.26 -31.53 -12.61
N ALA A 328 0.64 -30.28 -12.40
CA ALA A 328 0.38 -29.57 -11.15
C ALA A 328 -1.13 -29.33 -10.93
N LEU A 329 -1.89 -28.95 -11.96
CA LEU A 329 -3.34 -28.79 -11.84
C LEU A 329 -4.08 -30.13 -11.65
N MET A 330 -3.63 -31.19 -12.32
CA MET A 330 -4.15 -32.54 -12.09
C MET A 330 -3.88 -33.01 -10.66
N MET A 331 -2.66 -32.80 -10.15
CA MET A 331 -2.28 -33.07 -8.76
C MET A 331 -3.19 -32.31 -7.78
N ASN A 332 -3.40 -31.01 -8.00
CA ASN A 332 -4.32 -30.21 -7.18
C ASN A 332 -5.73 -30.83 -7.13
N ALA A 333 -6.27 -31.25 -8.28
CA ALA A 333 -7.61 -31.83 -8.37
C ALA A 333 -7.71 -33.19 -7.67
N LEU A 334 -6.73 -34.06 -7.87
CA LEU A 334 -6.68 -35.39 -7.23
C LEU A 334 -6.46 -35.28 -5.72
N CYS A 335 -5.61 -34.35 -5.26
CA CYS A 335 -5.43 -34.08 -3.83
C CYS A 335 -6.71 -33.54 -3.19
N ASP A 336 -7.42 -32.60 -3.85
CA ASP A 336 -8.72 -32.12 -3.39
C ASP A 336 -9.74 -33.27 -3.29
N ALA A 337 -9.71 -34.20 -4.25
CA ALA A 337 -10.51 -35.43 -4.25
C ALA A 337 -10.13 -36.45 -3.15
N GLY A 338 -9.13 -36.17 -2.32
CA GLY A 338 -8.71 -37.02 -1.21
C GLY A 338 -7.66 -38.08 -1.57
N LEU A 339 -7.01 -37.97 -2.73
CA LEU A 339 -6.04 -38.96 -3.23
C LEU A 339 -4.57 -38.58 -2.99
N ALA A 340 -4.30 -37.68 -2.04
CA ALA A 340 -2.94 -37.25 -1.72
C ALA A 340 -2.00 -38.41 -1.32
N SER A 341 -2.54 -39.52 -0.78
CA SER A 341 -1.76 -40.70 -0.38
C SER A 341 -1.64 -41.78 -1.49
N ASP A 342 -2.22 -41.55 -2.67
CA ASP A 342 -2.14 -42.51 -3.77
C ASP A 342 -0.70 -42.53 -4.35
N PRO A 343 -0.07 -43.71 -4.50
CA PRO A 343 1.29 -43.82 -5.02
C PRO A 343 1.50 -43.18 -6.40
N ARG A 344 0.44 -43.13 -7.22
CA ARG A 344 0.47 -42.48 -8.54
C ARG A 344 0.58 -40.96 -8.43
N VAL A 345 -0.03 -40.36 -7.42
CA VAL A 345 0.11 -38.92 -7.10
C VAL A 345 1.50 -38.65 -6.52
N SER A 346 2.01 -39.52 -5.63
CA SER A 346 3.39 -39.41 -5.13
C SER A 346 4.43 -39.43 -6.26
N LYS A 347 4.20 -40.24 -7.29
CA LYS A 347 5.07 -40.28 -8.49
C LYS A 347 5.08 -38.95 -9.25
N ALA A 348 3.90 -38.34 -9.44
CA ALA A 348 3.77 -37.02 -10.05
C ALA A 348 4.46 -35.92 -9.22
N VAL A 349 4.36 -35.99 -7.88
CA VAL A 349 5.06 -35.07 -6.97
C VAL A 349 6.57 -35.15 -7.13
N SER A 350 7.14 -36.35 -7.18
CA SER A 350 8.56 -36.54 -7.46
C SER A 350 8.95 -35.92 -8.81
N TRP A 351 8.16 -36.21 -9.85
CA TRP A 351 8.41 -35.70 -11.20
C TRP A 351 8.44 -34.17 -11.29
N VAL A 352 7.51 -33.49 -10.60
CA VAL A 352 7.46 -32.01 -10.56
C VAL A 352 8.59 -31.43 -9.72
N LYS A 353 8.93 -32.04 -8.57
CA LYS A 353 10.04 -31.58 -7.72
C LYS A 353 11.39 -31.63 -8.44
N ASP A 354 11.62 -32.66 -9.25
CA ASP A 354 12.85 -32.83 -10.03
C ASP A 354 13.05 -31.75 -11.10
N ARG A 355 12.02 -30.93 -11.38
CA ARG A 355 12.03 -29.86 -12.37
C ARG A 355 12.12 -28.46 -11.78
N GLN A 356 12.26 -28.32 -10.46
CA GLN A 356 12.44 -27.01 -9.87
C GLN A 356 13.73 -26.35 -10.34
N LEU A 357 13.64 -25.11 -10.80
CA LEU A 357 14.79 -24.35 -11.28
C LEU A 357 15.46 -23.64 -10.11
N LEU A 358 16.61 -24.18 -9.70
CA LEU A 358 17.43 -23.67 -8.58
C LEU A 358 18.74 -23.03 -9.04
N ASN A 359 18.99 -22.99 -10.35
CA ASN A 359 20.19 -22.41 -10.91
C ASN A 359 20.05 -20.88 -11.05
N ASP A 360 21.17 -20.17 -10.94
CA ASP A 360 21.19 -18.71 -10.91
C ASP A 360 21.20 -18.08 -12.31
N HIS A 361 20.45 -18.63 -13.27
CA HIS A 361 20.36 -18.15 -14.65
C HIS A 361 18.91 -17.96 -15.10
N GLY A 362 18.69 -16.95 -15.93
CA GLY A 362 17.36 -16.55 -16.39
C GLY A 362 17.29 -15.07 -16.70
N ASP A 363 16.43 -14.72 -17.66
CA ASP A 363 16.28 -13.35 -18.12
C ASP A 363 15.61 -12.44 -17.07
N TRP A 364 14.75 -13.01 -16.23
CA TRP A 364 14.07 -12.34 -15.11
C TRP A 364 15.04 -11.65 -14.15
N ARG A 365 16.30 -12.12 -14.09
CA ARG A 365 17.35 -11.52 -13.25
C ARG A 365 17.75 -10.12 -13.66
N VAL A 366 17.51 -9.71 -14.92
CA VAL A 366 17.91 -8.38 -15.41
C VAL A 366 17.28 -7.26 -14.58
N TYR A 367 16.06 -7.45 -14.10
CA TYR A 367 15.37 -6.47 -13.24
C TYR A 367 15.18 -6.93 -11.78
N SER A 368 15.59 -8.17 -11.47
CA SER A 368 15.53 -8.84 -10.16
C SER A 368 16.86 -9.51 -9.78
N GLU A 369 17.98 -8.82 -9.90
CA GLU A 369 19.35 -9.37 -9.79
C GLU A 369 19.62 -10.16 -8.49
N ASN A 370 19.09 -9.66 -7.36
CA ASN A 370 19.31 -10.23 -6.02
C ASN A 370 18.28 -11.31 -5.63
N GLN A 371 17.38 -11.68 -6.53
CA GLN A 371 16.30 -12.62 -6.21
C GLN A 371 16.80 -14.07 -6.34
N ILE A 372 16.50 -14.90 -5.34
CA ILE A 372 16.90 -16.31 -5.34
C ILE A 372 16.06 -17.10 -6.36
N PRO A 373 16.66 -18.05 -7.11
CA PRO A 373 15.92 -18.92 -8.00
C PRO A 373 15.08 -19.93 -7.22
N GLY A 374 13.90 -20.25 -7.75
CA GLY A 374 13.02 -21.26 -7.16
C GLY A 374 11.75 -21.55 -7.93
N GLY A 375 11.64 -21.07 -9.17
CA GLY A 375 10.44 -21.21 -9.99
C GLY A 375 10.40 -22.54 -10.75
N TRP A 376 9.27 -22.74 -11.43
CA TRP A 376 9.07 -23.76 -12.45
C TRP A 376 8.68 -23.08 -13.75
N SER A 377 8.95 -23.77 -14.85
CA SER A 377 8.50 -23.36 -16.18
C SER A 377 7.37 -24.26 -16.62
N PHE A 378 6.58 -23.75 -17.55
CA PHE A 378 5.47 -24.45 -18.18
C PHE A 378 5.88 -25.74 -18.93
N GLU A 379 7.01 -25.72 -19.66
CA GLU A 379 7.47 -26.80 -20.53
C GLU A 379 8.44 -27.82 -19.88
N TYR A 380 8.82 -28.88 -20.62
CA TYR A 380 9.89 -29.81 -20.19
C TYR A 380 11.28 -29.17 -20.18
N ASN A 381 11.61 -28.37 -21.20
CA ASN A 381 12.95 -27.82 -21.46
C ASN A 381 12.85 -26.30 -21.60
N ASN A 382 12.89 -25.59 -20.48
CA ASN A 382 12.86 -24.12 -20.48
C ASN A 382 13.45 -23.57 -19.18
N THR A 383 14.77 -23.68 -19.01
CA THR A 383 15.43 -23.30 -17.75
C THR A 383 15.61 -21.79 -17.57
N LEU A 384 15.48 -21.01 -18.66
CA LEU A 384 15.68 -19.56 -18.65
C LEU A 384 14.41 -18.75 -18.33
N TYR A 385 13.24 -19.34 -18.53
CA TYR A 385 11.95 -18.65 -18.40
C TYR A 385 10.96 -19.39 -17.47
N PRO A 386 11.28 -19.51 -16.16
CA PRO A 386 10.25 -19.84 -15.18
C PRO A 386 9.17 -18.76 -15.15
N ASP A 387 7.94 -19.16 -14.84
CA ASP A 387 6.80 -18.26 -14.68
C ASP A 387 6.16 -18.38 -13.30
N VAL A 388 5.54 -17.30 -12.86
CA VAL A 388 4.96 -17.21 -11.50
C VAL A 388 3.66 -18.00 -11.36
N ASP A 389 2.96 -18.30 -12.47
CA ASP A 389 1.67 -18.99 -12.42
C ASP A 389 1.89 -20.49 -12.17
N ASP A 390 2.74 -21.15 -12.97
CA ASP A 390 3.18 -22.53 -12.75
C ASP A 390 3.78 -22.71 -11.36
N THR A 391 4.66 -21.78 -10.96
CA THR A 391 5.29 -21.81 -9.63
C THR A 391 4.26 -21.77 -8.51
N ALA A 392 3.25 -20.90 -8.60
CA ALA A 392 2.18 -20.82 -7.61
C ALA A 392 1.35 -22.11 -7.54
N VAL A 393 1.00 -22.67 -8.70
CA VAL A 393 0.21 -23.92 -8.77
C VAL A 393 0.98 -25.11 -8.22
N VAL A 394 2.27 -25.22 -8.53
CA VAL A 394 3.12 -26.28 -7.98
C VAL A 394 3.20 -26.17 -6.46
N VAL A 395 3.44 -24.97 -5.91
CA VAL A 395 3.45 -24.75 -4.46
C VAL A 395 2.13 -25.17 -3.83
N MET A 396 0.99 -24.78 -4.39
CA MET A 396 -0.32 -25.20 -3.90
C MET A 396 -0.48 -26.72 -3.94
N SER A 397 -0.01 -27.38 -5.01
CA SER A 397 -0.10 -28.83 -5.16
C SER A 397 0.73 -29.55 -4.11
N LEU A 398 1.93 -29.06 -3.82
CA LEU A 398 2.81 -29.61 -2.78
C LEU A 398 2.18 -29.47 -1.39
N LEU A 399 1.55 -28.33 -1.07
CA LEU A 399 0.86 -28.11 0.20
C LEU A 399 -0.37 -29.02 0.35
N LYS A 400 -1.12 -29.26 -0.73
CA LYS A 400 -2.27 -30.18 -0.72
C LYS A 400 -1.86 -31.64 -0.61
N TYR A 401 -0.74 -32.01 -1.23
CA TYR A 401 -0.17 -33.35 -1.14
C TYR A 401 0.35 -33.65 0.28
N ASP A 402 1.20 -32.77 0.80
CA ASP A 402 1.77 -32.90 2.13
C ASP A 402 1.85 -31.51 2.81
N PRO A 403 1.01 -31.26 3.84
CA PRO A 403 1.01 -30.02 4.59
C PRO A 403 2.39 -29.62 5.16
N TYR A 404 3.30 -30.57 5.43
CA TYR A 404 4.64 -30.25 5.96
C TYR A 404 5.59 -29.67 4.92
N CYS A 405 5.24 -29.74 3.62
CA CYS A 405 6.02 -29.11 2.55
C CYS A 405 6.14 -27.60 2.70
N ILE A 406 5.31 -26.93 3.51
CA ILE A 406 5.42 -25.50 3.81
C ILE A 406 6.80 -25.08 4.34
N SER A 407 7.51 -26.00 4.99
CA SER A 407 8.85 -25.80 5.54
C SER A 407 9.97 -26.32 4.64
N SER A 408 9.62 -26.92 3.49
CA SER A 408 10.61 -27.44 2.54
C SER A 408 11.35 -26.32 1.83
N SER A 409 12.63 -26.55 1.51
CA SER A 409 13.42 -25.63 0.69
C SER A 409 12.75 -25.32 -0.64
N SER A 410 12.07 -26.31 -1.23
CA SER A 410 11.34 -26.18 -2.48
C SER A 410 10.27 -25.09 -2.41
N VAL A 411 9.37 -25.16 -1.41
CA VAL A 411 8.31 -24.16 -1.20
C VAL A 411 8.89 -22.81 -0.77
N LEU A 412 9.90 -22.80 0.10
CA LEU A 412 10.50 -21.56 0.60
C LEU A 412 11.20 -20.78 -0.53
N ASN A 413 12.00 -21.44 -1.36
CA ASN A 413 12.69 -20.82 -2.49
C ASN A 413 11.69 -20.27 -3.53
N ALA A 414 10.66 -21.06 -3.84
CA ALA A 414 9.58 -20.65 -4.74
C ALA A 414 8.82 -19.43 -4.22
N THR A 415 8.50 -19.42 -2.93
CA THR A 415 7.79 -18.32 -2.28
C THR A 415 8.62 -17.04 -2.32
N GLU A 416 9.92 -17.15 -2.01
CA GLU A 416 10.85 -16.02 -2.11
C GLU A 416 10.95 -15.51 -3.55
N TRP A 417 11.11 -16.40 -4.53
CA TRP A 417 11.17 -16.05 -5.95
C TRP A 417 9.91 -15.29 -6.39
N MET A 418 8.70 -15.81 -6.12
CA MET A 418 7.43 -15.14 -6.43
C MET A 418 7.30 -13.75 -5.78
N LEU A 419 7.80 -13.55 -4.55
CA LEU A 419 7.81 -12.24 -3.90
C LEU A 419 8.70 -11.22 -4.62
N GLY A 420 9.83 -11.67 -5.18
CA GLY A 420 10.74 -10.83 -5.97
C GLY A 420 10.22 -10.46 -7.35
N MET A 421 9.28 -11.24 -7.89
CA MET A 421 8.68 -11.02 -9.20
C MET A 421 7.51 -10.02 -9.19
N GLN A 422 7.07 -9.55 -8.00
CA GLN A 422 5.98 -8.59 -7.90
C GLN A 422 6.34 -7.24 -8.53
N ASN A 423 5.45 -6.69 -9.36
CA ASN A 423 5.63 -5.39 -9.97
C ASN A 423 5.46 -4.24 -8.96
N PRO A 424 6.06 -3.05 -9.22
CA PRO A 424 5.91 -1.88 -8.36
C PRO A 424 4.45 -1.40 -8.17
N ASP A 425 3.56 -1.73 -9.11
CA ASP A 425 2.12 -1.41 -9.03
C ASP A 425 1.34 -2.31 -8.06
N GLY A 426 1.95 -3.43 -7.64
CA GLY A 426 1.40 -4.41 -6.72
C GLY A 426 0.89 -5.69 -7.36
N GLY A 427 0.77 -5.77 -8.68
CA GLY A 427 0.37 -6.99 -9.39
C GLY A 427 1.56 -7.84 -9.83
N TRP A 428 1.28 -8.87 -10.62
CA TRP A 428 2.29 -9.76 -11.22
C TRP A 428 2.01 -9.98 -12.71
N GLY A 429 3.07 -9.88 -13.52
CA GLY A 429 3.13 -10.46 -14.87
C GLY A 429 3.51 -11.95 -14.79
N ALA A 430 3.68 -12.62 -15.93
CA ALA A 430 3.98 -14.04 -15.99
C ALA A 430 5.46 -14.37 -15.72
N PHE A 431 6.39 -13.73 -16.43
CA PHE A 431 7.81 -14.09 -16.46
C PHE A 431 8.74 -13.01 -15.91
N ASP A 432 8.39 -11.73 -16.05
CA ASP A 432 9.29 -10.61 -15.77
C ASP A 432 8.67 -9.58 -14.80
N THR A 433 9.50 -8.94 -13.97
CA THR A 433 9.12 -7.72 -13.24
C THR A 433 9.48 -6.46 -14.03
N LYS A 434 8.74 -5.38 -13.82
CA LYS A 434 8.89 -4.06 -14.48
C LYS A 434 8.71 -4.10 -16.01
N ASN A 435 8.03 -5.12 -16.52
CA ASN A 435 7.73 -5.29 -17.95
C ASN A 435 6.38 -4.62 -18.32
N ASP A 436 6.24 -3.32 -18.00
CA ASP A 436 4.97 -2.58 -18.04
C ASP A 436 4.98 -1.40 -19.04
N LYS A 437 5.89 -1.42 -20.02
CA LYS A 437 6.09 -0.32 -20.98
C LYS A 437 5.08 -0.34 -22.11
N LEU A 438 3.79 -0.25 -21.78
CA LEU A 438 2.65 -0.38 -22.70
C LEU A 438 2.66 0.59 -23.90
N TRP A 439 3.46 1.67 -23.87
CA TRP A 439 3.68 2.50 -25.05
C TRP A 439 4.36 1.75 -26.20
N LEU A 440 5.04 0.61 -25.92
CA LEU A 440 5.57 -0.29 -26.94
C LEU A 440 4.48 -0.82 -27.87
N HIS A 441 3.22 -0.86 -27.42
CA HIS A 441 2.10 -1.28 -28.28
C HIS A 441 1.82 -0.31 -29.43
N LYS A 442 2.41 0.89 -29.39
CA LYS A 442 2.27 1.93 -30.43
C LYS A 442 3.41 1.94 -31.45
N ILE A 443 4.30 0.95 -31.44
CA ILE A 443 5.35 0.84 -32.46
C ILE A 443 4.80 0.17 -33.74
N PRO A 444 5.30 0.50 -34.94
CA PRO A 444 4.69 0.08 -36.22
C PRO A 444 4.57 -1.42 -36.49
N PHE A 445 5.25 -2.28 -35.74
CA PHE A 445 5.15 -3.74 -35.85
C PHE A 445 4.36 -4.38 -34.70
N SER A 446 3.79 -3.58 -33.79
CA SER A 446 2.96 -4.08 -32.68
C SER A 446 1.49 -4.12 -33.05
N ASP A 447 1.12 -5.02 -33.95
CA ASP A 447 -0.29 -5.24 -34.32
C ASP A 447 -1.02 -6.22 -33.39
N MET A 448 -0.37 -6.64 -32.29
CA MET A 448 -0.85 -7.70 -31.39
C MET A 448 -1.05 -7.26 -29.93
N ASP A 449 -0.78 -6.00 -29.57
CA ASP A 449 -0.87 -5.44 -28.21
C ASP A 449 -0.33 -6.39 -27.10
N SER A 450 0.73 -7.14 -27.42
CA SER A 450 1.25 -8.25 -26.60
C SER A 450 2.78 -8.21 -26.47
N LEU A 451 3.40 -7.04 -26.63
CA LEU A 451 4.86 -6.89 -26.55
C LEU A 451 5.38 -6.78 -25.11
N CYS A 452 4.50 -6.54 -24.15
CA CYS A 452 4.82 -6.42 -22.74
C CYS A 452 4.19 -7.55 -21.91
N ASP A 453 4.74 -7.76 -20.72
CA ASP A 453 4.24 -8.68 -19.70
C ASP A 453 3.81 -7.90 -18.44
N PRO A 454 2.75 -7.07 -18.54
CA PRO A 454 2.29 -6.26 -17.43
C PRO A 454 1.59 -7.12 -16.37
N SER A 455 1.34 -6.51 -15.20
CA SER A 455 0.48 -7.09 -14.18
C SER A 455 -0.90 -7.49 -14.75
N SER A 456 -1.37 -8.70 -14.42
CA SER A 456 -2.68 -9.22 -14.85
C SER A 456 -3.49 -9.81 -13.69
N ALA A 457 -4.81 -9.79 -13.81
CA ALA A 457 -5.72 -10.12 -12.71
C ALA A 457 -5.80 -11.62 -12.42
N ASP A 458 -5.77 -12.46 -13.44
CA ASP A 458 -5.73 -13.91 -13.30
C ASP A 458 -4.47 -14.37 -12.56
N ILE A 459 -3.28 -13.88 -12.96
CA ILE A 459 -2.03 -14.19 -12.27
C ILE A 459 -2.04 -13.63 -10.84
N THR A 460 -2.37 -12.35 -10.67
CA THR A 460 -2.40 -11.73 -9.33
C THR A 460 -3.38 -12.46 -8.40
N GLY A 461 -4.54 -12.89 -8.92
CA GLY A 461 -5.50 -13.72 -8.20
C GLY A 461 -4.92 -15.08 -7.78
N ARG A 462 -4.21 -15.75 -8.68
CA ARG A 462 -3.54 -17.04 -8.39
C ARG A 462 -2.46 -16.90 -7.31
N LEU A 463 -1.64 -15.86 -7.39
CA LEU A 463 -0.61 -15.57 -6.38
C LEU A 463 -1.25 -15.31 -5.01
N LEU A 464 -2.37 -14.60 -4.96
CA LEU A 464 -3.15 -14.42 -3.73
C LEU A 464 -3.75 -15.74 -3.21
N GLU A 465 -4.15 -16.66 -4.07
CA GLU A 465 -4.58 -18.00 -3.66
C GLU A 465 -3.44 -18.77 -2.99
N CYS A 466 -2.29 -18.82 -3.65
CA CYS A 466 -1.09 -19.47 -3.11
C CYS A 466 -0.63 -18.84 -1.79
N PHE A 467 -0.54 -17.50 -1.73
CA PHE A 467 -0.16 -16.79 -0.51
C PHE A 467 -1.21 -16.92 0.58
N GLY A 468 -2.49 -16.93 0.23
CA GLY A 468 -3.58 -17.19 1.15
C GLY A 468 -3.49 -18.57 1.78
N MET A 469 -3.19 -19.61 0.99
CA MET A 469 -2.93 -20.97 1.49
C MET A 469 -1.72 -21.01 2.43
N LEU A 470 -0.61 -20.39 2.06
CA LEU A 470 0.59 -20.31 2.89
C LEU A 470 0.35 -19.58 4.23
N LEU A 471 -0.40 -18.47 4.22
CA LEU A 471 -0.67 -17.67 5.41
C LEU A 471 -1.65 -18.33 6.39
N ASN A 472 -2.61 -19.10 5.88
CA ASN A 472 -3.63 -19.79 6.67
C ASN A 472 -3.27 -21.25 6.99
N HIS A 473 -2.06 -21.68 6.65
CA HIS A 473 -1.63 -23.06 6.91
C HIS A 473 -1.45 -23.32 8.41
N HIS A 474 -1.94 -24.45 8.90
CA HIS A 474 -1.96 -24.79 10.34
C HIS A 474 -0.91 -25.84 10.77
N LYS A 475 -0.33 -26.58 9.82
CA LYS A 475 0.70 -27.60 10.10
C LYS A 475 2.08 -27.14 9.61
N GLY A 476 3.07 -27.05 10.49
CA GLY A 476 4.38 -26.43 10.17
C GLY A 476 4.35 -24.90 10.25
N SER A 477 5.53 -24.25 10.17
CA SER A 477 5.65 -22.79 10.36
C SER A 477 6.50 -22.13 9.28
N LEU A 478 5.94 -21.10 8.63
CA LEU A 478 6.72 -20.08 7.94
C LEU A 478 7.40 -19.20 8.98
N ASN A 479 8.64 -18.79 8.72
CA ASN A 479 9.30 -17.82 9.58
C ASN A 479 8.54 -16.47 9.56
N ASN A 480 8.63 -15.72 10.66
CA ASN A 480 7.87 -14.48 10.83
C ASN A 480 8.20 -13.41 9.77
N ALA A 481 9.45 -13.35 9.31
CA ALA A 481 9.89 -12.37 8.32
C ALA A 481 9.23 -12.61 6.95
N LEU A 482 9.21 -13.86 6.48
CA LEU A 482 8.56 -14.27 5.24
C LEU A 482 7.03 -14.09 5.34
N ARG A 483 6.44 -14.45 6.48
CA ARG A 483 5.01 -14.22 6.75
C ARG A 483 4.63 -12.74 6.62
N GLN A 484 5.42 -11.83 7.20
CA GLN A 484 5.18 -10.38 7.09
C GLN A 484 5.29 -9.88 5.65
N ARG A 485 6.28 -10.37 4.88
CA ARG A 485 6.45 -10.03 3.47
C ARG A 485 5.28 -10.53 2.62
N LEU A 486 4.80 -11.75 2.87
CA LEU A 486 3.60 -12.30 2.21
C LEU A 486 2.36 -11.46 2.49
N VAL A 487 2.13 -11.04 3.74
CA VAL A 487 1.01 -10.17 4.09
C VAL A 487 1.11 -8.82 3.39
N ALA A 488 2.28 -8.19 3.41
CA ALA A 488 2.50 -6.89 2.75
C ALA A 488 2.31 -6.99 1.24
N SER A 489 2.87 -8.03 0.62
CA SER A 489 2.76 -8.31 -0.82
C SER A 489 1.31 -8.60 -1.23
N SER A 490 0.60 -9.42 -0.46
CA SER A 490 -0.83 -9.71 -0.67
C SER A 490 -1.68 -8.45 -0.57
N GLY A 491 -1.39 -7.58 0.40
CA GLY A 491 -2.07 -6.29 0.54
C GLY A 491 -1.91 -5.40 -0.69
N ARG A 492 -0.72 -5.37 -1.32
CA ARG A 492 -0.49 -4.65 -2.58
C ARG A 492 -1.26 -5.28 -3.75
N GLY A 493 -1.24 -6.61 -3.88
CA GLY A 493 -2.02 -7.32 -4.91
C GLY A 493 -3.52 -7.06 -4.81
N ILE A 494 -4.07 -7.06 -3.60
CA ILE A 494 -5.49 -6.74 -3.35
C ILE A 494 -5.81 -5.29 -3.76
N MET A 495 -4.94 -4.33 -3.47
CA MET A 495 -5.12 -2.93 -3.90
C MET A 495 -5.04 -2.76 -5.41
N TRP A 496 -4.21 -3.56 -6.08
CA TRP A 496 -4.11 -3.58 -7.53
C TRP A 496 -5.42 -4.12 -8.15
N LEU A 497 -5.90 -5.27 -7.67
CA LEU A 497 -7.17 -5.88 -8.12
C LEU A 497 -8.39 -4.98 -7.87
N GLU A 498 -8.40 -4.20 -6.80
CA GLU A 498 -9.46 -3.21 -6.52
C GLU A 498 -9.56 -2.16 -7.63
N LYS A 499 -8.41 -1.72 -8.17
CA LYS A 499 -8.37 -0.73 -9.26
C LYS A 499 -8.69 -1.35 -10.61
N ASP A 500 -8.34 -2.61 -10.80
CA ASP A 500 -8.51 -3.33 -12.06
C ASP A 500 -9.93 -3.89 -12.26
N GLN A 501 -10.73 -4.02 -11.18
CA GLN A 501 -12.08 -4.59 -11.27
C GLN A 501 -12.96 -3.83 -12.28
N HIS A 502 -13.42 -4.54 -13.31
CA HIS A 502 -14.21 -3.97 -14.39
C HIS A 502 -15.60 -3.53 -13.87
N PRO A 503 -16.25 -2.52 -14.49
CA PRO A 503 -17.59 -2.07 -14.09
C PRO A 503 -18.68 -3.16 -14.06
N CYS A 504 -18.53 -4.25 -14.84
CA CYS A 504 -19.45 -5.39 -14.79
C CYS A 504 -19.39 -6.17 -13.46
N GLY A 505 -18.31 -6.01 -12.69
CA GLY A 505 -18.05 -6.71 -11.43
C GLY A 505 -17.02 -7.84 -11.53
N GLY A 506 -16.66 -8.28 -12.75
CA GLY A 506 -15.60 -9.26 -13.01
C GLY A 506 -14.22 -8.64 -13.26
N TRP A 507 -13.24 -9.50 -13.54
CA TRP A 507 -11.90 -9.14 -13.97
C TRP A 507 -11.57 -9.79 -15.31
N TRP A 508 -10.84 -9.07 -16.15
CA TRP A 508 -10.40 -9.54 -17.47
C TRP A 508 -9.37 -10.69 -17.33
N GLY A 509 -9.46 -11.70 -18.20
CA GLY A 509 -8.57 -12.86 -18.20
C GLY A 509 -7.50 -12.74 -19.29
N ARG A 510 -6.23 -12.63 -18.90
CA ARG A 510 -5.10 -12.50 -19.84
C ARG A 510 -4.75 -13.83 -20.50
N TRP A 511 -4.78 -14.92 -19.74
CA TRP A 511 -4.30 -16.25 -20.14
C TRP A 511 -5.42 -17.30 -20.31
N GLY A 512 -6.63 -16.97 -19.85
CA GLY A 512 -7.82 -17.81 -20.00
C GLY A 512 -9.03 -17.02 -20.46
N ASN A 513 -9.93 -17.66 -21.21
CA ASN A 513 -11.09 -17.04 -21.83
C ASN A 513 -12.27 -16.89 -20.87
N ASN A 514 -12.72 -15.68 -20.50
CA ASN A 514 -12.02 -14.39 -20.47
C ASN A 514 -12.31 -13.80 -19.09
N PHE A 515 -13.42 -13.07 -18.94
CA PHE A 515 -13.83 -12.55 -17.65
C PHE A 515 -14.21 -13.67 -16.68
N THR A 516 -14.75 -14.78 -17.16
CA THR A 516 -15.07 -15.97 -16.35
C THR A 516 -13.80 -16.57 -15.75
N TYR A 517 -12.71 -16.63 -16.52
CA TYR A 517 -11.40 -17.09 -16.05
C TYR A 517 -10.76 -16.10 -15.08
N GLY A 518 -10.63 -14.82 -15.47
CA GLY A 518 -10.02 -13.77 -14.65
C GLY A 518 -10.72 -13.64 -13.30
N THR A 519 -12.05 -13.52 -13.33
CA THR A 519 -12.88 -13.46 -12.12
C THR A 519 -12.75 -14.73 -11.28
N GLY A 520 -12.69 -15.91 -11.91
CA GLY A 520 -12.55 -17.16 -11.20
C GLY A 520 -11.26 -17.27 -10.39
N ASN A 521 -10.14 -16.91 -11.02
CA ASN A 521 -8.83 -16.87 -10.35
C ASN A 521 -8.79 -15.85 -9.22
N VAL A 522 -9.30 -14.64 -9.45
CA VAL A 522 -9.35 -13.59 -8.43
C VAL A 522 -10.20 -14.01 -7.24
N MET A 523 -11.40 -14.55 -7.45
CA MET A 523 -12.29 -14.95 -6.35
C MET A 523 -11.72 -16.09 -5.51
N ARG A 524 -11.01 -17.04 -6.13
CA ARG A 524 -10.29 -18.10 -5.42
C ARG A 524 -9.16 -17.57 -4.54
N GLY A 525 -8.46 -16.51 -4.95
CA GLY A 525 -7.46 -15.85 -4.11
C GLY A 525 -8.07 -14.99 -3.01
N LEU A 526 -9.08 -14.18 -3.34
CA LEU A 526 -9.71 -13.24 -2.41
C LEU A 526 -10.44 -13.92 -1.25
N VAL A 527 -10.82 -15.20 -1.37
CA VAL A 527 -11.51 -15.93 -0.30
C VAL A 527 -10.72 -15.90 1.01
N TYR A 528 -9.39 -16.04 0.95
CA TYR A 528 -8.50 -16.03 2.10
C TYR A 528 -8.41 -14.68 2.83
N PHE A 529 -8.84 -13.59 2.18
CA PHE A 529 -8.75 -12.22 2.69
C PHE A 529 -10.10 -11.55 2.90
N SER A 530 -11.19 -12.16 2.42
CA SER A 530 -12.58 -11.68 2.54
C SER A 530 -13.00 -11.48 4.00
N ALA A 531 -12.46 -12.33 4.87
CA ALA A 531 -12.67 -12.35 6.30
C ALA A 531 -12.18 -11.07 7.01
N SER A 532 -11.04 -10.53 6.59
CA SER A 532 -10.33 -9.44 7.28
C SER A 532 -10.50 -8.08 6.61
N SER A 533 -11.02 -8.02 5.37
CA SER A 533 -11.13 -6.78 4.59
C SER A 533 -12.54 -6.52 4.06
N LEU A 534 -13.11 -5.36 4.41
CA LEU A 534 -14.40 -4.90 3.87
C LEU A 534 -14.32 -4.66 2.35
N LYS A 535 -13.20 -4.14 1.87
CA LYS A 535 -12.96 -3.91 0.44
C LYS A 535 -13.01 -5.21 -0.35
N VAL A 536 -12.37 -6.26 0.16
CA VAL A 536 -12.40 -7.58 -0.48
C VAL A 536 -13.82 -8.13 -0.55
N ARG A 537 -14.62 -7.99 0.53
CA ARG A 537 -16.03 -8.39 0.50
C ARG A 537 -16.84 -7.66 -0.55
N GLU A 538 -16.59 -6.37 -0.76
CA GLU A 538 -17.29 -5.59 -1.77
C GLU A 538 -16.92 -6.03 -3.20
N MET A 539 -15.62 -6.28 -3.46
CA MET A 539 -15.16 -6.82 -4.74
C MET A 539 -15.80 -8.19 -5.03
N VAL A 540 -15.75 -9.11 -4.06
CA VAL A 540 -16.35 -10.46 -4.13
C VAL A 540 -17.87 -10.38 -4.35
N ARG A 541 -18.56 -9.46 -3.66
CA ARG A 541 -20.01 -9.28 -3.79
C ARG A 541 -20.41 -8.86 -5.21
N LYS A 542 -19.64 -7.95 -5.84
CA LYS A 542 -19.87 -7.54 -7.24
C LYS A 542 -19.65 -8.71 -8.20
N ALA A 543 -18.55 -9.44 -8.02
CA ALA A 543 -18.19 -10.59 -8.85
C ALA A 543 -19.19 -11.74 -8.74
N THR A 544 -19.69 -12.02 -7.54
CA THR A 544 -20.73 -13.03 -7.28
C THR A 544 -22.01 -12.70 -8.06
N ARG A 545 -22.47 -11.43 -8.02
CA ARG A 545 -23.64 -10.98 -8.77
C ARG A 545 -23.44 -11.05 -10.28
N TRP A 546 -22.22 -10.76 -10.73
CA TRP A 546 -21.87 -10.87 -12.14
C TRP A 546 -21.98 -12.32 -12.63
N PHE A 547 -21.36 -13.28 -11.93
CA PHE A 547 -21.51 -14.70 -12.27
C PHE A 547 -22.97 -15.16 -12.28
N GLU A 548 -23.79 -14.77 -11.31
CA GLU A 548 -25.23 -15.07 -11.29
C GLU A 548 -25.95 -14.56 -12.55
N SER A 549 -25.60 -13.35 -13.00
CA SER A 549 -26.19 -12.76 -14.20
C SER A 549 -25.75 -13.41 -15.50
N CYS A 550 -24.65 -14.16 -15.47
CA CYS A 550 -24.05 -14.83 -16.62
C CYS A 550 -24.38 -16.33 -16.70
N GLN A 551 -25.16 -16.91 -15.76
CA GLN A 551 -25.54 -18.31 -15.85
C GLN A 551 -26.48 -18.54 -17.04
N ASN A 552 -26.17 -19.53 -17.88
CA ASN A 552 -27.00 -19.88 -19.03
C ASN A 552 -28.28 -20.60 -18.58
N PRO A 553 -29.33 -20.61 -19.43
CA PRO A 553 -30.58 -21.32 -19.14
C PRO A 553 -30.41 -22.83 -18.90
N ASP A 554 -29.36 -23.45 -19.45
CA ASP A 554 -29.02 -24.85 -19.26
C ASP A 554 -28.37 -25.15 -17.89
N GLY A 555 -28.03 -24.11 -17.13
CA GLY A 555 -27.41 -24.19 -15.80
C GLY A 555 -25.89 -24.05 -15.79
N GLY A 556 -25.23 -24.13 -16.95
CA GLY A 556 -23.79 -23.93 -17.07
C GLY A 556 -23.39 -22.46 -17.21
N TRP A 557 -22.08 -22.24 -17.33
CA TRP A 557 -21.49 -20.96 -17.70
C TRP A 557 -20.62 -21.11 -18.94
N GLY A 558 -20.69 -20.08 -19.79
CA GLY A 558 -20.00 -20.02 -21.06
C GLY A 558 -19.59 -18.60 -21.39
N GLU A 559 -18.39 -18.43 -21.96
CA GLU A 559 -17.91 -17.16 -22.48
C GLU A 559 -17.18 -17.36 -23.81
N HIS A 560 -17.61 -16.58 -24.82
CA HIS A 560 -17.05 -16.63 -26.16
C HIS A 560 -15.76 -15.79 -26.24
N LEU A 561 -14.77 -16.26 -27.01
CA LEU A 561 -13.53 -15.53 -27.32
C LEU A 561 -13.76 -14.13 -27.92
N ARG A 562 -14.92 -13.85 -28.51
CA ARG A 562 -15.28 -12.51 -29.00
C ARG A 562 -15.29 -11.46 -27.88
N SER A 563 -15.47 -11.88 -26.63
CA SER A 563 -15.43 -11.01 -25.44
C SER A 563 -14.11 -10.23 -25.28
N TYR A 564 -13.03 -10.62 -25.94
CA TYR A 564 -11.77 -9.85 -25.94
C TYR A 564 -11.90 -8.50 -26.64
N ASN A 565 -12.72 -8.40 -27.69
CA ASN A 565 -12.88 -7.19 -28.49
C ASN A 565 -14.31 -6.63 -28.53
N GLU A 566 -15.29 -7.45 -28.16
CA GLU A 566 -16.71 -7.13 -28.28
C GLU A 566 -17.36 -7.18 -26.88
N PRO A 567 -17.55 -6.02 -26.22
CA PRO A 567 -18.05 -5.95 -24.85
C PRO A 567 -19.41 -6.64 -24.62
N GLU A 568 -20.24 -6.77 -25.65
CA GLU A 568 -21.53 -7.44 -25.60
C GLU A 568 -21.44 -8.95 -25.33
N TRP A 569 -20.27 -9.56 -25.56
CA TRP A 569 -19.98 -10.98 -25.32
C TRP A 569 -19.38 -11.27 -23.94
N ILE A 570 -19.11 -10.24 -23.12
CA ILE A 570 -18.58 -10.42 -21.76
C ILE A 570 -19.52 -11.33 -20.96
N GLY A 571 -18.98 -12.45 -20.48
CA GLY A 571 -19.71 -13.48 -19.73
C GLY A 571 -20.85 -14.15 -20.51
N LYS A 572 -20.78 -14.19 -21.85
CA LYS A 572 -21.79 -14.86 -22.71
C LYS A 572 -21.13 -15.82 -23.70
N GLY A 573 -21.68 -17.02 -23.79
CA GLY A 573 -21.25 -18.06 -24.71
C GLY A 573 -21.91 -19.40 -24.37
N PRO A 574 -21.79 -20.42 -25.23
CA PRO A 574 -22.23 -21.77 -24.91
C PRO A 574 -21.54 -22.29 -23.65
N SER A 575 -22.27 -22.99 -22.79
CA SER A 575 -21.72 -23.53 -21.55
C SER A 575 -20.56 -24.51 -21.84
N THR A 576 -19.47 -24.37 -21.09
CA THR A 576 -18.33 -25.29 -21.14
C THR A 576 -18.03 -25.80 -19.74
N SER A 577 -17.44 -27.00 -19.61
CA SER A 577 -17.14 -27.56 -18.29
C SER A 577 -16.08 -26.77 -17.54
N ALA A 578 -15.05 -26.26 -18.22
CA ALA A 578 -14.03 -25.41 -17.61
C ALA A 578 -14.64 -24.12 -17.03
N GLN A 579 -15.40 -23.36 -17.83
CA GLN A 579 -16.00 -22.09 -17.39
C GLN A 579 -17.10 -22.30 -16.34
N THR A 580 -17.90 -23.37 -16.48
CA THR A 580 -18.87 -23.79 -15.45
C THR A 580 -18.17 -24.11 -14.13
N ALA A 581 -17.08 -24.87 -14.18
CA ALA A 581 -16.29 -25.20 -13.00
C ALA A 581 -15.65 -23.95 -12.36
N TRP A 582 -15.14 -22.99 -13.15
CA TRP A 582 -14.62 -21.73 -12.62
C TRP A 582 -15.69 -20.93 -11.88
N ALA A 583 -16.90 -20.83 -12.45
CA ALA A 583 -18.02 -20.17 -11.79
C ALA A 583 -18.41 -20.88 -10.49
N LEU A 584 -18.54 -22.22 -10.52
CA LEU A 584 -18.86 -23.02 -9.34
C LEU A 584 -17.82 -22.86 -8.22
N LEU A 585 -16.53 -23.02 -8.53
CA LEU A 585 -15.44 -22.87 -7.56
C LEU A 585 -15.40 -21.48 -6.93
N SER A 586 -15.84 -20.47 -7.68
CA SER A 586 -15.94 -19.07 -7.24
C SER A 586 -17.14 -18.80 -6.35
N LEU A 587 -18.29 -19.41 -6.64
CA LEU A 587 -19.54 -19.19 -5.92
C LEU A 587 -19.65 -20.03 -4.64
N GLN A 588 -19.13 -21.27 -4.66
CA GLN A 588 -19.22 -22.23 -3.55
C GLN A 588 -18.75 -21.69 -2.17
N PRO A 589 -17.67 -20.89 -2.04
CA PRO A 589 -17.27 -20.34 -0.74
C PRO A 589 -18.26 -19.35 -0.12
N TYR A 590 -19.17 -18.79 -0.93
CA TYR A 590 -20.03 -17.67 -0.53
C TYR A 590 -21.51 -18.03 -0.55
N ARG A 591 -21.85 -19.27 -0.90
CA ARG A 591 -23.22 -19.76 -1.08
C ARG A 591 -23.43 -21.08 -0.34
N PRO A 592 -24.63 -21.32 0.21
CA PRO A 592 -24.93 -22.62 0.79
C PRO A 592 -24.96 -23.68 -0.31
N GLN A 593 -24.68 -24.92 0.04
CA GLN A 593 -24.70 -26.04 -0.91
C GLN A 593 -26.06 -26.18 -1.63
N SER A 594 -27.16 -25.78 -0.99
CA SER A 594 -28.51 -25.78 -1.56
C SER A 594 -28.85 -24.56 -2.43
N ASP A 595 -27.85 -23.76 -2.83
CA ASP A 595 -28.08 -22.61 -3.69
C ASP A 595 -28.46 -23.07 -5.12
N PRO A 596 -29.58 -22.58 -5.69
CA PRO A 596 -30.04 -23.02 -7.01
C PRO A 596 -29.03 -22.80 -8.15
N TYR A 597 -28.17 -21.78 -8.07
CA TYR A 597 -27.13 -21.56 -9.09
C TYR A 597 -26.10 -22.69 -9.04
N LEU A 598 -25.71 -23.12 -7.84
CA LEU A 598 -24.75 -24.22 -7.65
C LEU A 598 -25.34 -25.55 -8.11
N GLU A 599 -26.57 -25.88 -7.70
CA GLU A 599 -27.21 -27.13 -8.10
C GLU A 599 -27.34 -27.27 -9.61
N LYS A 600 -27.75 -26.20 -10.30
CA LYS A 600 -27.87 -26.19 -11.77
C LYS A 600 -26.53 -26.42 -12.46
N GLY A 601 -25.47 -25.76 -11.98
CA GLY A 601 -24.13 -25.96 -12.53
C GLY A 601 -23.59 -27.37 -12.29
N ILE A 602 -23.81 -27.94 -11.11
CA ILE A 602 -23.40 -29.31 -10.79
C ILE A 602 -24.16 -30.32 -11.67
N ARG A 603 -25.49 -30.14 -11.84
CA ARG A 603 -26.29 -30.98 -12.77
C ARG A 603 -25.79 -30.87 -14.20
N TRP A 604 -25.39 -29.68 -14.64
CA TRP A 604 -24.82 -29.47 -15.96
C TRP A 604 -23.51 -30.25 -16.13
N LEU A 605 -22.60 -30.19 -15.16
CA LEU A 605 -21.34 -30.95 -15.20
C LEU A 605 -21.59 -32.46 -15.29
N ILE A 606 -22.51 -32.99 -14.48
CA ILE A 606 -22.86 -34.43 -14.49
C ILE A 606 -23.45 -34.84 -15.84
N SER A 607 -24.39 -34.05 -16.37
CA SER A 607 -25.16 -34.42 -17.58
C SER A 607 -24.34 -34.32 -18.87
N ASN A 608 -23.22 -33.61 -18.86
CA ASN A 608 -22.35 -33.39 -20.02
C ASN A 608 -21.01 -34.14 -19.95
N GLN A 609 -20.86 -35.07 -19.01
CA GLN A 609 -19.69 -35.95 -18.92
C GLN A 609 -19.83 -37.12 -19.89
N ASN A 610 -18.76 -37.47 -20.61
CA ASN A 610 -18.73 -38.53 -21.62
C ASN A 610 -17.61 -39.54 -21.34
N VAL A 611 -17.80 -40.81 -21.71
CA VAL A 611 -16.75 -41.83 -21.62
C VAL A 611 -15.59 -41.48 -22.56
N ARG A 612 -14.36 -41.45 -22.04
CA ARG A 612 -13.17 -40.99 -22.78
C ARG A 612 -11.99 -41.96 -22.72
N SER A 613 -11.96 -42.87 -21.75
CA SER A 613 -10.96 -43.94 -21.65
C SER A 613 -11.65 -45.28 -21.44
N LYS A 614 -10.86 -46.35 -21.26
CA LYS A 614 -11.39 -47.70 -20.99
C LYS A 614 -12.27 -47.74 -19.75
N THR A 615 -11.93 -46.96 -18.72
CA THR A 615 -12.59 -47.05 -17.42
C THR A 615 -13.10 -45.71 -16.88
N GLY A 616 -12.82 -44.59 -17.55
CA GLY A 616 -13.11 -43.25 -17.06
C GLY A 616 -13.80 -42.33 -18.06
N SER A 617 -14.37 -41.25 -17.53
CA SER A 617 -15.13 -40.24 -18.26
C SER A 617 -14.53 -38.85 -18.07
N SER A 618 -14.61 -38.02 -19.11
CA SER A 618 -14.22 -36.60 -19.06
C SER A 618 -15.19 -35.78 -19.91
N TRP A 619 -14.90 -34.51 -20.15
CA TRP A 619 -15.80 -33.58 -20.83
C TRP A 619 -15.38 -33.31 -22.29
N PRO A 620 -16.27 -32.75 -23.13
CA PRO A 620 -15.92 -32.21 -24.43
C PRO A 620 -14.86 -31.10 -24.34
N THR A 621 -13.94 -31.07 -25.32
CA THR A 621 -12.78 -30.16 -25.38
C THR A 621 -12.74 -29.36 -26.69
N ASN A 622 -13.89 -29.26 -27.36
CA ASN A 622 -14.04 -28.69 -28.71
C ASN A 622 -14.12 -27.15 -28.73
N VAL A 623 -14.02 -26.50 -27.57
CA VAL A 623 -14.05 -25.04 -27.43
C VAL A 623 -12.77 -24.61 -26.73
N TYR A 624 -12.09 -23.60 -27.28
CA TYR A 624 -10.89 -23.07 -26.67
C TYR A 624 -11.24 -22.18 -25.47
N THR A 625 -10.69 -22.54 -24.32
CA THR A 625 -10.92 -21.83 -23.05
C THR A 625 -9.66 -21.10 -22.57
N ALA A 626 -8.58 -21.10 -23.36
CA ALA A 626 -7.34 -20.41 -23.02
C ALA A 626 -6.88 -19.45 -24.11
N THR A 627 -6.01 -18.52 -23.71
CA THR A 627 -5.57 -17.40 -24.55
C THR A 627 -4.06 -17.24 -24.44
N GLY A 628 -3.35 -17.32 -25.57
CA GLY A 628 -1.94 -16.95 -25.63
C GLY A 628 -1.79 -15.44 -25.84
N PHE A 629 -2.40 -14.93 -26.91
CA PHE A 629 -2.42 -13.51 -27.27
C PHE A 629 -3.83 -13.13 -27.73
N PRO A 630 -4.53 -12.22 -27.03
CA PRO A 630 -5.87 -11.81 -27.42
C PRO A 630 -5.95 -11.44 -28.91
N ASN A 631 -6.90 -12.06 -29.63
CA ASN A 631 -7.16 -11.88 -31.08
C ASN A 631 -6.07 -12.34 -32.05
N VAL A 632 -5.04 -13.02 -31.54
CA VAL A 632 -3.87 -13.40 -32.34
C VAL A 632 -3.55 -14.88 -32.16
N LEU A 633 -3.71 -15.40 -30.95
CA LEU A 633 -3.46 -16.80 -30.61
C LEU A 633 -4.38 -17.23 -29.46
N TYR A 634 -5.28 -18.15 -29.76
CA TYR A 634 -6.11 -18.84 -28.78
C TYR A 634 -5.65 -20.29 -28.64
N LEU A 635 -5.83 -20.84 -27.44
CA LEU A 635 -5.29 -22.14 -27.08
C LEU A 635 -6.39 -23.07 -26.54
N GLY A 636 -6.37 -24.32 -27.00
CA GLY A 636 -7.16 -25.40 -26.44
C GLY A 636 -6.35 -26.19 -25.43
N TYR A 637 -6.81 -26.20 -24.17
CA TYR A 637 -6.24 -27.03 -23.10
C TYR A 637 -7.24 -28.12 -22.72
N PRO A 638 -7.06 -29.36 -23.22
CA PRO A 638 -8.02 -30.43 -23.00
C PRO A 638 -8.30 -30.68 -21.51
N TYR A 639 -7.27 -30.62 -20.66
CA TYR A 639 -7.44 -30.91 -19.23
C TYR A 639 -8.12 -29.80 -18.41
N TYR A 640 -8.28 -28.57 -18.93
CA TYR A 640 -9.04 -27.51 -18.23
C TYR A 640 -10.47 -27.98 -17.97
N HIS A 641 -11.05 -28.67 -18.94
CA HIS A 641 -12.39 -29.24 -18.86
C HIS A 641 -12.50 -30.36 -17.81
N HIS A 642 -11.38 -30.91 -17.38
CA HIS A 642 -11.30 -32.09 -16.53
C HIS A 642 -10.96 -31.75 -15.07
N PHE A 643 -9.77 -31.21 -14.80
CA PHE A 643 -9.32 -31.02 -13.42
C PHE A 643 -10.13 -29.95 -12.67
N PHE A 644 -10.60 -28.88 -13.34
CA PHE A 644 -11.46 -27.89 -12.69
C PHE A 644 -12.82 -28.48 -12.35
N SER A 645 -13.38 -29.35 -13.20
CA SER A 645 -14.64 -30.05 -12.97
C SER A 645 -14.53 -31.01 -11.77
N ILE A 646 -13.42 -31.74 -11.64
CA ILE A 646 -13.11 -32.56 -10.44
C ILE A 646 -13.14 -31.69 -9.17
N MET A 647 -12.41 -30.56 -9.17
CA MET A 647 -12.37 -29.66 -8.02
C MET A 647 -13.77 -29.13 -7.66
N ALA A 648 -14.57 -28.74 -8.65
CA ALA A 648 -15.92 -28.20 -8.44
C ALA A 648 -16.90 -29.24 -7.87
N LEU A 649 -16.90 -30.46 -8.41
CA LEU A 649 -17.72 -31.58 -7.93
C LEU A 649 -17.35 -31.96 -6.51
N LYS A 650 -16.05 -32.11 -6.23
CA LYS A 650 -15.56 -32.48 -4.90
C LYS A 650 -15.95 -31.43 -3.85
N LYS A 651 -15.74 -30.14 -4.15
CA LYS A 651 -16.08 -29.05 -3.22
C LYS A 651 -17.59 -28.97 -2.92
N TYR A 652 -18.44 -29.35 -3.86
CA TYR A 652 -19.89 -29.45 -3.63
C TYR A 652 -20.24 -30.54 -2.59
N LEU A 653 -19.53 -31.67 -2.61
CA LEU A 653 -19.79 -32.83 -1.74
C LEU A 653 -19.39 -32.62 -0.26
N ASP A 654 -18.70 -31.51 0.08
CA ASP A 654 -18.10 -31.30 1.41
C ASP A 654 -18.93 -30.42 2.40
N GLY A 655 -20.16 -29.98 2.08
CA GLY A 655 -20.94 -29.04 2.92
C GLY A 655 -21.74 -29.64 4.12
N LYS A 656 -21.56 -29.12 5.36
CA LYS A 656 -22.42 -29.36 6.57
C LYS A 656 -22.61 -28.10 7.48
N GLU A 657 -23.71 -28.05 8.27
CA GLU A 657 -24.35 -26.93 9.05
C GLU A 657 -23.63 -26.36 10.34
N GLN A 658 -24.06 -25.17 10.85
CA GLN A 658 -23.61 -24.41 12.07
C GLN A 658 -24.55 -24.49 13.31
N PRO A 659 -24.05 -24.42 14.58
CA PRO A 659 -24.82 -24.18 15.84
C PRO A 659 -24.59 -22.79 16.55
N SER A 660 -25.39 -22.42 17.59
CA SER A 660 -25.52 -21.02 18.15
C SER A 660 -25.00 -20.66 19.60
N TYR A 661 -24.70 -19.37 19.90
CA TYR A 661 -24.00 -18.71 21.08
C TYR A 661 -24.82 -18.04 22.24
N ARG A 662 -24.26 -17.89 23.48
CA ARG A 662 -24.76 -17.07 24.65
C ARG A 662 -23.66 -16.23 25.35
N SER A 663 -23.85 -14.93 25.67
CA SER A 663 -22.84 -14.03 26.31
C SER A 663 -22.75 -14.07 27.86
N ILE A 664 -21.67 -13.51 28.45
CA ILE A 664 -21.44 -13.38 29.91
C ILE A 664 -21.65 -11.92 30.38
N GLU A 665 -22.48 -11.70 31.41
CA GLU A 665 -22.69 -10.37 32.02
C GLU A 665 -21.95 -10.24 33.36
N LEU A 666 -21.31 -9.07 33.59
CA LEU A 666 -20.69 -8.69 34.87
C LEU A 666 -21.52 -7.61 35.57
N SER A 667 -21.43 -7.52 36.90
CA SER A 667 -22.09 -6.47 37.67
C SER A 667 -21.55 -5.07 37.34
N ASN A 668 -22.42 -4.06 37.44
CA ASN A 668 -22.11 -2.65 37.12
C ASN A 668 -20.92 -2.03 37.89
N PRO A 669 -20.67 -2.36 39.18
CA PRO A 669 -19.51 -1.81 39.90
C PRO A 669 -18.17 -2.28 39.32
N ILE A 670 -18.06 -3.58 39.01
CA ILE A 670 -16.83 -4.21 38.50
C ILE A 670 -16.49 -3.65 37.10
N SER A 671 -17.48 -3.59 36.21
CA SER A 671 -17.29 -3.08 34.85
C SER A 671 -16.94 -1.59 34.80
N ARG A 672 -17.49 -0.76 35.70
CA ARG A 672 -17.15 0.67 35.79
C ARG A 672 -15.72 0.90 36.25
N SER A 673 -15.21 0.13 37.20
CA SER A 673 -13.83 0.25 37.67
C SER A 673 -12.82 -0.12 36.58
N ILE A 674 -13.05 -1.22 35.85
CA ILE A 674 -12.15 -1.70 34.78
C ILE A 674 -12.20 -0.78 33.54
N ASN A 675 -13.36 -0.19 33.23
CA ASN A 675 -13.50 0.67 32.05
C ASN A 675 -13.17 2.15 32.30
N GLN A 676 -12.73 2.55 33.50
CA GLN A 676 -12.34 3.94 33.79
C GLN A 676 -11.15 4.36 32.90
N PRO A 677 -11.26 5.45 32.09
CA PRO A 677 -10.18 5.88 31.20
C PRO A 677 -9.00 6.52 31.94
N ASN A 678 -7.79 6.19 31.49
CA ASN A 678 -6.53 6.84 31.89
C ASN A 678 -6.13 7.94 30.89
N ILE A 679 -6.00 9.20 31.32
CA ILE A 679 -5.60 10.31 30.45
C ILE A 679 -4.21 10.81 30.84
N LEU A 680 -3.30 10.90 29.86
CA LEU A 680 -1.96 11.46 30.04
C LEU A 680 -1.90 12.90 29.52
N LEU A 681 -1.49 13.84 30.36
CA LEU A 681 -1.19 15.22 30.00
C LEU A 681 0.33 15.40 29.84
N MET A 682 0.80 15.70 28.63
CA MET A 682 2.22 15.97 28.32
C MET A 682 2.47 17.46 28.19
N VAL A 683 3.26 18.05 29.11
CA VAL A 683 3.44 19.51 29.16
C VAL A 683 4.89 19.88 29.40
N ILE A 684 5.43 20.74 28.52
CA ILE A 684 6.70 21.45 28.70
C ILE A 684 6.39 22.93 28.83
N GLY A 685 6.74 23.55 29.95
CA GLY A 685 6.48 24.96 30.21
C GLY A 685 6.83 25.41 31.63
N SER A 686 6.56 26.68 31.90
CA SER A 686 6.69 27.33 33.20
C SER A 686 5.56 26.92 34.17
N ARG A 687 5.65 27.32 35.45
CA ARG A 687 4.58 27.10 36.44
C ARG A 687 3.20 27.56 35.94
N GLY A 688 3.13 28.69 35.21
CA GLY A 688 1.88 29.20 34.65
C GLY A 688 1.28 28.29 33.58
N ASP A 689 2.13 27.67 32.75
CA ASP A 689 1.69 26.72 31.72
C ASP A 689 1.16 25.43 32.37
N ILE A 690 1.85 24.94 33.42
CA ILE A 690 1.42 23.74 34.17
C ILE A 690 0.09 23.98 34.88
N GLN A 691 -0.13 25.18 35.43
CA GLN A 691 -1.40 25.54 36.10
C GLN A 691 -2.60 25.38 35.17
N VAL A 692 -2.49 25.76 33.89
CA VAL A 692 -3.58 25.61 32.92
C VAL A 692 -3.91 24.13 32.67
N PHE A 693 -2.89 23.28 32.53
CA PHE A 693 -3.09 21.84 32.38
C PHE A 693 -3.61 21.16 33.66
N LEU A 694 -3.27 21.67 34.85
CA LEU A 694 -3.87 21.23 36.10
C LEU A 694 -5.35 21.58 36.19
N ASN A 695 -5.77 22.74 35.69
CA ASN A 695 -7.19 23.09 35.60
C ASN A 695 -7.94 22.10 34.69
N ILE A 696 -7.33 21.71 33.56
CA ILE A 696 -7.86 20.66 32.67
C ILE A 696 -7.94 19.32 33.41
N ALA A 697 -6.88 18.92 34.12
CA ALA A 697 -6.84 17.67 34.88
C ALA A 697 -7.94 17.58 35.94
N LYS A 698 -8.15 18.67 36.69
CA LYS A 698 -9.21 18.80 37.69
C LYS A 698 -10.59 18.71 37.06
N ALA A 699 -10.82 19.39 35.93
CA ALA A 699 -12.09 19.35 35.22
C ALA A 699 -12.39 17.93 34.66
N LEU A 700 -11.39 17.21 34.16
CA LEU A 700 -11.54 15.81 33.74
C LEU A 700 -11.85 14.88 34.93
N THR A 701 -11.16 15.05 36.05
CA THR A 701 -11.35 14.21 37.24
C THR A 701 -12.72 14.46 37.87
N LYS A 702 -13.08 15.72 38.14
CA LYS A 702 -14.32 16.11 38.82
C LYS A 702 -15.57 15.90 37.97
N SER A 703 -15.54 16.27 36.69
CA SER A 703 -16.73 16.25 35.84
C SER A 703 -16.93 14.92 35.09
N HIS A 704 -15.87 14.12 34.92
CA HIS A 704 -15.91 12.88 34.12
C HIS A 704 -15.38 11.64 34.84
N GLY A 705 -14.78 11.78 36.02
CA GLY A 705 -14.26 10.66 36.79
C GLY A 705 -13.06 9.97 36.13
N TYR A 706 -12.31 10.65 35.26
CA TYR A 706 -11.12 10.07 34.62
C TYR A 706 -9.93 10.05 35.56
N ARG A 707 -9.05 9.05 35.40
CA ARG A 707 -7.75 9.00 36.08
C ARG A 707 -6.75 9.79 35.24
N VAL A 708 -6.19 10.85 35.80
CA VAL A 708 -5.31 11.77 35.05
C VAL A 708 -3.90 11.73 35.60
N ARG A 709 -2.92 11.64 34.69
CA ARG A 709 -1.49 11.74 34.99
C ARG A 709 -0.89 12.93 34.25
N VAL A 710 -0.09 13.74 34.93
CA VAL A 710 0.65 14.87 34.36
C VAL A 710 2.12 14.52 34.26
N ALA A 711 2.64 14.48 33.04
CA ALA A 711 4.06 14.31 32.75
C ALA A 711 4.71 15.68 32.48
N THR A 712 5.61 16.10 33.37
CA THR A 712 6.33 17.37 33.24
C THR A 712 7.63 17.39 34.07
N HIS A 713 8.30 18.55 34.13
CA HIS A 713 9.57 18.76 34.83
C HIS A 713 9.48 18.43 36.33
N SER A 714 10.56 17.86 36.87
CA SER A 714 10.64 17.39 38.26
C SER A 714 10.39 18.49 39.30
N CYS A 715 10.73 19.74 39.00
CA CYS A 715 10.49 20.88 39.89
C CYS A 715 9.00 21.17 40.16
N HIS A 716 8.09 20.61 39.37
CA HIS A 716 6.64 20.79 39.52
C HIS A 716 5.95 19.63 40.25
N GLN A 717 6.69 18.61 40.71
CA GLN A 717 6.12 17.43 41.36
C GLN A 717 5.18 17.78 42.53
N ASN A 718 5.69 18.48 43.54
CA ASN A 718 4.92 18.87 44.73
C ASN A 718 3.68 19.70 44.37
N PHE A 719 3.79 20.51 43.32
CA PHE A 719 2.70 21.35 42.83
C PHE A 719 1.58 20.53 42.15
N VAL A 720 1.93 19.49 41.38
CA VAL A 720 0.94 18.59 40.77
C VAL A 720 0.27 17.71 41.84
N GLU A 721 1.05 17.12 42.74
CA GLU A 721 0.56 16.14 43.72
C GLU A 721 -0.30 16.80 44.80
N SER A 722 0.03 18.02 45.25
CA SER A 722 -0.81 18.79 46.19
C SER A 722 -2.21 19.11 45.63
N ASN A 723 -2.41 19.00 44.32
CA ASN A 723 -3.71 19.16 43.66
C ASN A 723 -4.47 17.82 43.47
N GLY A 724 -3.95 16.72 44.01
CA GLY A 724 -4.57 15.38 43.97
C GLY A 724 -4.48 14.69 42.60
N ILE A 725 -3.50 15.05 41.77
CA ILE A 725 -3.29 14.50 40.42
C ILE A 725 -1.99 13.68 40.37
N GLU A 726 -1.97 12.57 39.62
CA GLU A 726 -0.76 11.73 39.48
C GLU A 726 0.34 12.47 38.71
N PHE A 727 1.59 12.33 39.16
CA PHE A 727 2.76 12.99 38.56
C PHE A 727 3.72 11.98 37.91
N TYR A 728 4.33 12.36 36.78
CA TYR A 728 5.45 11.63 36.18
C TYR A 728 6.59 12.58 35.78
N ALA A 729 7.80 12.32 36.26
CA ALA A 729 8.97 13.16 36.00
C ALA A 729 9.53 12.94 34.58
N THR A 730 9.53 13.99 33.77
CA THR A 730 10.15 13.95 32.41
C THR A 730 11.60 14.38 32.39
N GLY A 731 12.08 15.00 33.47
CA GLY A 731 13.41 15.61 33.56
C GLY A 731 13.47 17.00 32.89
N GLY A 732 14.68 17.56 32.81
CA GLY A 732 14.92 18.92 32.31
C GLY A 732 14.56 20.02 33.31
N ASP A 733 15.11 21.22 33.11
CA ASP A 733 14.91 22.40 33.95
C ASP A 733 14.33 23.57 33.12
N PRO A 734 13.10 24.05 33.39
CA PRO A 734 12.50 25.21 32.72
C PRO A 734 13.39 26.46 32.71
N SER A 735 14.17 26.68 33.76
CA SER A 735 15.02 27.87 33.90
C SER A 735 16.20 27.84 32.92
N ALA A 736 16.76 26.66 32.65
CA ALA A 736 17.82 26.46 31.66
C ALA A 736 17.32 26.73 30.22
N PHE A 737 16.07 26.36 29.92
CA PHE A 737 15.43 26.69 28.65
C PHE A 737 15.23 28.21 28.51
N ALA A 738 14.67 28.86 29.53
CA ALA A 738 14.44 30.31 29.53
C ALA A 738 15.75 31.10 29.36
N LYS A 739 16.82 30.71 30.06
CA LYS A 739 18.15 31.32 29.96
C LYS A 739 18.73 31.22 28.55
N ALA A 740 18.67 30.03 27.95
CA ALA A 740 19.20 29.80 26.59
C ALA A 740 18.48 30.66 25.52
N PHE A 741 17.17 30.85 25.64
CA PHE A 741 16.41 31.73 24.72
C PHE A 741 16.61 33.23 24.99
N THR A 742 17.01 33.60 26.21
CA THR A 742 17.29 35.00 26.58
C THR A 742 18.65 35.47 26.07
N GLU A 743 19.68 34.63 26.20
CA GLU A 743 21.05 34.91 25.74
C GLU A 743 21.14 34.92 24.20
N ASN A 744 20.34 34.09 23.54
CA ASN A 744 20.35 33.91 22.09
C ASN A 744 18.93 34.03 21.47
N PRO A 745 18.43 35.26 21.24
CA PRO A 745 17.05 35.50 20.82
C PRO A 745 16.77 35.11 19.36
N ASN A 746 17.78 34.79 18.55
CA ASN A 746 17.61 34.34 17.17
C ASN A 746 17.82 32.83 17.07
N ILE A 747 16.74 32.09 17.30
CA ILE A 747 16.72 30.62 17.32
C ILE A 747 17.30 30.02 16.03
N LEU A 748 16.99 30.60 14.87
CA LEU A 748 17.49 30.15 13.57
C LEU A 748 19.02 30.27 13.48
N TYR A 749 19.57 31.40 13.93
CA TYR A 749 21.01 31.67 13.89
C TYR A 749 21.80 30.80 14.89
N SER A 750 21.30 30.66 16.12
CA SER A 750 21.98 29.87 17.16
C SER A 750 21.86 28.36 16.96
N ALA A 751 20.79 27.88 16.30
CA ALA A 751 20.68 26.50 15.84
C ALA A 751 21.73 26.19 14.76
N VAL A 752 21.93 27.09 13.80
CA VAL A 752 22.97 26.96 12.75
C VAL A 752 24.38 26.99 13.34
N LYS A 753 24.60 27.69 14.47
CA LYS A 753 25.88 27.73 15.18
C LYS A 753 26.13 26.55 16.14
N GLY A 754 25.17 25.65 16.33
CA GLY A 754 25.33 24.47 17.20
C GLY A 754 25.37 24.78 18.70
N GLU A 755 24.89 25.96 19.11
CA GLU A 755 24.99 26.47 20.49
C GLU A 755 24.01 25.78 21.48
N TYR A 756 23.19 24.83 21.01
CA TYR A 756 22.09 24.21 21.78
C TYR A 756 22.34 22.75 22.23
N GLN A 757 23.59 22.28 22.29
CA GLN A 757 23.88 20.88 22.66
C GLN A 757 23.33 20.44 24.04
N ILE A 758 23.34 21.33 25.03
CA ILE A 758 22.77 21.06 26.36
C ILE A 758 21.24 20.93 26.28
N LEU A 759 20.58 21.79 25.50
CA LEU A 759 19.14 21.70 25.26
C LEU A 759 18.78 20.41 24.51
N TYR A 760 19.60 19.99 23.53
CA TYR A 760 19.40 18.75 22.79
C TYR A 760 19.38 17.52 23.71
N ARG A 761 20.34 17.41 24.63
CA ARG A 761 20.37 16.31 25.62
C ARG A 761 19.17 16.32 26.56
N SER A 762 18.76 17.50 27.03
CA SER A 762 17.57 17.64 27.89
C SER A 762 16.28 17.28 27.14
N PHE A 763 16.12 17.73 25.88
CA PHE A 763 14.95 17.40 25.06
C PHE A 763 14.85 15.92 24.72
N THR A 764 15.95 15.29 24.30
CA THR A 764 15.96 13.85 23.96
C THR A 764 15.57 12.98 25.17
N LEU A 765 16.08 13.30 26.36
CA LEU A 765 15.65 12.64 27.61
C LEU A 765 14.14 12.80 27.87
N MET A 766 13.61 14.02 27.68
CA MET A 766 12.17 14.27 27.85
C MET A 766 11.33 13.43 26.87
N LEU A 767 11.73 13.33 25.59
CA LEU A 767 11.02 12.51 24.60
C LEU A 767 10.92 11.03 25.03
N GLN A 768 12.01 10.47 25.54
CA GLN A 768 12.01 9.12 26.11
C GLN A 768 11.11 8.98 27.33
N ARG A 769 11.12 9.97 28.23
CA ARG A 769 10.32 9.93 29.46
C ARG A 769 8.83 10.16 29.20
N PHE A 770 8.45 10.95 28.21
CA PHE A 770 7.06 11.08 27.76
C PHE A 770 6.51 9.76 27.21
N TRP A 771 7.33 9.00 26.47
CA TRP A 771 6.97 7.65 26.07
C TRP A 771 6.72 6.75 27.28
N LYS A 772 7.69 6.69 28.21
CA LYS A 772 7.54 5.89 29.44
C LYS A 772 6.30 6.30 30.23
N ALA A 773 6.05 7.59 30.43
CA ALA A 773 4.86 8.10 31.13
C ALA A 773 3.53 7.53 30.59
N SER A 774 3.51 7.09 29.33
CA SER A 774 2.32 6.55 28.65
C SER A 774 2.02 5.08 28.97
N ILE A 775 2.99 4.32 29.49
CA ILE A 775 2.88 2.86 29.73
C ILE A 775 3.50 2.38 31.06
N ASP A 776 4.20 3.26 31.78
CA ASP A 776 5.05 2.91 32.91
C ASP A 776 4.28 2.87 34.24
N ASN A 777 4.67 1.90 35.07
CA ASN A 777 4.14 1.60 36.40
C ASN A 777 5.10 2.01 37.53
N GLU A 778 6.29 2.58 37.23
CA GLU A 778 7.30 3.00 38.23
C GLU A 778 6.71 3.86 39.37
N TYR A 779 5.68 4.68 39.10
CA TYR A 779 4.99 5.49 40.13
C TYR A 779 4.33 4.67 41.24
N LEU A 780 3.95 3.41 40.99
CA LEU A 780 3.22 2.57 41.94
C LEU A 780 4.11 1.86 42.96
N GLN A 781 5.43 1.85 42.76
CA GLN A 781 6.36 1.19 43.68
C GLN A 781 6.54 1.97 45.00
N SER A 782 6.03 3.20 45.12
CA SER A 782 6.18 4.06 46.32
C SER A 782 4.99 4.04 47.30
N SER A 783 3.91 3.29 47.02
CA SER A 783 2.69 3.25 47.84
C SER A 783 2.34 1.81 48.29
N GLU A 784 2.64 1.48 49.54
CA GLU A 784 2.61 0.13 50.16
C GLU A 784 1.22 -0.56 50.38
N LYS A 785 0.15 -0.23 49.64
CA LYS A 785 -1.18 -0.87 49.83
C LYS A 785 -1.79 -1.43 48.55
N LEU A 786 -1.31 -2.61 48.11
CA LEU A 786 -1.71 -3.32 46.87
C LEU A 786 -1.56 -2.46 45.58
N PRO A 787 -1.09 -3.03 44.47
CA PRO A 787 -0.77 -2.22 43.30
C PRO A 787 -2.07 -1.65 42.70
N ALA A 788 -2.19 -0.32 42.64
CA ALA A 788 -3.24 0.28 41.84
C ALA A 788 -3.07 -0.21 40.38
N ARG A 789 -4.18 -0.46 39.69
CA ARG A 789 -4.21 -0.96 38.30
C ARG A 789 -3.14 -0.28 37.43
N PRO A 790 -2.31 -1.04 36.68
CA PRO A 790 -1.28 -0.49 35.79
C PRO A 790 -1.76 0.68 34.93
N PHE A 791 -0.95 1.74 34.83
CA PHE A 791 -1.30 2.93 34.05
C PHE A 791 -0.87 2.75 32.59
N ILE A 792 -1.85 2.69 31.71
CA ILE A 792 -1.66 2.73 30.26
C ILE A 792 -2.59 3.82 29.76
N ALA A 793 -2.05 4.81 29.07
CA ALA A 793 -2.86 5.92 28.56
C ALA A 793 -3.93 5.40 27.59
N ASP A 794 -5.19 5.76 27.85
CA ASP A 794 -6.36 5.57 26.97
C ASP A 794 -6.64 6.79 26.09
N GLY A 795 -5.95 7.90 26.36
CA GLY A 795 -5.97 9.15 25.61
C GLY A 795 -4.79 10.05 26.01
N ILE A 796 -4.26 10.82 25.06
CA ILE A 796 -3.14 11.74 25.29
C ILE A 796 -3.60 13.17 25.01
N VAL A 797 -3.29 14.08 25.93
CA VAL A 797 -3.40 15.52 25.72
C VAL A 797 -2.01 16.12 25.80
N SER A 798 -1.60 16.90 24.81
CA SER A 798 -0.23 17.41 24.75
C SER A 798 -0.18 18.86 24.32
N SER A 799 0.81 19.59 24.84
CA SER A 799 1.30 20.79 24.17
C SER A 799 2.06 20.42 22.89
N LEU A 800 2.09 21.31 21.90
CA LEU A 800 2.87 21.12 20.65
C LEU A 800 4.38 20.97 20.93
N SER A 801 4.86 21.56 22.03
CA SER A 801 6.28 21.53 22.44
C SER A 801 6.82 20.15 22.82
N SER A 802 5.96 19.16 23.09
CA SER A 802 6.39 17.82 23.52
C SER A 802 6.95 16.95 22.40
N LEU A 803 6.68 17.27 21.13
CA LEU A 803 7.16 16.63 19.87
C LEU A 803 6.92 15.11 19.67
N THR A 804 6.84 14.28 20.72
CA THR A 804 6.65 12.82 20.61
C THR A 804 5.19 12.36 20.72
N HIS A 805 4.27 13.25 21.09
CA HIS A 805 2.88 12.94 21.43
C HIS A 805 2.14 12.14 20.36
N VAL A 806 2.32 12.48 19.09
CA VAL A 806 1.67 11.81 17.95
C VAL A 806 2.19 10.40 17.75
N HIS A 807 3.49 10.16 17.96
CA HIS A 807 4.09 8.84 17.86
C HIS A 807 3.66 7.94 19.02
N CYS A 808 3.54 8.50 20.23
CA CYS A 808 3.01 7.78 21.39
C CYS A 808 1.54 7.39 21.14
N ALA A 809 0.72 8.33 20.66
CA ALA A 809 -0.71 8.11 20.40
C ALA A 809 -0.94 7.10 19.25
N GLU A 810 -0.12 7.18 18.19
CA GLU A 810 -0.10 6.21 17.08
C GLU A 810 0.24 4.81 17.60
N LYS A 811 1.31 4.65 18.37
CA LYS A 811 1.72 3.34 18.89
C LYS A 811 0.69 2.75 19.85
N LEU A 812 0.09 3.57 20.72
CA LEU A 812 -0.91 3.13 21.70
C LEU A 812 -2.30 2.93 21.10
N GLN A 813 -2.55 3.46 19.89
CA GLN A 813 -3.84 3.46 19.21
C GLN A 813 -4.91 4.20 20.02
N VAL A 814 -4.56 5.36 20.56
CA VAL A 814 -5.42 6.19 21.42
C VAL A 814 -5.61 7.59 20.84
N PRO A 815 -6.71 8.30 21.17
CA PRO A 815 -6.91 9.67 20.72
C PRO A 815 -5.84 10.62 21.24
N LEU A 816 -5.53 11.63 20.43
CA LEU A 816 -4.67 12.75 20.76
C LEU A 816 -5.50 14.04 20.72
N VAL A 817 -5.37 14.88 21.75
CA VAL A 817 -5.86 16.26 21.76
C VAL A 817 -4.69 17.19 21.99
N LEU A 818 -4.55 18.22 21.17
CA LEU A 818 -3.49 19.20 21.31
C LEU A 818 -4.03 20.43 22.02
N ALA A 819 -3.44 20.79 23.16
CA ALA A 819 -3.80 21.98 23.94
C ALA A 819 -2.71 23.04 23.79
N SER A 820 -3.06 24.15 23.13
CA SER A 820 -2.12 25.20 22.77
C SER A 820 -2.34 26.44 23.63
N LEU A 821 -1.30 26.82 24.37
CA LEU A 821 -1.24 28.08 25.13
C LEU A 821 -0.73 29.24 24.27
N GLN A 822 0.04 28.93 23.22
CA GLN A 822 0.57 29.88 22.25
C GLN A 822 0.06 29.58 20.83
N PRO A 823 -0.08 30.59 19.95
CA PRO A 823 -0.55 30.42 18.58
C PRO A 823 0.57 29.90 17.67
N LEU A 824 0.90 28.63 17.84
CA LEU A 824 1.97 27.92 17.12
C LEU A 824 1.46 27.15 15.89
N LEU A 825 0.14 27.19 15.62
CA LEU A 825 -0.45 26.57 14.44
C LEU A 825 -0.20 27.41 13.18
N THR A 826 0.14 26.72 12.10
CA THR A 826 0.42 27.34 10.80
C THR A 826 -0.74 28.20 10.31
N THR A 827 -0.41 29.41 9.87
CA THR A 827 -1.33 30.36 9.24
C THR A 827 -0.59 31.33 8.33
N SER A 828 -1.29 31.91 7.35
CA SER A 828 -0.75 33.01 6.56
C SER A 828 -0.94 34.39 7.21
N GLU A 829 -1.70 34.50 8.31
CA GLU A 829 -2.05 35.79 8.92
C GLU A 829 -0.88 36.45 9.69
N PHE A 830 -0.06 35.65 10.36
CA PHE A 830 1.10 36.12 11.15
C PHE A 830 2.22 35.07 11.12
N PRO A 831 3.50 35.49 11.25
CA PRO A 831 4.62 34.55 11.26
C PRO A 831 4.61 33.73 12.55
N ASN A 832 5.26 32.56 12.54
CA ASN A 832 5.44 31.74 13.72
C ASN A 832 6.06 32.58 14.84
N VAL A 833 5.40 32.59 16.00
CA VAL A 833 5.77 33.48 17.12
C VAL A 833 7.20 33.29 17.59
N LEU A 834 7.78 32.09 17.44
CA LEU A 834 9.17 31.79 17.81
C LEU A 834 10.19 32.45 16.87
N THR A 835 9.78 32.90 15.68
CA THR A 835 10.65 33.63 14.73
C THR A 835 10.61 35.15 14.92
N MET A 836 9.74 35.67 15.79
CA MET A 836 9.54 37.10 15.98
C MET A 836 10.62 37.69 16.91
N SER A 837 11.64 38.34 16.31
CA SER A 837 12.67 39.10 17.04
C SER A 837 12.32 40.58 17.29
N LYS A 838 11.19 41.05 16.72
CA LYS A 838 10.64 42.39 16.89
C LYS A 838 9.11 42.32 16.93
N PRO A 839 8.42 43.22 17.68
CA PRO A 839 6.96 43.25 17.75
C PRO A 839 6.36 43.97 16.53
N LYS A 840 6.52 43.37 15.34
CA LYS A 840 5.92 43.82 14.08
C LYS A 840 5.56 42.60 13.22
N PHE A 841 4.36 42.58 12.65
CA PHE A 841 4.02 41.64 11.56
C PHE A 841 4.59 42.21 10.26
N SER A 842 5.76 41.75 9.79
CA SER A 842 6.54 42.50 8.79
C SER A 842 6.93 41.76 7.51
N ALA A 843 6.20 40.77 7.02
CA ALA A 843 6.73 39.98 5.90
C ALA A 843 5.76 39.44 4.84
N GLY A 844 4.46 39.78 4.92
CA GLY A 844 3.47 39.34 3.94
C GLY A 844 3.02 37.88 4.09
N ARG A 845 1.81 37.57 3.60
CA ARG A 845 1.12 36.29 3.86
C ARG A 845 1.95 35.04 3.53
N LYS A 846 2.73 35.08 2.45
CA LYS A 846 3.58 33.95 2.03
C LYS A 846 4.73 33.70 3.02
N PHE A 847 5.41 34.75 3.48
CA PHE A 847 6.49 34.60 4.45
C PHE A 847 5.98 34.07 5.79
N ASN A 848 4.79 34.52 6.21
CA ASN A 848 4.16 34.04 7.44
C ASN A 848 4.02 32.52 7.41
N SER A 849 3.45 31.95 6.34
CA SER A 849 3.36 30.49 6.18
C SER A 849 4.73 29.81 6.10
N TYR A 850 5.72 30.43 5.44
CA TYR A 850 7.08 29.87 5.37
C TYR A 850 7.81 29.83 6.71
N SER A 851 7.52 30.76 7.63
CA SER A 851 8.18 30.79 8.94
C SER A 851 7.85 29.57 9.82
N TYR A 852 6.66 28.97 9.68
CA TYR A 852 6.29 27.72 10.34
C TYR A 852 7.06 26.54 9.73
N PHE A 853 7.02 26.43 8.40
CA PHE A 853 7.74 25.39 7.65
C PHE A 853 9.24 25.35 7.97
N ILE A 854 9.90 26.51 8.06
CA ILE A 854 11.32 26.61 8.38
C ILE A 854 11.61 26.05 9.79
N LEU A 855 10.77 26.37 10.78
CA LEU A 855 10.96 25.88 12.14
C LEU A 855 10.69 24.38 12.28
N ASP A 856 9.67 23.84 11.62
CA ASP A 856 9.39 22.41 11.64
C ASP A 856 10.51 21.61 10.95
N LEU A 857 11.07 22.14 9.86
CA LEU A 857 12.25 21.58 9.21
C LEU A 857 13.47 21.59 10.13
N ILE A 858 13.70 22.66 10.91
CA ILE A 858 14.80 22.73 11.88
C ILE A 858 14.58 21.72 13.01
N ASN A 859 13.37 21.62 13.55
CA ASN A 859 13.03 20.61 14.55
C ASN A 859 13.33 19.19 14.03
N TRP A 860 13.03 18.91 12.76
CA TRP A 860 13.37 17.64 12.13
C TRP A 860 14.87 17.44 11.89
N LEU A 861 15.59 18.46 11.45
CA LEU A 861 17.05 18.37 11.28
C LEU A 861 17.77 18.14 12.62
N VAL A 862 17.26 18.72 13.71
CA VAL A 862 17.83 18.57 15.04
C VAL A 862 17.42 17.25 15.69
N PHE A 863 16.12 16.91 15.73
CA PHE A 863 15.59 15.79 16.51
C PHE A 863 15.12 14.59 15.68
N GLY A 864 15.04 14.70 14.35
CA GLY A 864 14.43 13.70 13.47
C GLY A 864 15.14 12.35 13.49
N SER A 865 16.48 12.32 13.52
CA SER A 865 17.25 11.06 13.64
C SER A 865 16.96 10.34 14.96
N TYR A 866 16.83 11.10 16.04
CA TYR A 866 16.51 10.57 17.36
C TYR A 866 15.06 10.08 17.46
N LEU A 867 14.10 10.85 16.93
CA LEU A 867 12.70 10.43 16.81
C LEU A 867 12.59 9.16 15.94
N GLN A 868 13.37 9.07 14.87
CA GLN A 868 13.39 7.91 14.00
C GLN A 868 13.96 6.67 14.70
N ASN A 869 15.02 6.85 15.52
CA ASN A 869 15.56 5.83 16.40
C ASN A 869 14.53 5.37 17.43
N LEU A 870 13.81 6.28 18.08
CA LEU A 870 12.72 5.93 19.00
C LEU A 870 11.60 5.16 18.27
N ARG A 871 11.20 5.59 17.07
CA ARG A 871 10.17 4.88 16.29
C ARG A 871 10.56 3.44 15.99
N VAL A 872 11.77 3.20 15.50
CA VAL A 872 12.19 1.85 15.10
C VAL A 872 12.59 1.01 16.31
N ASN A 873 13.52 1.51 17.11
CA ASN A 873 14.21 0.75 18.15
C ASN A 873 13.54 0.81 19.52
N THR A 874 12.50 1.64 19.72
CA THR A 874 11.75 1.69 20.99
C THR A 874 10.28 1.40 20.79
N TYR A 875 9.66 1.96 19.74
CA TYR A 875 8.23 1.80 19.48
C TYR A 875 7.93 0.59 18.58
N GLY A 876 8.92 0.03 17.87
CA GLY A 876 8.69 -1.04 16.88
C GLY A 876 7.79 -0.59 15.73
N MET A 877 7.89 0.68 15.32
CA MET A 877 7.12 1.31 14.24
C MET A 877 8.00 1.60 13.02
N ALA A 878 7.36 1.68 11.85
CA ALA A 878 8.03 2.02 10.61
C ALA A 878 8.62 3.44 10.61
N THR A 879 9.64 3.63 9.77
CA THR A 879 10.23 4.95 9.53
C THR A 879 9.24 5.89 8.87
N VAL A 880 9.37 7.19 9.16
CA VAL A 880 8.59 8.25 8.52
C VAL A 880 9.52 9.09 7.66
N SER A 881 9.06 9.42 6.45
CA SER A 881 9.80 10.28 5.53
C SER A 881 10.06 11.65 6.16
N TRP A 882 11.14 12.33 5.77
CA TRP A 882 11.38 13.72 6.18
C TRP A 882 10.22 14.66 5.80
N THR A 883 9.45 14.31 4.76
CA THR A 883 8.23 15.05 4.40
C THR A 883 7.21 15.05 5.53
N TRP A 884 7.25 14.06 6.43
CA TRP A 884 6.45 14.01 7.66
C TRP A 884 6.69 15.23 8.56
N ALA A 885 7.92 15.76 8.59
CA ALA A 885 8.25 17.02 9.28
C ALA A 885 7.45 18.23 8.78
N THR A 886 6.88 18.14 7.58
CA THR A 886 6.14 19.25 6.94
C THR A 886 4.62 19.08 7.06
N TYR A 887 4.16 18.08 7.80
CA TYR A 887 2.75 17.86 8.07
C TYR A 887 2.29 18.70 9.26
N ASP A 888 1.32 19.58 9.02
CA ASP A 888 0.64 20.29 10.10
C ASP A 888 -0.39 19.36 10.77
N PHE A 889 -0.38 19.28 12.09
CA PHE A 889 -1.33 18.46 12.86
C PHE A 889 -2.82 18.80 12.61
N TRP A 890 -3.14 20.06 12.28
CA TRP A 890 -4.51 20.46 11.92
C TRP A 890 -4.95 19.89 10.57
N LYS A 891 -4.02 19.62 9.63
CA LYS A 891 -4.32 18.91 8.37
C LYS A 891 -4.59 17.43 8.60
N MET A 892 -4.17 16.90 9.74
CA MET A 892 -4.59 15.59 10.21
C MET A 892 -5.96 15.67 10.91
N SER A 893 -6.64 16.80 11.03
CA SER A 893 -7.91 16.90 11.79
C SER A 893 -7.81 16.39 13.23
N ILE A 894 -6.62 16.47 13.85
CA ILE A 894 -6.44 16.22 15.27
C ILE A 894 -7.13 17.37 16.03
N PRO A 895 -7.96 17.12 17.05
CA PRO A 895 -8.59 18.20 17.81
C PRO A 895 -7.55 19.11 18.48
N HIS A 896 -7.62 20.41 18.18
CA HIS A 896 -6.72 21.44 18.70
C HIS A 896 -7.50 22.43 19.56
N VAL A 897 -7.21 22.48 20.86
CA VAL A 897 -7.84 23.39 21.81
C VAL A 897 -6.92 24.60 22.02
N CYS A 898 -7.33 25.75 21.50
CA CYS A 898 -6.64 27.03 21.62
C CYS A 898 -7.09 27.75 22.88
N LEU A 899 -6.21 27.85 23.87
CA LEU A 899 -6.51 28.37 25.21
C LEU A 899 -6.29 29.89 25.29
N TRP A 900 -6.90 30.62 24.35
CA TRP A 900 -6.95 32.08 24.33
C TRP A 900 -8.29 32.58 23.79
N SER A 901 -8.64 33.82 24.14
CA SER A 901 -9.90 34.43 23.73
C SER A 901 -10.01 34.62 22.20
N PRO A 902 -11.12 34.19 21.56
CA PRO A 902 -11.38 34.47 20.15
C PRO A 902 -11.58 35.97 19.86
N HIS A 903 -11.84 36.80 20.87
CA HIS A 903 -11.92 38.25 20.71
C HIS A 903 -10.55 38.93 20.62
N ILE A 904 -9.49 38.27 21.10
CA ILE A 904 -8.11 38.76 21.01
C ILE A 904 -7.43 38.23 19.74
N LEU A 905 -7.56 36.93 19.51
CA LEU A 905 -7.06 36.26 18.32
C LEU A 905 -8.19 35.43 17.73
N PRO A 906 -8.93 35.96 16.73
CA PRO A 906 -9.98 35.20 16.08
C PRO A 906 -9.39 34.01 15.34
N LYS A 907 -10.22 33.00 15.12
CA LYS A 907 -9.87 31.82 14.33
C LYS A 907 -9.56 32.23 12.89
N PRO A 908 -8.32 32.03 12.39
CA PRO A 908 -8.01 32.21 10.98
C PRO A 908 -8.92 31.35 10.10
N VAL A 909 -9.27 31.88 8.92
CA VAL A 909 -10.16 31.20 7.96
C VAL A 909 -9.63 29.84 7.52
N GLU A 910 -8.31 29.67 7.59
CA GLU A 910 -7.59 28.46 7.19
C GLU A 910 -7.78 27.29 8.17
N TRP A 911 -8.17 27.57 9.43
CA TRP A 911 -8.32 26.54 10.45
C TRP A 911 -9.71 25.89 10.35
N ASP A 912 -9.74 24.56 10.23
CA ASP A 912 -10.97 23.79 10.10
C ASP A 912 -11.71 23.60 11.43
N SER A 913 -12.83 22.87 11.43
CA SER A 913 -13.63 22.60 12.63
C SER A 913 -12.93 21.81 13.74
N SER A 914 -11.76 21.20 13.48
CA SER A 914 -10.97 20.51 14.51
C SER A 914 -10.26 21.48 15.46
N THR A 915 -10.05 22.73 15.05
CA THR A 915 -9.51 23.79 15.90
C THR A 915 -10.61 24.52 16.67
N ILE A 916 -10.53 24.44 18.00
CA ILE A 916 -11.51 24.89 18.97
C ILE A 916 -10.91 26.08 19.72
N MET A 917 -11.55 27.24 19.60
CA MET A 917 -11.19 28.43 20.36
C MET A 917 -11.86 28.34 21.73
N ALA A 918 -11.11 27.93 22.75
CA ALA A 918 -11.66 27.60 24.05
C ALA A 918 -11.80 28.79 25.00
N GLY A 919 -11.15 29.91 24.71
CA GLY A 919 -11.00 30.99 25.69
C GLY A 919 -9.87 30.71 26.68
N TYR A 920 -9.61 31.66 27.56
CA TYR A 920 -8.58 31.49 28.59
C TYR A 920 -9.06 30.57 29.72
N SER A 921 -8.12 29.92 30.42
CA SER A 921 -8.38 29.29 31.71
C SER A 921 -7.84 30.16 32.82
N PHE A 922 -8.69 30.48 33.80
CA PHE A 922 -8.31 31.25 34.97
C PHE A 922 -8.37 30.38 36.22
N THR A 923 -7.45 30.60 37.15
CA THR A 923 -7.51 29.96 38.47
C THR A 923 -8.61 30.61 39.30
N GLU A 924 -9.28 29.83 40.15
CA GLU A 924 -10.23 30.34 41.15
C GLU A 924 -9.51 31.30 42.12
N ASP A 925 -10.24 32.31 42.59
CA ASP A 925 -9.69 33.31 43.52
C ASP A 925 -9.39 32.65 44.87
N LEU A 926 -8.12 32.54 45.22
CA LEU A 926 -7.69 32.14 46.56
C LEU A 926 -8.01 33.27 47.54
N GLU A 927 -8.46 32.93 48.75
CA GLU A 927 -8.53 33.88 49.85
C GLU A 927 -7.12 34.40 50.16
N PHE A 928 -6.80 35.60 49.67
CA PHE A 928 -5.52 36.26 49.87
C PHE A 928 -5.65 37.36 50.92
N THR A 929 -4.87 37.26 51.99
CA THR A 929 -4.75 38.32 53.00
C THR A 929 -3.53 39.18 52.69
N PRO A 930 -3.70 40.46 52.27
CA PRO A 930 -2.58 41.33 51.93
C PRO A 930 -1.81 41.77 53.18
N PRO A 931 -0.48 42.00 53.08
CA PRO A 931 0.27 42.72 54.10
C PRO A 931 -0.32 44.11 54.37
N THR A 932 -0.37 44.53 55.64
CA THR A 932 -1.02 45.78 56.06
C THR A 932 -0.35 47.04 55.48
N ASP A 933 0.94 46.97 55.21
CA ASP A 933 1.74 48.00 54.55
C ASP A 933 1.42 48.13 53.05
N LEU A 934 1.22 47.01 52.34
CA LEU A 934 0.71 47.00 50.97
C LEU A 934 -0.68 47.62 50.90
N GLU A 935 -1.58 47.26 51.83
CA GLU A 935 -2.92 47.82 51.87
C GLU A 935 -2.90 49.34 52.10
N ARG A 936 -2.05 49.83 53.00
CA ARG A 936 -1.83 51.28 53.18
C ARG A 936 -1.28 51.96 51.93
N PHE A 937 -0.34 51.33 51.23
CA PHE A 937 0.23 51.87 49.99
C PHE A 937 -0.82 52.05 48.88
N LEU A 938 -1.80 51.14 48.81
CA LEU A 938 -2.88 51.18 47.82
C LEU A 938 -3.98 52.22 48.11
N LEU A 939 -4.04 52.80 49.32
CA LEU A 939 -5.04 53.83 49.69
C LEU A 939 -4.71 55.23 49.16
N VAL A 940 -3.55 55.41 48.52
CA VAL A 940 -3.10 56.71 48.00
C VAL A 940 -3.88 57.09 46.74
N LYS A 941 -4.30 58.36 46.63
CA LYS A 941 -5.15 58.86 45.51
C LYS A 941 -4.44 58.96 44.15
N SER A 942 -3.13 58.74 44.08
CA SER A 942 -2.36 58.81 42.84
C SER A 942 -2.51 57.52 42.02
N PRO A 943 -2.41 57.58 40.67
CA PRO A 943 -2.48 56.38 39.85
C PRO A 943 -1.40 55.35 40.22
N ILE A 944 -1.79 54.09 40.27
CA ILE A 944 -0.93 52.96 40.68
C ILE A 944 -0.60 52.10 39.45
N MET A 945 0.68 51.82 39.24
CA MET A 945 1.19 51.00 38.14
C MET A 945 1.74 49.69 38.68
N LEU A 946 1.31 48.56 38.12
CA LEU A 946 1.86 47.24 38.46
C LEU A 946 2.93 46.82 37.46
N PHE A 947 4.13 46.53 37.94
CA PHE A 947 5.22 45.94 37.15
C PHE A 947 5.39 44.48 37.54
N SER A 948 5.21 43.54 36.60
CA SER A 948 5.39 42.11 36.85
C SER A 948 6.03 41.42 35.65
N PHE A 949 7.32 41.06 35.78
CA PHE A 949 8.08 40.41 34.70
C PHE A 949 8.16 38.88 34.85
N GLY A 950 7.47 38.30 35.82
CA GLY A 950 7.43 36.84 36.04
C GLY A 950 8.81 36.24 36.31
N SER A 951 9.00 34.96 35.97
CA SER A 951 10.28 34.26 36.09
C SER A 951 11.29 34.59 34.97
N ALA A 952 11.13 35.72 34.28
CA ALA A 952 12.04 36.11 33.20
C ALA A 952 13.37 36.63 33.77
N SER A 953 14.49 36.01 33.37
CA SER A 953 15.83 36.47 33.79
C SER A 953 16.12 37.84 33.18
N LEU A 954 16.19 38.87 34.01
CA LEU A 954 16.58 40.22 33.59
C LEU A 954 18.11 40.31 33.50
N ALA A 955 18.65 40.78 32.37
CA ALA A 955 20.10 40.88 32.18
C ALA A 955 20.77 41.98 33.05
N ASN A 956 20.01 42.99 33.46
CA ASN A 956 20.45 44.05 34.38
C ASN A 956 19.22 44.62 35.12
N PRO A 957 18.72 43.93 36.17
CA PRO A 957 17.50 44.32 36.87
C PRO A 957 17.62 45.69 37.54
N GLN A 958 18.81 46.05 38.05
CA GLN A 958 19.05 47.31 38.76
C GLN A 958 18.85 48.52 37.86
N ARG A 959 19.42 48.50 36.65
CA ARG A 959 19.23 49.59 35.68
C ARG A 959 17.75 49.79 35.34
N LEU A 960 17.00 48.70 35.18
CA LEU A 960 15.58 48.77 34.89
C LEU A 960 14.79 49.34 36.08
N LEU A 961 15.09 48.91 37.31
CA LEU A 961 14.48 49.43 38.54
C LEU A 961 14.74 50.93 38.71
N SER A 962 15.99 51.39 38.55
CA SER A 962 16.31 52.83 38.63
C SER A 962 15.54 53.66 37.60
N MET A 963 15.41 53.15 36.36
CA MET A 963 14.63 53.81 35.32
C MET A 963 13.14 53.86 35.66
N ILE A 964 12.59 52.80 36.28
CA ILE A 964 11.20 52.77 36.75
C ILE A 964 11.02 53.83 37.85
N PHE A 965 11.90 53.88 38.85
CA PHE A 965 11.82 54.83 39.97
C PHE A 965 11.84 56.28 39.47
N GLU A 966 12.75 56.60 38.57
CA GLU A 966 12.89 57.94 38.00
C GLU A 966 11.69 58.32 37.11
N ALA A 967 11.22 57.40 36.26
CA ALA A 967 10.09 57.65 35.38
C ALA A 967 8.77 57.84 36.15
N THR A 968 8.52 57.02 37.18
CA THR A 968 7.30 57.14 38.00
C THR A 968 7.34 58.35 38.92
N ALA A 969 8.51 58.72 39.45
CA ALA A 969 8.70 59.95 40.21
C ALA A 969 8.37 61.20 39.38
N LYS A 970 8.89 61.28 38.14
CA LYS A 970 8.62 62.41 37.22
C LYS A 970 7.14 62.55 36.85
N LEU A 971 6.40 61.45 36.84
CA LEU A 971 4.97 61.42 36.52
C LEU A 971 4.06 61.58 37.76
N GLY A 972 4.61 61.46 38.96
CA GLY A 972 3.84 61.44 40.21
C GLY A 972 2.96 60.20 40.39
N TYR A 973 3.35 59.07 39.80
CA TYR A 973 2.61 57.80 39.88
C TYR A 973 3.25 56.85 40.89
N ASN A 974 2.41 56.04 41.56
CA ASN A 974 2.89 55.01 42.46
C ASN A 974 3.18 53.71 41.68
N ALA A 975 4.19 52.96 42.10
CA ALA A 975 4.57 51.70 41.45
C ALA A 975 4.53 50.53 42.44
N VAL A 976 3.86 49.44 42.06
CA VAL A 976 3.98 48.14 42.71
C VAL A 976 4.82 47.25 41.81
N ILE A 977 5.94 46.71 42.31
CA ILE A 977 6.87 45.90 41.53
C ILE A 977 6.91 44.49 42.11
N CYS A 978 6.52 43.50 41.31
CA CYS A 978 6.64 42.08 41.62
C CYS A 978 7.99 41.55 41.11
N GLN A 979 8.98 41.42 42.00
CA GLN A 979 10.34 40.94 41.69
C GLN A 979 10.88 40.10 42.86
N SER A 980 11.66 39.06 42.57
CA SER A 980 12.29 38.23 43.61
C SER A 980 13.32 39.02 44.42
N SER A 981 13.38 38.80 45.74
CA SER A 981 14.36 39.44 46.62
C SER A 981 15.82 39.12 46.25
N SER A 982 16.09 38.00 45.56
CA SER A 982 17.43 37.63 45.12
C SER A 982 17.99 38.52 44.00
N ASP A 983 17.13 39.25 43.29
CA ASP A 983 17.52 40.13 42.17
C ASP A 983 17.71 41.59 42.59
N ILE A 984 17.47 41.91 43.87
CA ILE A 984 17.52 43.26 44.43
C ILE A 984 18.81 43.38 45.26
N ASP A 985 19.63 44.38 44.94
CA ASP A 985 20.79 44.71 45.76
C ASP A 985 20.30 45.36 47.07
N ASN A 986 20.75 44.85 48.21
CA ASN A 986 20.43 45.40 49.54
C ASN A 986 20.83 46.87 49.72
N SER A 987 21.68 47.41 48.84
CA SER A 987 22.08 48.83 48.84
C SER A 987 21.16 49.76 48.03
N LEU A 988 20.14 49.23 47.34
CA LEU A 988 19.23 50.02 46.51
C LEU A 988 18.20 50.78 47.37
N PHE A 989 18.26 52.11 47.38
CA PHE A 989 17.26 52.95 48.04
C PHE A 989 15.90 52.86 47.31
N ILE A 990 14.86 52.40 48.01
CA ILE A 990 13.49 52.29 47.48
C ILE A 990 12.73 53.58 47.85
N PRO A 991 12.27 54.37 46.87
CA PRO A 991 11.50 55.59 47.14
C PRO A 991 10.11 55.31 47.73
N ASP A 992 9.56 56.26 48.48
CA ASP A 992 8.24 56.13 49.15
C ASP A 992 7.05 55.87 48.19
N HIS A 993 7.17 56.26 46.92
CA HIS A 993 6.17 56.02 45.88
C HIS A 993 6.30 54.64 45.20
N VAL A 994 7.17 53.76 45.69
CA VAL A 994 7.41 52.41 45.16
C VAL A 994 7.25 51.36 46.25
N TYR A 995 6.48 50.32 45.95
CA TYR A 995 6.33 49.13 46.79
C TYR A 995 6.84 47.90 46.04
N ILE A 996 7.73 47.12 46.65
CA ILE A 996 8.31 45.91 46.05
C ILE A 996 7.86 44.69 46.83
N THR A 997 7.50 43.63 46.12
CA THR A 997 6.97 42.38 46.66
C THR A 997 7.37 41.20 45.80
N GLU A 998 7.42 39.99 46.37
CA GLU A 998 7.85 38.80 45.64
C GLU A 998 6.71 38.15 44.84
N GLU A 999 5.55 37.95 45.46
CA GLU A 999 4.40 37.29 44.84
C GLU A 999 3.09 37.91 45.36
N ILE A 1000 2.24 38.37 44.44
CA ILE A 1000 0.86 38.80 44.73
C ILE A 1000 -0.06 38.17 43.70
N PRO A 1001 -1.20 37.56 44.10
CA PRO A 1001 -2.19 37.06 43.16
C PRO A 1001 -2.70 38.18 42.23
N HIS A 1002 -2.49 38.01 40.91
CA HIS A 1002 -2.90 39.01 39.92
C HIS A 1002 -4.40 39.27 39.89
N SER A 1003 -5.22 38.26 40.21
CA SER A 1003 -6.67 38.44 40.31
C SER A 1003 -7.07 39.38 41.46
N TRP A 1004 -6.24 39.51 42.50
CA TRP A 1004 -6.48 40.43 43.60
C TRP A 1004 -5.93 41.83 43.33
N ILE A 1005 -4.71 41.98 42.81
CA ILE A 1005 -4.08 43.30 42.64
C ILE A 1005 -4.55 44.06 41.38
N LEU A 1006 -4.86 43.36 40.28
CA LEU A 1006 -5.20 44.03 39.01
C LEU A 1006 -6.45 44.93 39.09
N PRO A 1007 -7.53 44.57 39.80
CA PRO A 1007 -8.67 45.47 40.02
C PRO A 1007 -8.33 46.78 40.75
N ARG A 1008 -7.16 46.86 41.39
CA ARG A 1008 -6.73 47.97 42.28
C ARG A 1008 -5.63 48.84 41.65
N VAL A 1009 -5.25 48.59 40.40
CA VAL A 1009 -4.22 49.37 39.68
C VAL A 1009 -4.76 49.99 38.40
N ASN A 1010 -4.07 51.02 37.91
CA ASN A 1010 -4.48 51.79 36.74
C ASN A 1010 -3.75 51.39 35.46
N GLY A 1011 -2.59 50.74 35.55
CA GLY A 1011 -1.85 50.23 34.41
C GLY A 1011 -1.01 49.01 34.78
N PHE A 1012 -0.86 48.10 33.82
CA PHE A 1012 -0.15 46.84 33.99
C PHE A 1012 1.03 46.73 33.02
N ILE A 1013 2.24 46.67 33.56
CA ILE A 1013 3.49 46.57 32.81
C ILE A 1013 4.05 45.17 33.03
N HIS A 1014 4.25 44.42 31.94
CA HIS A 1014 4.71 43.04 32.04
C HIS A 1014 5.47 42.58 30.80
N HIS A 1015 6.04 41.38 30.88
CA HIS A 1015 6.87 40.80 29.82
C HIS A 1015 6.09 40.33 28.57
N GLY A 1016 4.75 40.26 28.64
CA GLY A 1016 3.91 39.81 27.52
C GLY A 1016 3.66 38.31 27.42
N GLY A 1017 3.89 37.52 28.47
CA GLY A 1017 3.52 36.10 28.46
C GLY A 1017 2.00 35.92 28.41
N ALA A 1018 1.53 34.86 27.74
CA ALA A 1018 0.11 34.61 27.48
C ALA A 1018 -0.77 34.71 28.74
N GLY A 1019 -0.33 34.14 29.87
CA GLY A 1019 -1.06 34.21 31.15
C GLY A 1019 -1.17 35.62 31.72
N HIS A 1020 -0.10 36.43 31.66
CA HIS A 1020 -0.13 37.83 32.13
C HIS A 1020 -1.04 38.67 31.23
N THR A 1021 -0.94 38.49 29.91
CA THR A 1021 -1.83 39.14 28.95
C THR A 1021 -3.30 38.80 29.23
N ALA A 1022 -3.60 37.52 29.50
CA ALA A 1022 -4.95 37.06 29.80
C ALA A 1022 -5.53 37.74 31.06
N VAL A 1023 -4.79 37.76 32.17
CA VAL A 1023 -5.29 38.37 33.43
C VAL A 1023 -5.42 39.88 33.32
N GLY A 1024 -4.54 40.55 32.57
CA GLY A 1024 -4.67 41.99 32.29
C GLY A 1024 -5.92 42.32 31.49
N VAL A 1025 -6.22 41.51 30.47
CA VAL A 1025 -7.44 41.66 29.66
C VAL A 1025 -8.69 41.36 30.49
N LYS A 1026 -8.70 40.27 31.27
CA LYS A 1026 -9.84 39.90 32.14
C LYS A 1026 -10.25 41.03 33.08
N ASN A 1027 -9.28 41.77 33.62
CA ASN A 1027 -9.52 42.84 34.58
C ASN A 1027 -9.71 44.23 33.93
N GLY A 1028 -9.66 44.34 32.60
CA GLY A 1028 -9.86 45.62 31.92
C GLY A 1028 -8.79 46.67 32.23
N VAL A 1029 -7.57 46.23 32.55
CA VAL A 1029 -6.45 47.11 32.88
C VAL A 1029 -5.62 47.38 31.60
N PRO A 1030 -5.33 48.65 31.25
CA PRO A 1030 -4.41 48.97 30.17
C PRO A 1030 -3.03 48.32 30.35
N GLN A 1031 -2.48 47.75 29.27
CA GLN A 1031 -1.25 46.94 29.32
C GLN A 1031 -0.10 47.54 28.51
N LEU A 1032 1.08 47.69 29.13
CA LEU A 1032 2.33 48.02 28.45
C LEU A 1032 3.26 46.81 28.47
N ILE A 1033 3.52 46.24 27.29
CA ILE A 1033 4.31 45.01 27.16
C ILE A 1033 5.76 45.32 26.80
N MET A 1034 6.69 44.72 27.56
CA MET A 1034 8.14 44.72 27.29
C MET A 1034 8.61 43.29 26.96
N PRO A 1035 8.63 42.89 25.67
CA PRO A 1035 8.94 41.53 25.29
C PRO A 1035 10.44 41.19 25.40
N PHE A 1036 10.72 39.98 25.86
CA PHE A 1036 12.05 39.38 26.01
C PHE A 1036 12.30 38.30 24.95
N TYR A 1037 11.41 37.32 24.82
CA TYR A 1037 11.56 36.15 23.92
C TYR A 1037 10.23 35.45 23.62
N LEU A 1038 10.26 34.39 22.78
CA LEU A 1038 9.13 33.52 22.43
C LEU A 1038 7.89 34.30 21.94
N ASP A 1039 6.71 34.01 22.50
CA ASP A 1039 5.40 34.53 22.11
C ASP A 1039 5.13 35.97 22.58
N GLN A 1040 6.00 36.54 23.41
CA GLN A 1040 5.81 37.86 24.02
C GLN A 1040 5.71 38.99 23.00
N ASN A 1041 6.50 38.92 21.92
CA ASN A 1041 6.43 39.87 20.81
C ASN A 1041 5.08 39.80 20.07
N PHE A 1042 4.44 38.63 20.05
CA PHE A 1042 3.15 38.45 19.39
C PHE A 1042 2.04 39.13 20.20
N TRP A 1043 1.96 38.84 21.51
CA TRP A 1043 0.95 39.45 22.40
C TRP A 1043 1.09 40.96 22.51
N ALA A 1044 2.33 41.46 22.54
CA ALA A 1044 2.66 42.88 22.44
C ALA A 1044 2.00 43.57 21.23
N VAL A 1045 2.07 42.94 20.04
CA VAL A 1045 1.45 43.48 18.83
C VAL A 1045 -0.08 43.43 18.93
N LYS A 1046 -0.65 42.37 19.48
CA LYS A 1046 -2.10 42.21 19.62
C LYS A 1046 -2.71 43.23 20.58
N ILE A 1047 -2.12 43.45 21.75
CA ILE A 1047 -2.57 44.48 22.71
C ILE A 1047 -2.61 45.86 22.05
N LYS A 1048 -1.56 46.22 21.30
CA LYS A 1048 -1.53 47.47 20.53
C LYS A 1048 -2.63 47.53 19.47
N GLN A 1049 -2.78 46.47 18.65
CA GLN A 1049 -3.78 46.43 17.57
C GLN A 1049 -5.21 46.58 18.08
N LEU A 1050 -5.50 45.97 19.23
CA LEU A 1050 -6.80 46.01 19.89
C LEU A 1050 -7.02 47.29 20.72
N ARG A 1051 -6.04 48.20 20.74
CA ARG A 1051 -6.06 49.44 21.55
C ARG A 1051 -6.28 49.16 23.05
N LEU A 1052 -5.67 48.10 23.55
CA LEU A 1052 -5.66 47.72 24.97
C LEU A 1052 -4.43 48.29 25.72
N GLY A 1053 -3.57 49.01 24.99
CA GLY A 1053 -2.42 49.67 25.54
C GLY A 1053 -1.51 50.29 24.45
N PRO A 1054 -0.47 51.01 24.87
CA PRO A 1054 0.50 51.68 24.02
C PRO A 1054 1.38 50.69 23.23
N PRO A 1055 2.19 51.19 22.26
CA PRO A 1055 3.19 50.37 21.59
C PRO A 1055 4.18 49.71 22.57
N PRO A 1056 4.66 48.49 22.26
CA PRO A 1056 5.55 47.76 23.16
C PRO A 1056 6.93 48.38 23.31
N LEU A 1057 7.53 48.18 24.47
CA LEU A 1057 8.86 48.70 24.82
C LEU A 1057 9.97 47.87 24.17
N ASP A 1058 10.87 48.51 23.44
CA ASP A 1058 12.10 47.87 22.95
C ASP A 1058 13.25 48.05 23.94
N ARG A 1059 13.56 46.98 24.68
CA ARG A 1059 14.62 46.95 25.71
C ARG A 1059 15.99 47.40 25.19
N ARG A 1060 16.28 47.21 23.90
CA ARG A 1060 17.61 47.50 23.32
C ARG A 1060 17.90 49.00 23.25
N ILE A 1061 16.85 49.82 23.28
CA ILE A 1061 16.92 51.26 23.09
C ILE A 1061 16.14 52.00 24.17
N LEU A 1062 15.87 51.34 25.31
CA LEU A 1062 15.06 51.88 26.40
C LEU A 1062 15.87 52.92 27.18
N THR A 1063 15.28 54.10 27.39
CA THR A 1063 15.79 55.20 28.24
C THR A 1063 14.68 55.65 29.20
N THR A 1064 15.02 56.38 30.26
CA THR A 1064 14.03 56.86 31.23
C THR A 1064 12.94 57.69 30.55
N GLU A 1065 13.30 58.56 29.61
CA GLU A 1065 12.36 59.43 28.88
C GLU A 1065 11.38 58.63 28.02
N ARG A 1066 11.85 57.55 27.38
CA ARG A 1066 11.02 56.67 26.57
C ARG A 1066 10.07 55.83 27.42
N LEU A 1067 10.55 55.37 28.57
CA LEU A 1067 9.72 54.69 29.56
C LEU A 1067 8.65 55.64 30.10
N GLN A 1068 9.04 56.85 30.52
CA GLN A 1068 8.14 57.90 30.99
C GLN A 1068 7.02 58.20 29.97
N SER A 1069 7.38 58.49 28.72
CA SER A 1069 6.41 58.77 27.66
C SER A 1069 5.43 57.60 27.42
N SER A 1070 5.91 56.37 27.54
CA SER A 1070 5.08 55.17 27.36
C SER A 1070 4.14 54.92 28.56
N LEU A 1071 4.59 55.23 29.78
CA LEU A 1071 3.77 55.15 31.00
C LEU A 1071 2.68 56.24 31.01
N GLU A 1072 3.00 57.45 30.53
CA GLU A 1072 2.01 58.53 30.36
C GLU A 1072 0.95 58.15 29.31
N ASP A 1073 1.36 57.59 28.16
CA ASP A 1073 0.41 57.11 27.15
C ASP A 1073 -0.46 55.97 27.68
N LEU A 1074 0.11 55.05 28.47
CA LEU A 1074 -0.60 53.92 29.08
C LEU A 1074 -1.82 54.36 29.91
N LEU A 1075 -1.70 55.44 30.68
CA LEU A 1075 -2.79 55.98 31.50
C LEU A 1075 -3.67 56.99 30.76
N SER A 1076 -3.42 57.23 29.47
CA SER A 1076 -4.30 58.09 28.68
C SER A 1076 -5.69 57.48 28.56
N LYS A 1077 -6.71 58.34 28.41
CA LYS A 1077 -8.10 57.91 28.23
C LYS A 1077 -8.34 57.09 26.94
N LYS A 1078 -7.34 56.94 26.07
CA LYS A 1078 -7.43 56.27 24.76
C LYS A 1078 -7.79 54.79 24.86
N TYR A 1079 -7.38 54.12 25.93
CA TYR A 1079 -7.44 52.65 26.03
C TYR A 1079 -8.59 52.14 26.89
N LYS A 1080 -9.07 52.93 27.86
CA LYS A 1080 -10.01 52.48 28.90
C LYS A 1080 -11.29 51.86 28.34
N ALA A 1081 -11.95 52.53 27.38
CA ALA A 1081 -13.18 52.01 26.77
C ALA A 1081 -12.97 50.67 26.04
N SER A 1082 -11.83 50.50 25.35
CA SER A 1082 -11.48 49.23 24.69
C SER A 1082 -11.17 48.12 25.71
N CYS A 1083 -10.47 48.46 26.80
CA CYS A 1083 -10.17 47.52 27.87
C CYS A 1083 -11.44 47.03 28.58
N ASP A 1084 -12.37 47.92 28.91
CA ASP A 1084 -13.63 47.57 29.57
C ASP A 1084 -14.51 46.71 28.64
N ASN A 1085 -14.59 47.05 27.34
CA ASN A 1085 -15.32 46.25 26.37
C ASN A 1085 -14.74 44.85 26.19
N MET A 1086 -13.41 44.73 26.13
CA MET A 1086 -12.75 43.44 25.99
C MET A 1086 -12.89 42.60 27.27
N ALA A 1087 -12.76 43.21 28.45
CA ALA A 1087 -12.95 42.53 29.74
C ALA A 1087 -14.36 41.94 29.86
N SER A 1088 -15.40 42.70 29.49
CA SER A 1088 -16.79 42.22 29.45
C SER A 1088 -16.92 41.00 28.55
N ARG A 1089 -16.41 41.07 27.32
CA ARG A 1089 -16.46 39.95 26.36
C ARG A 1089 -15.75 38.70 26.87
N VAL A 1090 -14.55 38.86 27.45
CA VAL A 1090 -13.79 37.72 28.01
C VAL A 1090 -14.48 37.14 29.25
N SER A 1091 -15.18 37.95 30.05
CA SER A 1091 -15.92 37.47 31.23
C SER A 1091 -17.19 36.67 30.88
N GLU A 1092 -17.75 36.87 29.68
CA GLU A 1092 -18.88 36.09 29.15
C GLU A 1092 -18.43 34.74 28.54
N GLU A 1093 -17.12 34.54 28.34
CA GLU A 1093 -16.58 33.29 27.82
C GLU A 1093 -16.68 32.16 28.86
N LYS A 1094 -16.91 30.94 28.37
CA LYS A 1094 -16.78 29.73 29.20
C LYS A 1094 -15.30 29.53 29.55
N ASP A 1095 -15.02 29.04 30.77
CA ASP A 1095 -13.65 28.72 31.17
C ASP A 1095 -13.01 27.71 30.19
N GLY A 1096 -11.82 28.06 29.69
CA GLY A 1096 -11.14 27.29 28.66
C GLY A 1096 -10.73 25.88 29.08
N ALA A 1097 -10.46 25.65 30.38
CA ALA A 1097 -10.16 24.31 30.87
C ALA A 1097 -11.41 23.42 30.89
N CYS A 1098 -12.59 23.99 31.16
CA CYS A 1098 -13.87 23.28 31.03
C CYS A 1098 -14.16 22.90 29.57
N VAL A 1099 -13.96 23.83 28.62
CA VAL A 1099 -14.12 23.57 27.18
C VAL A 1099 -13.13 22.50 26.70
N ALA A 1100 -11.88 22.55 27.18
CA ALA A 1100 -10.86 21.54 26.90
C ALA A 1100 -11.29 20.16 27.44
N ALA A 1101 -11.73 20.08 28.70
CA ALA A 1101 -12.17 18.82 29.31
C ALA A 1101 -13.39 18.21 28.61
N GLU A 1102 -14.36 19.03 28.20
CA GLU A 1102 -15.50 18.60 27.39
C GLU A 1102 -15.08 18.10 26.01
N THR A 1103 -14.11 18.77 25.38
CA THR A 1103 -13.56 18.34 24.10
C THR A 1103 -12.86 16.99 24.25
N ILE A 1104 -11.99 16.84 25.25
CA ILE A 1104 -11.27 15.60 25.53
C ILE A 1104 -12.24 14.46 25.82
N SER A 1105 -13.23 14.69 26.67
CA SER A 1105 -14.31 13.72 26.98
C SER A 1105 -15.12 13.35 25.75
N ARG A 1106 -15.48 14.32 24.89
CA ARG A 1106 -16.18 14.06 23.62
C ARG A 1106 -15.34 13.18 22.70
N VAL A 1107 -14.05 13.50 22.52
CA VAL A 1107 -13.13 12.72 21.70
C VAL A 1107 -12.97 11.30 22.25
N GLN A 1108 -12.80 11.17 23.58
CA GLN A 1108 -12.72 9.89 24.26
C GLN A 1108 -13.99 9.05 24.06
N ARG A 1109 -15.18 9.62 24.27
CA ARG A 1109 -16.48 8.94 24.05
C ARG A 1109 -16.71 8.54 22.60
N CYS A 1110 -16.33 9.40 21.65
CA CYS A 1110 -16.40 9.06 20.23
C CYS A 1110 -15.53 7.83 19.90
N THR A 1111 -14.40 7.64 20.59
CA THR A 1111 -13.58 6.42 20.47
C THR A 1111 -14.08 5.23 21.28
N GLU A 1112 -14.81 5.44 22.38
CA GLU A 1112 -15.43 4.39 23.21
C GLU A 1112 -16.60 3.68 22.54
N THR A 1113 -17.21 4.26 21.49
CA THR A 1113 -18.22 3.57 20.66
C THR A 1113 -17.67 2.36 19.87
N ALA A 1114 -16.38 2.05 19.98
CA ALA A 1114 -15.74 0.89 19.37
C ALA A 1114 -15.99 -0.43 20.16
N ALA A 1115 -17.04 -1.17 19.78
CA ALA A 1115 -17.37 -2.59 20.08
C ALA A 1115 -16.77 -3.23 21.37
N GLY A 1116 -17.64 -3.60 22.31
CA GLY A 1116 -17.27 -4.36 23.53
C GLY A 1116 -16.61 -5.71 23.26
N CYS A 1117 -16.11 -6.34 24.32
CA CYS A 1117 -15.60 -7.71 24.27
C CYS A 1117 -16.73 -8.67 23.87
N SER A 1118 -16.47 -9.56 22.93
CA SER A 1118 -17.47 -10.49 22.38
C SER A 1118 -17.94 -11.53 23.41
N ILE A 1119 -17.06 -11.88 24.36
CA ILE A 1119 -17.35 -12.85 25.42
C ILE A 1119 -17.97 -12.17 26.65
N ILE A 1120 -17.45 -10.99 27.02
CA ILE A 1120 -17.84 -10.21 28.20
C ILE A 1120 -18.23 -8.79 27.76
N PRO A 1121 -19.46 -8.58 27.23
CA PRO A 1121 -19.84 -7.31 26.58
C PRO A 1121 -19.73 -6.06 27.44
N SER A 1122 -19.80 -6.20 28.76
CA SER A 1122 -19.63 -5.10 29.71
C SER A 1122 -18.20 -4.57 29.81
N LEU A 1123 -17.19 -5.25 29.22
CA LEU A 1123 -15.79 -4.81 29.22
C LEU A 1123 -15.34 -4.31 27.85
N ARG A 1124 -14.49 -3.28 27.84
CA ARG A 1124 -13.87 -2.75 26.61
C ARG A 1124 -12.96 -3.80 25.96
N ALA A 1125 -13.10 -4.00 24.65
CA ALA A 1125 -12.20 -4.86 23.90
C ALA A 1125 -10.85 -4.17 23.67
N GLN A 1126 -9.76 -4.85 24.05
CA GLN A 1126 -8.38 -4.40 23.86
C GLN A 1126 -7.64 -5.24 22.82
N TRP A 1127 -8.07 -6.48 22.65
CA TRP A 1127 -7.48 -7.48 21.77
C TRP A 1127 -8.44 -7.86 20.67
N LYS A 1128 -7.89 -8.27 19.54
CA LYS A 1128 -8.61 -8.89 18.45
C LYS A 1128 -7.89 -10.18 18.11
N HIS A 1129 -8.63 -11.27 18.07
CA HIS A 1129 -8.06 -12.55 17.64
C HIS A 1129 -7.81 -12.51 16.14
N THR A 1130 -6.58 -12.82 15.75
CA THR A 1130 -6.10 -12.64 14.38
C THR A 1130 -6.85 -13.50 13.37
N ALA A 1131 -7.14 -14.76 13.70
CA ALA A 1131 -7.82 -15.69 12.80
C ALA A 1131 -9.34 -15.45 12.69
N SER A 1132 -10.04 -15.32 13.82
CA SER A 1132 -11.52 -15.23 13.83
C SER A 1132 -12.04 -13.79 13.72
N GLY A 1133 -11.23 -12.79 14.10
CA GLY A 1133 -11.65 -11.40 14.20
C GLY A 1133 -12.49 -11.07 15.44
N ILE A 1134 -12.67 -12.03 16.34
CA ILE A 1134 -13.38 -11.86 17.62
C ILE A 1134 -12.64 -10.84 18.48
N THR A 1135 -13.38 -9.92 19.08
CA THR A 1135 -12.82 -8.89 19.97
C THR A 1135 -12.86 -9.38 21.42
N LEU A 1136 -11.74 -9.23 22.14
CA LEU A 1136 -11.59 -9.68 23.52
C LEU A 1136 -11.15 -8.52 24.42
N SER A 1137 -11.63 -8.49 25.66
CA SER A 1137 -11.06 -7.66 26.72
C SER A 1137 -9.74 -8.24 27.20
N GLY A 1138 -8.91 -7.45 27.88
CA GLY A 1138 -7.67 -7.94 28.51
C GLY A 1138 -7.92 -9.14 29.43
N ALA A 1139 -8.98 -9.08 30.24
CA ALA A 1139 -9.37 -10.18 31.12
C ALA A 1139 -9.83 -11.45 30.38
N ALA A 1140 -10.63 -11.32 29.31
CA ALA A 1140 -11.07 -12.48 28.54
C ALA A 1140 -9.91 -13.14 27.78
N ALA A 1141 -8.99 -12.34 27.24
CA ALA A 1141 -7.77 -12.82 26.61
C ALA A 1141 -6.86 -13.54 27.62
N ALA A 1142 -6.59 -12.92 28.77
CA ALA A 1142 -5.79 -13.53 29.83
C ALA A 1142 -6.40 -14.86 30.31
N CYS A 1143 -7.72 -14.95 30.38
CA CYS A 1143 -8.43 -16.17 30.77
C CYS A 1143 -8.28 -17.28 29.72
N LEU A 1144 -8.42 -16.99 28.43
CA LEU A 1144 -8.24 -18.00 27.38
C LEU A 1144 -6.78 -18.46 27.28
N VAL A 1145 -5.83 -17.56 27.52
CA VAL A 1145 -4.40 -17.89 27.52
C VAL A 1145 -4.01 -18.71 28.75
N SER A 1146 -4.53 -18.39 29.95
CA SER A 1146 -4.24 -19.18 31.16
C SER A 1146 -4.76 -20.61 31.07
N GLU A 1147 -5.80 -20.85 30.27
CA GLU A 1147 -6.37 -22.18 30.00
C GLU A 1147 -5.79 -22.83 28.74
N GLU A 1148 -4.73 -22.26 28.15
CA GLU A 1148 -4.04 -22.79 26.95
C GLU A 1148 -4.94 -22.95 25.70
N VAL A 1149 -6.05 -22.21 25.64
CA VAL A 1149 -7.02 -22.26 24.53
C VAL A 1149 -6.56 -21.42 23.33
N ILE A 1150 -5.84 -20.33 23.61
CA ILE A 1150 -5.15 -19.48 22.65
C ILE A 1150 -3.82 -19.05 23.24
N TYR A 1151 -2.89 -18.60 22.41
CA TYR A 1151 -1.66 -17.97 22.86
C TYR A 1151 -1.75 -16.45 22.74
N TRP A 1152 -0.96 -15.72 23.54
CA TRP A 1152 -0.87 -14.28 23.37
C TRP A 1152 -0.47 -13.91 21.94
N SER A 1153 0.35 -14.71 21.26
CA SER A 1153 0.73 -14.55 19.84
C SER A 1153 -0.46 -14.52 18.87
N ASP A 1154 -1.59 -15.12 19.22
CA ASP A 1154 -2.79 -15.21 18.36
C ASP A 1154 -3.62 -13.92 18.39
N LEU A 1155 -3.24 -12.98 19.26
CA LEU A 1155 -3.95 -11.73 19.50
C LEU A 1155 -3.17 -10.54 18.94
N GLU A 1156 -3.87 -9.67 18.22
CA GLU A 1156 -3.40 -8.33 17.88
C GLU A 1156 -4.07 -7.28 18.76
N ILE A 1157 -3.36 -6.17 19.02
CA ILE A 1157 -3.97 -5.03 19.71
C ILE A 1157 -5.05 -4.46 18.79
N LYS A 1158 -6.28 -4.35 19.30
CA LYS A 1158 -7.40 -3.81 18.55
C LYS A 1158 -7.11 -2.35 18.21
N ARG A 1159 -7.01 -2.04 16.90
CA ARG A 1159 -6.85 -0.66 16.42
C ARG A 1159 -8.15 0.10 16.65
N ALA A 1160 -8.12 1.07 17.56
CA ALA A 1160 -9.26 1.93 17.87
C ALA A 1160 -9.24 3.24 17.08
N TYR A 1161 -8.07 3.64 16.57
CA TYR A 1161 -7.87 4.93 15.90
C TYR A 1161 -7.14 4.74 14.56
N ASN A 1162 -7.72 5.22 13.47
CA ASN A 1162 -7.09 5.10 12.16
C ASN A 1162 -6.15 6.29 11.88
N TRP A 1163 -4.89 6.13 12.25
CA TRP A 1163 -3.82 7.08 11.91
C TRP A 1163 -3.42 7.06 10.42
N SER A 1164 -3.93 6.12 9.62
CA SER A 1164 -3.65 6.01 8.18
C SER A 1164 -4.69 6.69 7.26
N ASP A 1165 -5.91 6.94 7.75
CA ASP A 1165 -6.99 7.63 7.00
C ASP A 1165 -6.97 9.16 7.15
N GLN A 1166 -6.10 9.71 8.01
CA GLN A 1166 -5.82 11.15 8.03
C GLN A 1166 -4.77 11.44 6.95
N GLN A 1167 -5.30 11.47 5.73
CA GLN A 1167 -4.67 11.46 4.41
C GLN A 1167 -3.32 12.20 4.32
N ALA A 1168 -2.40 11.55 3.59
CA ALA A 1168 -1.42 12.23 2.77
C ALA A 1168 -2.13 13.27 1.88
N VAL A 1169 -2.19 14.52 2.34
CA VAL A 1169 -2.65 15.64 1.54
C VAL A 1169 -1.76 15.71 0.32
N THR A 1170 -2.37 15.64 -0.87
CA THR A 1170 -1.69 15.89 -2.14
C THR A 1170 -1.05 17.27 -2.08
N GLN A 1171 0.27 17.31 -1.85
CA GLN A 1171 1.02 18.55 -1.99
C GLN A 1171 0.86 19.07 -3.43
N PRO A 1172 0.58 20.38 -3.63
CA PRO A 1172 0.62 21.01 -4.94
C PRO A 1172 1.94 20.69 -5.66
N ALA A 1173 1.92 20.51 -6.98
CA ALA A 1173 3.10 20.13 -7.76
C ALA A 1173 4.33 21.02 -7.49
N LEU A 1174 4.11 22.31 -7.20
CA LEU A 1174 5.14 23.28 -6.84
C LEU A 1174 5.83 22.96 -5.49
N LEU A 1175 5.09 22.47 -4.49
CA LEU A 1175 5.62 22.04 -3.19
C LEU A 1175 6.38 20.71 -3.29
N ARG A 1176 5.99 19.82 -4.20
CA ARG A 1176 6.78 18.60 -4.51
C ARG A 1176 8.09 18.94 -5.21
N LEU A 1177 8.08 19.91 -6.13
CA LEU A 1177 9.26 20.39 -6.84
C LEU A 1177 10.21 21.12 -5.88
N MET A 1178 9.69 22.04 -5.06
CA MET A 1178 10.46 22.71 -4.02
C MET A 1178 10.91 21.75 -2.93
N GLY A 1179 10.12 20.74 -2.57
CA GLY A 1179 10.51 19.69 -1.63
C GLY A 1179 11.67 18.84 -2.14
N LYS A 1180 11.72 18.55 -3.45
CA LYS A 1180 12.88 17.90 -4.08
C LYS A 1180 14.11 18.82 -4.11
N VAL A 1181 13.93 20.12 -4.39
CA VAL A 1181 15.01 21.11 -4.37
C VAL A 1181 15.54 21.35 -2.95
N ILE A 1182 14.67 21.40 -1.95
CA ILE A 1182 15.02 21.56 -0.53
C ILE A 1182 15.63 20.28 0.02
N ALA A 1183 15.16 19.09 -0.38
CA ALA A 1183 15.82 17.82 -0.05
C ALA A 1183 17.23 17.76 -0.63
N LEU A 1184 17.41 18.21 -1.88
CA LEU A 1184 18.72 18.33 -2.50
C LEU A 1184 19.61 19.34 -1.75
N ILE A 1185 19.06 20.49 -1.35
CA ILE A 1185 19.73 21.50 -0.53
C ILE A 1185 20.06 20.96 0.87
N CYS A 1186 19.21 20.14 1.49
CA CYS A 1186 19.44 19.53 2.80
C CYS A 1186 20.48 18.42 2.75
N VAL A 1187 20.50 17.62 1.68
CA VAL A 1187 21.57 16.64 1.41
C VAL A 1187 22.89 17.37 1.17
N LEU A 1188 22.86 18.47 0.41
CA LEU A 1188 24.03 19.34 0.20
C LEU A 1188 24.47 20.04 1.50
N LEU A 1189 23.58 20.56 2.33
CA LEU A 1189 23.88 21.18 3.63
C LEU A 1189 24.39 20.15 4.64
N SER A 1190 23.81 18.95 4.67
CA SER A 1190 24.30 17.83 5.50
C SER A 1190 25.69 17.39 5.06
N ALA A 1191 25.94 17.30 3.75
CA ALA A 1191 27.26 17.03 3.19
C ALA A 1191 28.26 18.17 3.47
N ILE A 1192 27.85 19.44 3.36
CA ILE A 1192 28.68 20.62 3.66
C ILE A 1192 29.02 20.68 5.15
N LEU A 1193 28.06 20.39 6.04
CA LEU A 1193 28.28 20.33 7.49
C LEU A 1193 29.21 19.16 7.88
N GLN A 1194 29.17 18.04 7.16
CA GLN A 1194 30.11 16.93 7.30
C GLN A 1194 31.52 17.29 6.78
N ILE A 1195 31.62 18.03 5.67
CA ILE A 1195 32.89 18.47 5.06
C ILE A 1195 33.62 19.53 5.92
N LEU A 1196 32.87 20.38 6.65
CA LEU A 1196 33.42 21.49 7.45
C LEU A 1196 34.01 21.07 8.83
N ARG A 1197 34.16 19.77 9.13
CA ARG A 1197 34.72 19.24 10.40
C ARG A 1197 34.10 19.85 11.67
N PHE A 1198 32.79 20.11 11.69
CA PHE A 1198 32.09 20.30 12.95
C PHE A 1198 31.93 18.94 13.64
N SER A 1199 32.83 18.66 14.58
CA SER A 1199 32.67 17.57 15.55
C SER A 1199 31.43 17.86 16.41
N THR A 1200 30.27 17.49 15.89
CA THR A 1200 29.15 17.09 16.72
C THR A 1200 29.06 15.57 16.60
N HIS A 1201 29.02 14.88 17.72
CA HIS A 1201 28.60 13.49 17.81
C HIS A 1201 27.12 13.35 17.39
N LEU A 1202 26.78 13.75 16.17
CA LEU A 1202 25.55 13.36 15.48
C LEU A 1202 25.90 12.06 14.76
N GLY A 1203 25.70 10.95 15.47
CA GLY A 1203 25.98 9.60 15.01
C GLY A 1203 25.16 9.21 13.78
N PHE A 1204 25.60 9.66 12.60
CA PHE A 1204 25.19 9.11 11.32
C PHE A 1204 26.11 7.96 10.86
N ASP A 1205 27.23 7.74 11.54
CA ASP A 1205 28.16 6.63 11.30
C ASP A 1205 28.09 5.56 12.39
N LYS A 1206 26.96 4.86 12.44
CA LYS A 1206 26.79 3.49 12.97
C LYS A 1206 25.30 3.09 12.91
N LEU A 1207 24.75 3.05 11.69
CA LEU A 1207 23.63 2.15 11.38
C LEU A 1207 24.16 1.10 10.41
N ARG A 1208 25.18 0.35 10.86
CA ARG A 1208 25.28 -1.04 10.41
C ARG A 1208 24.01 -1.71 10.90
N THR A 1209 23.29 -2.32 9.98
CA THR A 1209 22.36 -3.41 10.22
C THR A 1209 23.11 -4.55 10.89
N GLU A 1210 23.42 -4.40 12.18
CA GLU A 1210 23.54 -5.53 13.07
C GLU A 1210 22.12 -5.95 13.40
N THR A 1211 21.76 -7.09 12.84
CA THR A 1211 20.62 -7.91 13.21
C THR A 1211 20.74 -8.22 14.71
N ILE A 1212 20.22 -7.34 15.57
CA ILE A 1212 19.82 -7.73 16.91
C ILE A 1212 18.41 -8.30 16.75
N ALA A 1213 18.38 -9.55 16.26
CA ALA A 1213 17.24 -10.44 16.38
C ALA A 1213 17.33 -11.12 17.75
N ASP A 1214 17.35 -10.32 18.82
CA ASP A 1214 17.03 -10.78 20.16
C ASP A 1214 15.69 -10.15 20.53
N GLU A 1215 14.72 -10.99 20.85
CA GLU A 1215 13.38 -10.73 21.40
C GLU A 1215 13.08 -9.28 21.80
N PHE A 1216 12.76 -8.41 20.83
CA PHE A 1216 12.22 -7.09 21.17
C PHE A 1216 10.76 -7.27 21.59
N CYS A 1217 10.53 -7.48 22.89
CA CYS A 1217 9.20 -7.55 23.46
C CYS A 1217 8.52 -6.18 23.32
N ASP A 1218 7.43 -6.11 22.53
CA ASP A 1218 6.68 -4.87 22.33
C ASP A 1218 6.18 -4.35 23.69
N PRO A 1219 6.70 -3.22 24.19
CA PRO A 1219 6.42 -2.77 25.56
C PRO A 1219 4.95 -2.40 25.78
N VAL A 1220 4.22 -1.99 24.73
CA VAL A 1220 2.76 -1.75 24.84
C VAL A 1220 2.01 -3.07 24.97
N ARG A 1221 2.43 -4.08 24.21
CA ARG A 1221 1.83 -5.40 24.24
C ARG A 1221 2.01 -6.02 25.63
N GLN A 1222 3.23 -5.96 26.17
CA GLN A 1222 3.53 -6.45 27.51
C GLN A 1222 2.69 -5.71 28.56
N ALA A 1223 2.63 -4.38 28.53
CA ALA A 1223 1.83 -3.62 29.48
C ALA A 1223 0.33 -4.01 29.41
N LYS A 1224 -0.24 -4.19 28.21
CA LYS A 1224 -1.64 -4.64 28.05
C LYS A 1224 -1.88 -6.07 28.50
N MET A 1225 -0.88 -6.95 28.38
CA MET A 1225 -0.93 -8.31 28.92
C MET A 1225 -0.98 -8.26 30.45
N ASP A 1226 -0.08 -7.49 31.07
CA ASP A 1226 -0.01 -7.33 32.53
C ASP A 1226 -1.31 -6.72 33.09
N GLN A 1227 -1.86 -5.70 32.41
CA GLN A 1227 -3.15 -5.10 32.77
C GLN A 1227 -4.30 -6.12 32.62
N GLY A 1228 -4.31 -6.95 31.57
CA GLY A 1228 -5.32 -7.97 31.36
C GLY A 1228 -5.30 -9.07 32.42
N VAL A 1229 -4.11 -9.49 32.86
CA VAL A 1229 -3.92 -10.44 33.97
C VAL A 1229 -4.40 -9.83 35.29
N HIS A 1230 -4.09 -8.56 35.54
CA HIS A 1230 -4.58 -7.83 36.71
C HIS A 1230 -6.12 -7.72 36.71
N ASP A 1231 -6.71 -7.33 35.59
CA ASP A 1231 -8.16 -7.19 35.43
C ASP A 1231 -8.88 -8.55 35.62
N LEU A 1232 -8.32 -9.66 35.12
CA LEU A 1232 -8.84 -11.01 35.36
C LEU A 1232 -8.81 -11.39 36.84
N LYS A 1233 -7.70 -11.12 37.52
CA LYS A 1233 -7.53 -11.39 38.95
C LYS A 1233 -8.57 -10.62 39.78
N TYR A 1234 -8.74 -9.33 39.49
CA TYR A 1234 -9.75 -8.49 40.13
C TYR A 1234 -11.18 -9.02 39.94
N ILE A 1235 -11.53 -9.46 38.72
CA ILE A 1235 -12.85 -10.07 38.46
C ILE A 1235 -13.04 -11.37 39.27
N LYS A 1236 -12.01 -12.23 39.36
CA LYS A 1236 -12.07 -13.48 40.11
C LYS A 1236 -12.22 -13.25 41.63
N GLU A 1237 -11.57 -12.23 42.18
CA GLU A 1237 -11.64 -11.88 43.61
C GLU A 1237 -13.01 -11.30 44.03
N GLU A 1238 -13.61 -10.46 43.17
CA GLU A 1238 -14.90 -9.79 43.44
C GLU A 1238 -16.13 -10.69 43.19
N MET A 1239 -16.03 -11.75 42.36
CA MET A 1239 -17.17 -12.61 41.96
C MET A 1239 -17.44 -13.86 42.83
N ARG A 1240 -16.79 -13.98 44.02
CA ARG A 1240 -16.83 -15.13 44.96
C ARG A 1240 -17.92 -16.20 44.75
N GLU A 1241 -17.49 -17.43 44.44
CA GLU A 1241 -18.19 -18.74 44.48
C GLU A 1241 -19.51 -18.98 43.70
N GLN A 1242 -20.10 -18.02 42.98
CA GLN A 1242 -21.39 -18.29 42.31
C GLN A 1242 -21.33 -18.62 40.80
N VAL A 1243 -20.21 -18.42 40.10
CA VAL A 1243 -20.09 -18.69 38.65
C VAL A 1243 -18.65 -19.04 38.27
N ASP A 1244 -18.43 -20.18 37.61
CA ASP A 1244 -17.14 -20.52 36.98
C ASP A 1244 -16.95 -19.70 35.69
N ILE A 1245 -16.43 -18.47 35.86
CA ILE A 1245 -16.19 -17.53 34.75
C ILE A 1245 -15.20 -18.09 33.74
N THR A 1246 -14.23 -18.89 34.20
CA THR A 1246 -13.21 -19.52 33.35
C THR A 1246 -13.87 -20.48 32.36
N ARG A 1247 -14.67 -21.42 32.88
CA ARG A 1247 -15.41 -22.37 32.06
C ARG A 1247 -16.34 -21.68 31.05
N ARG A 1248 -17.09 -20.67 31.49
CA ARG A 1248 -18.00 -19.92 30.60
C ARG A 1248 -17.26 -19.17 29.51
N VAL A 1249 -16.09 -18.58 29.80
CA VAL A 1249 -15.27 -17.88 28.80
C VAL A 1249 -14.78 -18.86 27.73
N VAL A 1250 -14.34 -20.06 28.12
CA VAL A 1250 -13.87 -21.11 27.20
C VAL A 1250 -15.00 -21.69 26.36
N GLU A 1251 -16.14 -22.04 26.96
CA GLU A 1251 -17.32 -22.54 26.24
C GLU A 1251 -17.83 -21.52 25.21
N ASN A 1252 -17.92 -20.25 25.62
CA ASN A 1252 -18.33 -19.14 24.77
C ASN A 1252 -17.34 -18.84 23.65
N TRP A 1253 -16.04 -18.98 23.93
CA TRP A 1253 -15.01 -18.88 22.91
C TRP A 1253 -15.17 -19.96 21.85
N SER A 1254 -15.32 -21.23 22.25
CA SER A 1254 -15.49 -22.34 21.32
C SER A 1254 -16.69 -22.13 20.39
N ILE A 1255 -17.82 -21.67 20.95
CA ILE A 1255 -19.03 -21.40 20.17
C ILE A 1255 -18.85 -20.17 19.27
N LEU A 1256 -18.37 -19.03 19.79
CA LEU A 1256 -18.12 -17.82 18.98
C LEU A 1256 -17.05 -18.02 17.94
N HIS A 1257 -16.06 -18.87 18.18
CA HIS A 1257 -15.02 -19.18 17.22
C HIS A 1257 -15.63 -19.97 16.06
N THR A 1258 -16.48 -20.95 16.35
CA THR A 1258 -17.21 -21.78 15.38
C THR A 1258 -18.29 -20.96 14.62
N GLU A 1259 -19.28 -20.40 15.32
CA GLU A 1259 -19.63 -18.96 15.27
C GLU A 1259 -19.09 -18.12 14.11
N ALA A 1260 -18.13 -17.25 14.42
CA ALA A 1260 -17.52 -16.29 13.53
C ALA A 1260 -16.94 -16.97 12.29
N PHE A 1261 -16.49 -18.23 12.40
CA PHE A 1261 -16.03 -19.02 11.27
C PHE A 1261 -17.17 -19.25 10.25
N HIS A 1262 -18.38 -19.68 10.61
CA HIS A 1262 -19.50 -19.81 9.65
C HIS A 1262 -20.60 -18.71 9.68
N ARG A 1263 -20.60 -17.71 10.59
CA ARG A 1263 -21.36 -16.44 10.45
C ARG A 1263 -20.71 -15.52 9.42
N LYS A 1264 -19.38 -15.56 9.25
CA LYS A 1264 -18.75 -14.97 8.06
C LYS A 1264 -19.31 -15.58 6.77
N ILE A 1265 -19.64 -16.87 6.82
CA ILE A 1265 -20.24 -17.61 5.72
C ILE A 1265 -21.75 -17.28 5.59
N GLY A 1266 -22.50 -17.12 6.69
CA GLY A 1266 -23.96 -16.90 6.70
C GLY A 1266 -24.50 -15.45 6.65
N LEU A 1267 -23.88 -14.44 7.28
CA LEU A 1267 -24.38 -13.05 7.29
C LEU A 1267 -24.25 -12.34 5.93
N HIS A 1268 -23.38 -12.86 5.05
CA HIS A 1268 -23.27 -12.44 3.66
C HIS A 1268 -24.51 -12.86 2.83
N LEU A 1269 -25.19 -13.93 3.22
CA LEU A 1269 -26.41 -14.43 2.57
C LEU A 1269 -27.68 -13.68 2.99
N GLN A 1270 -27.82 -13.27 4.26
CA GLN A 1270 -29.07 -12.67 4.78
C GLN A 1270 -29.24 -11.16 4.56
N THR A 1271 -28.17 -10.35 4.59
CA THR A 1271 -28.31 -8.89 4.37
C THR A 1271 -28.66 -8.52 2.92
N SER A 1272 -28.50 -9.44 1.98
CA SER A 1272 -28.93 -9.28 0.58
C SER A 1272 -30.45 -9.47 0.38
N ILE A 1273 -31.13 -10.18 1.29
CA ILE A 1273 -32.58 -10.46 1.19
C ILE A 1273 -33.41 -9.39 1.93
N GLY A 1274 -32.94 -8.89 3.07
CA GLY A 1274 -33.68 -7.91 3.88
C GLY A 1274 -33.82 -6.49 3.28
N LYS A 1275 -32.90 -6.08 2.39
CA LYS A 1275 -32.99 -4.77 1.71
C LYS A 1275 -33.94 -4.75 0.50
N GLN A 1276 -34.45 -5.90 0.06
CA GLN A 1276 -35.44 -5.99 -1.03
C GLN A 1276 -36.90 -5.94 -0.54
N VAL A 1277 -37.16 -6.07 0.77
CA VAL A 1277 -38.53 -6.12 1.32
C VAL A 1277 -38.92 -4.82 2.05
N GLY A 1278 -37.97 -3.92 2.31
CA GLY A 1278 -38.20 -2.61 2.96
C GLY A 1278 -38.22 -1.39 2.03
N ARG A 1279 -38.15 -1.58 0.71
CA ARG A 1279 -38.33 -0.52 -0.29
C ARG A 1279 -39.32 -0.93 -1.36
#